data_AF-A0A6L9SII8-F1
#
_entry.id   AF-A0A6L9SII8-F1
#
_cell.length_a   1.000
_cell.length_b   1.000
_cell.length_c   1.000
_cell.angle_alpha   90.00
_cell.angle_beta   90.00
_cell.angle_gamma   90.00
#
_symmetry.space_group_name_H-M   'P 1'
#
loop_
_entity.id
_entity.type
_entity.pdbx_description
1 polymer ?
#
loop_
_entity_poly.entity_id
_entity_poly.type
_entity_poly.pdbx_seq_one_letter_code
_entity_poly.pdbx_strand_id
1 'polypeptide(L)'
;MIKTAEAPDRYGLRACTALVATVVALVVALVGIPTPASAAPAENAFYVAPDGDDSNAGTLEAPFRTLDRARDAVREVNADMSGDIHVYLRGGSYPVDSTVEFGPEDSGSNGHRVIYSAFENETPVLEAGAEISGWTQHDGDIWSAPLDRADKLRALYVNDQRAVMAYKNVSSQGCYGEYTITAGQAPWAWESGTECDGARYALSDVPEISGNAEDMEIQTATTWTTAIVGVRDVTTSEDGTSRVLLFQQPGAAIAAGAFNGNFQVRGSHKLMNAYEFLDEPGEFYYDRDAKTVYYYKAESEDMATASVFAPGNVETVLSVAGTSTTDRVHDLSFEGITVRHTDWDLAEVDGASFKQAQQANIINSAYVHGNFHVYHYRNVDLQPAAIEVTSAANISLERNRVEHTGADGISLINDVVDSQLTGNVTRDIGGTAINVGHPQHVYIGDAAEDNKEKFPADVEGAPTNIQITNNYVYDSAKLFLGSPAVGAFFVDTMTFEHNVIEKTSWAGISMGWGWWNFNGSPGSIEPGNPTTVARNNSIRYNEFIDTVNDRNDTGPVYTLGAQPDTIISHNYIDGVRAGHTYGLHADEASAYITFDSNVLDISDGVTYTINSEDWGSKHNLTITNTWATVWNKYANDPPDSHIEPIMVYEDAVWPLAAYAVTANSGLEPAYRDLLGAEATMSPDHVLPASVEADGSATSIPIRGTGDASATIWLAPEGTTDFASGDTMTAAPGDATSIELPSEAGTYHLFVVTESGEVSAASTDLVRRTLAEFTDVDVPAGVVDVPYSYELKATGSPTFDVIDGALPDGLTLAEDGTISGTPTTAGTFTADIQAQSAANAVTTTITIRIHAERPASPVVTVTEERASTPGNGTGVAALTIGNPTPDEVTYSVEVADGAGEAVFSSTATVDAGAEAAIEATDLVIGSYTATVTGNDASEPVTVSFEITEAEIRYAKVIGVASERCLTVPGDSTDVGTQAILFDCHGEANQRITVTADGELTVFDGSTCLGTQGGGTGTGTAIVTQDCTGAETQKWEIQPDGSIRSAVTGVCMDAWEAATSNGTRIALWWCSGDANQRWMFDGDMEAPTVSLTSPAGDVSANEVTVNVDASDDVGLKSISADIYQDGELVQSTHTDVADGAATASHEATIALAGGEYEVRYAATDLSGRTSETESFTFDLIAQPEFTVEAWTECVGPKVMLRTSVTNDDDEQVAVHVSTAYGEKSWDDVNPGRSKSARFMTEESAVSAGVATVTVTGVTTGDTRTEEMPYDAAHCG
;
A
#
# COMPACT_ATOMS: atom_id res chain seq x y z
N MET A 1 -9.71 51.92 41.48
CA MET A 1 -9.51 53.36 41.21
C MET A 1 -8.09 53.76 41.66
N ILE A 2 -7.24 54.12 40.69
CA ILE A 2 -6.14 55.13 40.72
C ILE A 2 -4.90 54.92 41.62
N LYS A 3 -3.85 54.35 40.99
CA LYS A 3 -2.51 54.90 40.62
C LYS A 3 -1.53 55.57 41.64
N THR A 4 -0.30 55.05 41.54
CA THR A 4 1.04 55.68 41.30
C THR A 4 1.97 56.16 42.44
N ALA A 5 3.11 55.46 42.53
CA ALA A 5 4.51 55.84 42.22
C ALA A 5 5.29 56.91 43.05
N GLU A 6 6.52 56.58 43.48
CA GLU A 6 7.83 57.06 42.97
C GLU A 6 9.03 56.73 43.93
N ALA A 7 10.24 56.66 43.37
CA ALA A 7 11.54 56.14 43.91
C ALA A 7 12.48 57.27 44.45
N PRO A 8 13.85 57.18 44.52
CA PRO A 8 14.84 56.14 44.96
C PRO A 8 15.99 56.70 45.89
N ASP A 9 17.03 55.88 46.14
CA ASP A 9 18.50 56.17 46.28
C ASP A 9 19.29 55.98 47.63
N ARG A 10 20.27 55.03 47.58
CA ARG A 10 21.73 55.10 47.90
C ARG A 10 22.40 54.61 49.24
N TYR A 11 23.33 53.64 49.04
CA TYR A 11 24.61 53.23 49.71
C TYR A 11 24.64 52.64 51.14
N GLY A 12 25.39 51.53 51.33
CA GLY A 12 25.45 50.73 52.58
C GLY A 12 26.82 50.43 53.20
N LEU A 13 26.83 49.77 54.38
CA LEU A 13 27.70 48.62 54.77
C LEU A 13 27.41 48.13 56.24
N ARG A 14 27.17 46.81 56.38
CA ARG A 14 27.43 45.85 57.50
C ARG A 14 26.70 45.96 58.86
N ALA A 15 25.81 44.99 59.15
CA ALA A 15 26.01 43.87 60.09
C ALA A 15 24.72 43.01 60.26
N CYS A 16 24.91 41.70 60.46
CA CYS A 16 23.93 40.61 60.59
C CYS A 16 22.71 40.90 61.50
N THR A 17 21.49 40.50 61.11
CA THR A 17 20.68 39.36 61.64
C THR A 17 19.33 39.27 60.90
N ALA A 18 18.88 38.04 60.60
CA ALA A 18 17.49 37.55 60.53
C ALA A 18 16.46 38.05 59.47
N LEU A 19 15.87 37.04 58.81
CA LEU A 19 14.46 36.84 58.42
C LEU A 19 13.83 37.65 57.25
N VAL A 20 13.67 36.92 56.13
CA VAL A 20 12.38 36.56 55.47
C VAL A 20 11.75 37.49 54.42
N ALA A 21 11.37 36.81 53.31
CA ALA A 21 10.31 37.07 52.33
C ALA A 21 10.65 37.78 51.01
N THR A 22 10.92 36.94 50.00
CA THR A 22 10.24 36.84 48.68
C THR A 22 10.15 38.09 47.78
N VAL A 23 10.88 38.05 46.65
CA VAL A 23 10.39 37.87 45.26
C VAL A 23 11.52 38.30 44.31
N VAL A 24 12.27 37.33 43.80
CA VAL A 24 12.94 37.40 42.49
C VAL A 24 12.68 36.05 41.85
N ALA A 25 11.75 36.02 40.91
CA ALA A 25 11.52 34.93 39.99
C ALA A 25 11.74 35.51 38.59
N LEU A 26 12.75 35.00 37.87
CA LEU A 26 12.62 34.34 36.57
C LEU A 26 14.00 34.17 35.91
N VAL A 27 14.21 32.97 35.35
CA VAL A 27 15.28 32.57 34.42
C VAL A 27 16.69 32.35 35.00
N VAL A 28 16.87 31.29 35.80
CA VAL A 28 18.00 30.33 35.71
C VAL A 28 17.56 29.04 36.42
N ALA A 29 16.98 28.10 35.67
CA ALA A 29 16.87 26.70 36.08
C ALA A 29 16.60 25.87 34.82
N LEU A 30 17.61 25.20 34.29
CA LEU A 30 17.43 24.04 33.42
C LEU A 30 18.74 23.24 33.35
N VAL A 31 18.55 21.93 33.51
CA VAL A 31 19.48 20.80 33.35
C VAL A 31 20.49 20.59 34.49
N GLY A 32 19.96 20.18 35.64
CA GLY A 32 20.68 19.25 36.53
C GLY A 32 20.12 17.85 36.28
N ILE A 33 20.98 16.94 35.82
CA ILE A 33 20.68 15.51 35.68
C ILE A 33 20.16 15.01 37.04
N PRO A 34 18.97 14.36 37.11
CA PRO A 34 18.54 13.76 38.37
C PRO A 34 19.43 12.55 38.64
N THR A 35 20.30 12.65 39.65
CA THR A 35 20.71 11.45 40.38
C THR A 35 19.45 10.81 40.95
N PRO A 36 19.23 9.48 40.82
CA PRO A 36 18.04 8.85 41.38
C PRO A 36 18.02 9.14 42.88
N ALA A 37 17.07 9.96 43.29
CA ALA A 37 16.75 10.09 44.69
C ALA A 37 16.18 8.73 45.08
N SER A 38 16.86 8.01 45.96
CA SER A 38 16.27 6.85 46.66
C SER A 38 14.92 7.31 47.19
N ALA A 39 13.85 6.79 46.58
CA ALA A 39 12.49 7.13 46.94
C ALA A 39 12.30 6.70 48.39
N ALA A 40 11.85 7.63 49.24
CA ALA A 40 11.35 7.25 50.54
C ALA A 40 10.17 6.27 50.31
N PRO A 41 10.03 5.18 51.08
CA PRO A 41 8.94 4.23 50.88
C PRO A 41 7.60 4.97 50.98
N ALA A 42 6.72 4.75 50.00
CA ALA A 42 5.38 5.33 50.00
C ALA A 42 4.63 4.91 51.28
N GLU A 43 3.84 5.81 51.87
CA GLU A 43 3.12 5.53 53.13
C GLU A 43 2.12 4.36 53.02
N ASN A 44 1.81 3.89 51.80
CA ASN A 44 0.92 2.76 51.48
C ASN A 44 1.55 1.77 50.48
N ALA A 45 2.71 1.17 50.83
CA ALA A 45 3.39 0.20 49.98
C ALA A 45 3.48 -1.20 50.60
N PHE A 46 3.24 -2.23 49.78
CA PHE A 46 3.58 -3.62 50.06
C PHE A 46 4.73 -4.09 49.17
N TYR A 47 5.51 -5.04 49.66
CA TYR A 47 6.67 -5.60 48.96
C TYR A 47 6.56 -7.12 48.90
N VAL A 48 6.87 -7.67 47.73
CA VAL A 48 6.90 -9.12 47.46
C VAL A 48 8.31 -9.47 46.97
N ALA A 49 8.90 -10.56 47.47
CA ALA A 49 10.22 -11.02 47.04
C ALA A 49 10.29 -12.55 46.97
N PRO A 50 11.11 -13.14 46.07
CA PRO A 50 11.21 -14.60 45.95
C PRO A 50 11.70 -15.29 47.23
N ASP A 51 12.51 -14.59 48.03
CA ASP A 51 13.02 -15.04 49.34
C ASP A 51 12.18 -14.54 50.54
N GLY A 52 11.00 -13.97 50.28
CA GLY A 52 10.05 -13.51 51.29
C GLY A 52 9.30 -14.64 52.01
N ASP A 53 8.38 -14.26 52.88
CA ASP A 53 7.50 -15.18 53.64
C ASP A 53 6.10 -14.56 53.78
N ASP A 54 5.04 -15.31 53.43
CA ASP A 54 3.66 -14.79 53.46
C ASP A 54 3.12 -14.53 54.87
N SER A 55 3.84 -14.98 55.91
CA SER A 55 3.59 -14.59 57.30
C SER A 55 4.19 -13.24 57.69
N ASN A 56 5.03 -12.64 56.83
CA ASN A 56 5.58 -11.31 57.05
C ASN A 56 4.52 -10.22 56.93
N ALA A 57 4.92 -8.97 57.20
CA ALA A 57 4.05 -7.80 57.14
C ALA A 57 3.99 -7.16 55.74
N GLY A 58 4.79 -7.61 54.77
CA GLY A 58 4.85 -7.02 53.43
C GLY A 58 5.63 -5.71 53.37
N THR A 59 6.54 -5.46 54.31
CA THR A 59 7.44 -4.28 54.30
C THR A 59 8.71 -4.56 53.50
N LEU A 60 9.46 -3.55 53.07
CA LEU A 60 10.70 -3.73 52.30
C LEU A 60 11.71 -4.69 52.98
N GLU A 61 11.84 -4.63 54.31
CA GLU A 61 12.73 -5.51 55.09
C GLU A 61 12.14 -6.88 55.44
N ALA A 62 10.84 -7.05 55.26
CA ALA A 62 10.10 -8.28 55.56
C ALA A 62 8.96 -8.44 54.52
N PRO A 63 9.32 -8.74 53.25
CA PRO A 63 8.37 -8.81 52.16
C PRO A 63 7.52 -10.09 52.23
N PHE A 64 6.35 -10.06 51.60
CA PHE A 64 5.59 -11.26 51.28
C PHE A 64 6.35 -12.13 50.28
N ARG A 65 5.98 -13.40 50.16
CA ARG A 65 6.55 -14.33 49.17
C ARG A 65 5.75 -14.36 47.88
N THR A 66 4.42 -14.30 47.97
CA THR A 66 3.51 -14.52 46.84
C THR A 66 2.71 -13.27 46.48
N LEU A 67 2.32 -13.18 45.21
CA LEU A 67 1.44 -12.13 44.71
C LEU A 67 0.04 -12.24 45.32
N ASP A 68 -0.51 -13.45 45.47
CA ASP A 68 -1.79 -13.69 46.14
C ASP A 68 -1.85 -13.09 47.54
N ARG A 69 -0.79 -13.29 48.34
CA ARG A 69 -0.75 -12.75 49.69
C ARG A 69 -0.77 -11.23 49.69
N ALA A 70 -0.07 -10.61 48.74
CA ALA A 70 -0.02 -9.15 48.60
C ALA A 70 -1.38 -8.60 48.17
N ARG A 71 -2.05 -9.22 47.19
CA ARG A 71 -3.44 -8.90 46.81
C ARG A 71 -4.37 -8.97 48.01
N ASP A 72 -4.31 -10.05 48.77
CA ASP A 72 -5.16 -10.21 49.95
C ASP A 72 -4.89 -9.14 51.03
N ALA A 73 -3.65 -8.63 51.13
CA ALA A 73 -3.33 -7.50 52.01
C ALA A 73 -3.90 -6.17 51.50
N VAL A 74 -3.93 -5.95 50.18
CA VAL A 74 -4.56 -4.77 49.57
C VAL A 74 -6.06 -4.73 49.87
N ARG A 75 -6.76 -5.87 49.75
CA ARG A 75 -8.20 -5.99 50.05
C ARG A 75 -8.58 -5.57 51.47
N GLU A 76 -7.64 -5.66 52.41
CA GLU A 76 -7.87 -5.23 53.80
C GLU A 76 -7.88 -3.69 53.96
N VAL A 77 -7.33 -2.94 53.01
CA VAL A 77 -7.06 -1.50 53.15
C VAL A 77 -7.56 -0.62 52.00
N ASN A 78 -7.99 -1.19 50.87
CA ASN A 78 -8.39 -0.44 49.68
C ASN A 78 -9.81 0.16 49.73
N ALA A 79 -10.60 -0.08 50.76
CA ALA A 79 -11.98 0.44 50.84
C ALA A 79 -12.09 1.96 51.09
N ASP A 80 -11.10 2.57 51.77
CA ASP A 80 -11.10 4.00 52.16
C ASP A 80 -9.78 4.68 51.76
N MET A 81 -9.36 4.52 50.50
CA MET A 81 -8.07 5.04 50.02
C MET A 81 -8.00 6.58 50.10
N SER A 82 -6.83 7.10 50.46
CA SER A 82 -6.49 8.53 50.45
C SER A 82 -5.30 8.88 49.55
N GLY A 83 -4.82 7.87 48.81
CA GLY A 83 -3.67 7.86 47.93
C GLY A 83 -3.58 6.48 47.29
N ASP A 84 -2.80 6.36 46.22
CA ASP A 84 -2.59 5.08 45.54
C ASP A 84 -1.91 4.06 46.46
N ILE A 85 -2.21 2.79 46.25
CA ILE A 85 -1.56 1.67 46.95
C ILE A 85 -0.58 1.03 45.98
N HIS A 86 0.68 0.93 46.39
CA HIS A 86 1.73 0.30 45.57
C HIS A 86 2.07 -1.09 46.10
N VAL A 87 2.15 -2.07 45.21
CA VAL A 87 2.68 -3.40 45.48
C VAL A 87 3.92 -3.59 44.62
N TYR A 88 5.09 -3.56 45.25
CA TYR A 88 6.38 -3.68 44.58
C TYR A 88 6.87 -5.12 44.59
N LEU A 89 7.08 -5.69 43.39
CA LEU A 89 7.68 -7.01 43.21
C LEU A 89 9.19 -6.84 43.00
N ARG A 90 9.98 -7.46 43.86
CA ARG A 90 11.44 -7.54 43.72
C ARG A 90 11.83 -8.45 42.55
N GLY A 91 13.03 -8.27 42.02
CA GLY A 91 13.54 -9.05 40.91
C GLY A 91 13.71 -10.53 41.26
N GLY A 92 13.44 -11.39 40.27
CA GLY A 92 13.56 -12.85 40.38
C GLY A 92 12.29 -13.58 39.97
N SER A 93 12.35 -14.91 40.03
CA SER A 93 11.28 -15.80 39.60
C SER A 93 10.30 -16.09 40.75
N TYR A 94 9.01 -15.99 40.45
CA TYR A 94 7.88 -16.29 41.32
C TYR A 94 7.09 -17.44 40.68
N PRO A 95 7.23 -18.67 41.19
CA PRO A 95 6.44 -19.80 40.70
C PRO A 95 4.94 -19.53 40.87
N VAL A 96 4.18 -19.77 39.81
CA VAL A 96 2.73 -19.67 39.78
C VAL A 96 2.16 -21.04 39.49
N ASP A 97 1.56 -21.67 40.51
CA ASP A 97 0.96 -23.00 40.41
C ASP A 97 -0.55 -22.95 40.10
N SER A 98 -1.15 -21.74 40.13
CA SER A 98 -2.55 -21.48 39.82
C SER A 98 -2.77 -19.99 39.51
N THR A 99 -3.83 -19.66 38.76
CA THR A 99 -4.22 -18.28 38.42
C THR A 99 -4.32 -17.37 39.65
N VAL A 100 -3.76 -16.17 39.54
CA VAL A 100 -3.95 -15.08 40.51
C VAL A 100 -5.16 -14.25 40.09
N GLU A 101 -6.27 -14.41 40.81
CA GLU A 101 -7.54 -13.76 40.52
C GLU A 101 -7.66 -12.38 41.18
N PHE A 102 -8.15 -11.40 40.43
CA PHE A 102 -8.52 -10.06 40.88
C PHE A 102 -10.01 -9.84 40.62
N GLY A 103 -10.79 -9.67 41.68
CA GLY A 103 -12.23 -9.44 41.66
C GLY A 103 -12.59 -7.99 42.00
N PRO A 104 -13.89 -7.61 42.02
CA PRO A 104 -14.31 -6.24 42.31
C PRO A 104 -13.73 -5.69 43.64
N GLU A 105 -13.49 -6.55 44.62
CA GLU A 105 -12.87 -6.22 45.90
C GLU A 105 -11.40 -5.76 45.80
N ASP A 106 -10.74 -5.93 44.66
CA ASP A 106 -9.36 -5.51 44.41
C ASP A 106 -9.26 -4.10 43.81
N SER A 107 -10.41 -3.50 43.48
CA SER A 107 -10.49 -2.21 42.82
C SER A 107 -9.93 -1.07 43.68
N GLY A 108 -9.46 -0.02 43.01
CA GLY A 108 -9.17 1.25 43.66
C GLY A 108 -10.43 1.93 44.21
N SER A 109 -10.27 2.84 45.17
CA SER A 109 -11.38 3.61 45.73
C SER A 109 -11.03 5.09 45.87
N ASN A 110 -12.05 5.94 45.99
CA ASN A 110 -11.91 7.40 46.18
C ASN A 110 -11.08 8.12 45.11
N GLY A 111 -11.02 7.57 43.88
CA GLY A 111 -10.25 8.13 42.76
C GLY A 111 -8.75 7.81 42.79
N HIS A 112 -8.37 6.75 43.52
CA HIS A 112 -6.99 6.26 43.63
C HIS A 112 -6.86 4.86 43.03
N ARG A 113 -5.64 4.49 42.62
CA ARG A 113 -5.32 3.22 41.98
C ARG A 113 -4.63 2.23 42.91
N VAL A 114 -4.78 0.95 42.60
CA VAL A 114 -3.91 -0.12 43.11
C VAL A 114 -2.90 -0.48 42.01
N ILE A 115 -1.61 -0.39 42.31
CA ILE A 115 -0.53 -0.48 41.32
C ILE A 115 0.42 -1.62 41.70
N TYR A 116 0.42 -2.70 40.93
CA TYR A 116 1.39 -3.78 41.02
C TYR A 116 2.54 -3.48 40.07
N SER A 117 3.75 -3.29 40.60
CA SER A 117 4.87 -2.80 39.80
C SER A 117 6.18 -3.52 40.13
N ALA A 118 7.07 -3.61 39.15
CA ALA A 118 8.46 -3.93 39.42
C ALA A 118 9.09 -2.92 40.39
N PHE A 119 9.94 -3.41 41.29
CA PHE A 119 10.67 -2.54 42.20
C PHE A 119 11.87 -1.91 41.49
N GLU A 120 11.84 -0.59 41.29
CA GLU A 120 12.89 0.16 40.59
C GLU A 120 13.16 -0.42 39.18
N ASN A 121 14.40 -0.83 38.89
CA ASN A 121 14.79 -1.43 37.60
C ASN A 121 14.95 -2.96 37.69
N GLU A 122 14.39 -3.58 38.73
CA GLU A 122 14.44 -5.04 38.90
C GLU A 122 13.42 -5.74 37.97
N THR A 123 13.64 -7.01 37.62
CA THR A 123 12.76 -7.78 36.71
C THR A 123 12.06 -8.91 37.46
N PRO A 124 10.80 -8.73 37.91
CA PRO A 124 10.00 -9.81 38.47
C PRO A 124 9.41 -10.68 37.36
N VAL A 125 9.53 -12.01 37.51
CA VAL A 125 9.01 -13.00 36.55
C VAL A 125 7.99 -13.89 37.24
N LEU A 126 6.73 -13.80 36.84
CA LEU A 126 5.67 -14.76 37.16
C LEU A 126 5.84 -15.99 36.26
N GLU A 127 6.36 -17.05 36.85
CA GLU A 127 6.84 -18.25 36.17
C GLU A 127 5.80 -19.36 36.29
N ALA A 128 5.07 -19.62 35.20
CA ALA A 128 4.02 -20.65 35.14
C ALA A 128 4.57 -22.02 34.69
N GLY A 129 5.88 -22.13 34.44
CA GLY A 129 6.59 -23.34 34.11
C GLY A 129 7.51 -23.83 35.22
N ALA A 130 8.11 -24.99 34.98
CA ALA A 130 9.10 -25.60 35.84
C ALA A 130 10.40 -25.86 35.06
N GLU A 131 11.53 -25.49 35.68
CA GLU A 131 12.86 -25.82 35.16
C GLU A 131 13.10 -27.34 35.25
N ILE A 132 13.48 -27.95 34.14
CA ILE A 132 13.82 -29.37 34.03
C ILE A 132 15.32 -29.54 34.22
N SER A 133 15.70 -30.37 35.18
CA SER A 133 17.08 -30.70 35.48
C SER A 133 17.32 -32.22 35.43
N GLY A 134 18.59 -32.62 35.47
CA GLY A 134 18.97 -34.04 35.47
C GLY A 134 19.10 -34.68 34.09
N TRP A 135 19.39 -33.86 33.07
CA TRP A 135 19.63 -34.30 31.70
C TRP A 135 20.79 -35.30 31.60
N THR A 136 20.54 -36.41 30.91
CA THR A 136 21.53 -37.45 30.60
C THR A 136 21.43 -37.86 29.13
N GLN A 137 22.56 -38.20 28.51
CA GLN A 137 22.58 -38.71 27.15
C GLN A 137 21.84 -40.05 27.09
N HIS A 138 20.86 -40.17 26.18
CA HIS A 138 20.04 -41.36 26.01
C HIS A 138 20.53 -42.22 24.83
N ASP A 139 20.46 -41.69 23.60
CA ASP A 139 20.93 -42.34 22.38
C ASP A 139 21.36 -41.30 21.34
N GLY A 140 22.57 -41.43 20.77
CA GLY A 140 23.13 -40.42 19.87
C GLY A 140 23.07 -39.00 20.47
N ASP A 141 22.40 -38.10 19.77
CA ASP A 141 22.16 -36.71 20.19
C ASP A 141 20.82 -36.50 20.91
N ILE A 142 20.10 -37.58 21.23
CA ILE A 142 18.91 -37.55 22.08
C ILE A 142 19.34 -37.60 23.55
N TRP A 143 18.87 -36.62 24.32
CA TRP A 143 19.03 -36.49 25.76
C TRP A 143 17.70 -36.68 26.46
N SER A 144 17.74 -37.11 27.71
CA SER A 144 16.51 -37.26 28.51
C SER A 144 16.66 -36.81 29.95
N ALA A 145 15.55 -36.38 30.53
CA ALA A 145 15.43 -35.93 31.92
C ALA A 145 14.08 -36.36 32.52
N PRO A 146 14.01 -36.60 33.84
CA PRO A 146 12.75 -36.90 34.51
C PRO A 146 11.84 -35.66 34.55
N LEU A 147 10.54 -35.86 34.32
CA LEU A 147 9.50 -34.85 34.50
C LEU A 147 8.26 -35.55 35.07
N ASP A 148 7.92 -35.26 36.33
CA ASP A 148 6.74 -35.82 36.98
C ASP A 148 5.49 -35.00 36.64
N ARG A 149 4.89 -35.27 35.48
CA ARG A 149 3.71 -34.58 34.97
C ARG A 149 2.63 -35.58 34.56
N ALA A 150 1.38 -35.35 34.96
CA ALA A 150 0.27 -36.26 34.61
C ALA A 150 -0.19 -36.06 33.17
N ASP A 151 -0.22 -34.81 32.71
CA ASP A 151 -0.80 -34.41 31.44
C ASP A 151 0.23 -34.37 30.32
N LYS A 152 -0.26 -34.21 29.09
CA LYS A 152 0.59 -34.12 27.90
C LYS A 152 1.45 -32.87 27.96
N LEU A 153 2.64 -32.87 27.34
CA LEU A 153 3.48 -31.69 27.21
C LEU A 153 3.42 -31.15 25.76
N ARG A 154 2.99 -29.90 25.58
CA ARG A 154 2.85 -29.27 24.25
C ARG A 154 3.94 -28.28 23.87
N ALA A 155 4.64 -27.73 24.85
CA ALA A 155 5.78 -26.86 24.64
C ALA A 155 6.93 -27.24 25.57
N LEU A 156 8.14 -27.05 25.08
CA LEU A 156 9.37 -27.16 25.85
C LEU A 156 10.26 -26.00 25.39
N TYR A 157 10.97 -25.36 26.30
CA TYR A 157 11.83 -24.23 25.99
C TYR A 157 13.26 -24.57 26.38
N VAL A 158 14.20 -24.51 25.44
CA VAL A 158 15.63 -24.81 25.64
C VAL A 158 16.42 -23.55 25.31
N ASN A 159 17.13 -23.00 26.30
CA ASN A 159 17.89 -21.75 26.18
C ASN A 159 17.07 -20.58 25.59
N ASP A 160 15.88 -20.35 26.17
CA ASP A 160 14.94 -19.29 25.75
C ASP A 160 14.34 -19.49 24.34
N GLN A 161 14.47 -20.68 23.75
CA GLN A 161 13.91 -21.02 22.44
C GLN A 161 12.87 -22.14 22.56
N ARG A 162 11.72 -21.99 21.90
CA ARG A 162 10.69 -23.03 21.84
C ARG A 162 11.17 -24.22 21.00
N ALA A 163 11.24 -25.39 21.62
CA ALA A 163 11.47 -26.65 20.94
C ALA A 163 10.21 -27.11 20.18
N VAL A 164 10.41 -27.92 19.14
CA VAL A 164 9.34 -28.43 18.30
C VAL A 164 8.91 -29.80 18.82
N MET A 165 7.61 -30.04 18.96
CA MET A 165 7.14 -31.38 19.29
C MET A 165 7.45 -32.33 18.12
N ALA A 166 8.06 -33.48 18.40
CA ALA A 166 8.46 -34.48 17.41
C ALA A 166 7.31 -34.79 16.46
N TYR A 167 7.55 -34.70 15.15
CA TYR A 167 6.49 -34.78 14.15
C TYR A 167 6.90 -35.45 12.85
N LYS A 168 5.90 -35.85 12.07
CA LYS A 168 6.09 -36.36 10.72
C LYS A 168 4.97 -35.91 9.79
N ASN A 169 5.36 -35.37 8.63
CA ASN A 169 4.42 -35.02 7.57
C ASN A 169 4.13 -36.27 6.71
N VAL A 170 2.85 -36.60 6.55
CA VAL A 170 2.39 -37.80 5.84
C VAL A 170 1.15 -37.50 5.00
N SER A 171 0.78 -38.41 4.09
CA SER A 171 -0.49 -38.35 3.38
C SER A 171 -1.49 -39.34 3.96
N SER A 172 -2.67 -38.84 4.34
CA SER A 172 -3.80 -39.70 4.74
C SER A 172 -4.41 -40.42 3.54
N GLN A 173 -4.68 -41.72 3.69
CA GLN A 173 -5.42 -42.58 2.77
C GLN A 173 -6.95 -42.48 3.00
N GLY A 174 -7.38 -41.55 3.86
CA GLY A 174 -8.76 -41.19 4.11
C GLY A 174 -9.45 -41.98 5.22
N CYS A 175 -10.72 -41.63 5.40
CA CYS A 175 -11.66 -42.11 6.41
C CYS A 175 -11.58 -43.61 6.75
N TYR A 176 -11.70 -43.91 8.04
CA TYR A 176 -11.89 -45.25 8.61
C TYR A 176 -13.02 -45.22 9.65
N GLY A 177 -13.97 -46.14 9.55
CA GLY A 177 -15.11 -46.21 10.47
C GLY A 177 -16.08 -45.03 10.36
N GLU A 178 -17.13 -45.07 11.17
CA GLU A 178 -18.16 -44.03 11.25
C GLU A 178 -18.44 -43.72 12.73
N TYR A 179 -18.53 -42.43 13.06
CA TYR A 179 -18.95 -41.92 14.35
C TYR A 179 -20.25 -41.14 14.17
N THR A 180 -21.35 -41.60 14.77
CA THR A 180 -22.69 -41.01 14.58
C THR A 180 -23.08 -40.13 15.77
N ILE A 181 -23.53 -38.92 15.48
CA ILE A 181 -24.00 -37.92 16.42
C ILE A 181 -25.52 -37.81 16.29
N THR A 182 -26.24 -37.88 17.42
CA THR A 182 -27.67 -37.55 17.50
C THR A 182 -27.86 -36.20 18.17
N ALA A 183 -28.60 -35.29 17.53
CA ALA A 183 -28.91 -33.97 18.09
C ALA A 183 -29.54 -34.10 19.48
N GLY A 184 -29.04 -33.32 20.44
CA GLY A 184 -29.48 -33.33 21.82
C GLY A 184 -29.00 -34.52 22.66
N GLN A 185 -28.11 -35.39 22.13
CA GLN A 185 -27.52 -36.47 22.94
C GLN A 185 -26.58 -35.94 24.04
N ALA A 186 -26.04 -34.73 23.85
CA ALA A 186 -25.17 -34.02 24.78
C ALA A 186 -25.22 -32.50 24.50
N PRO A 187 -24.77 -31.62 25.43
CA PRO A 187 -24.79 -30.17 25.24
C PRO A 187 -24.05 -29.67 23.99
N TRP A 188 -22.99 -30.37 23.57
CA TRP A 188 -22.20 -30.07 22.38
C TRP A 188 -22.86 -30.59 21.08
N ALA A 189 -23.82 -31.51 21.14
CA ALA A 189 -24.42 -32.14 19.97
C ALA A 189 -25.65 -31.36 19.48
N TRP A 190 -25.44 -30.19 18.87
CA TRP A 190 -26.55 -29.33 18.45
C TRP A 190 -27.28 -29.89 17.22
N GLU A 191 -26.53 -30.57 16.33
CA GLU A 191 -27.07 -31.20 15.13
C GLU A 191 -26.81 -32.72 15.12
N SER A 192 -27.51 -33.43 14.23
CA SER A 192 -27.26 -34.86 13.98
C SER A 192 -26.39 -34.99 12.73
N GLY A 193 -25.44 -35.91 12.75
CA GLY A 193 -24.52 -36.13 11.64
C GLY A 193 -23.69 -37.38 11.81
N THR A 194 -22.82 -37.65 10.84
CA THR A 194 -21.88 -38.78 10.89
C THR A 194 -20.54 -38.31 10.37
N GLU A 195 -19.50 -38.49 11.16
CA GLU A 195 -18.12 -38.19 10.80
C GLU A 195 -17.27 -39.47 10.74
N CYS A 196 -16.03 -39.33 10.27
CA CYS A 196 -15.05 -40.39 10.31
C CYS A 196 -14.62 -40.70 11.75
N ASP A 197 -14.48 -41.99 12.06
CA ASP A 197 -14.00 -42.43 13.37
C ASP A 197 -12.46 -42.46 13.47
N GLY A 198 -11.79 -42.46 12.33
CA GLY A 198 -10.33 -42.37 12.21
C GLY A 198 -9.87 -42.14 10.77
N ALA A 199 -8.55 -42.12 10.57
CA ALA A 199 -7.89 -42.02 9.27
C ALA A 199 -6.88 -43.14 9.04
N ARG A 200 -6.69 -43.52 7.77
CA ARG A 200 -5.74 -44.55 7.33
C ARG A 200 -4.44 -43.95 6.84
N TYR A 201 -3.33 -44.65 7.07
CA TYR A 201 -1.99 -44.26 6.63
C TYR A 201 -1.20 -45.47 6.14
N ALA A 202 -0.19 -45.23 5.31
CA ALA A 202 0.73 -46.28 4.89
C ALA A 202 1.55 -46.78 6.09
N LEU A 203 1.83 -48.09 6.13
CA LEU A 203 2.66 -48.71 7.19
C LEU A 203 4.10 -48.17 7.23
N SER A 204 4.60 -47.62 6.12
CA SER A 204 5.91 -46.96 6.05
C SER A 204 5.92 -45.57 6.67
N ASP A 205 4.78 -44.89 6.62
CA ASP A 205 4.66 -43.51 7.07
C ASP A 205 4.42 -43.50 8.57
N VAL A 206 3.54 -44.40 9.04
CA VAL A 206 3.26 -44.61 10.46
C VAL A 206 3.73 -46.01 10.85
N PRO A 207 4.84 -46.14 11.61
CA PRO A 207 5.29 -47.43 12.12
C PRO A 207 4.36 -47.96 13.21
N GLU A 208 4.77 -49.03 13.90
CA GLU A 208 4.12 -49.42 15.16
C GLU A 208 4.50 -48.40 16.24
N ILE A 209 3.52 -47.89 16.98
CA ILE A 209 3.73 -46.90 18.05
C ILE A 209 3.84 -47.66 19.37
N SER A 210 4.97 -47.50 20.05
CA SER A 210 5.38 -48.35 21.18
C SER A 210 4.70 -48.02 22.52
N GLY A 211 4.17 -46.80 22.68
CA GLY A 211 3.45 -46.33 23.86
C GLY A 211 2.83 -44.95 23.66
N ASN A 212 1.93 -44.54 24.57
CA ASN A 212 1.25 -43.24 24.58
C ASN A 212 0.61 -42.84 23.23
N ALA A 213 0.01 -43.81 22.51
CA ALA A 213 -0.63 -43.57 21.22
C ALA A 213 -1.79 -42.57 21.33
N GLU A 214 -2.40 -42.47 22.52
CA GLU A 214 -3.46 -41.54 22.86
C GLU A 214 -3.01 -40.08 23.06
N ASP A 215 -1.69 -39.83 23.16
CA ASP A 215 -1.13 -38.48 23.26
C ASP A 215 -0.76 -37.90 21.88
N MET A 216 -0.85 -38.73 20.84
CA MET A 216 -0.61 -38.30 19.46
C MET A 216 -1.67 -37.31 18.98
N GLU A 217 -1.24 -36.38 18.14
CA GLU A 217 -2.11 -35.39 17.49
C GLU A 217 -1.95 -35.42 15.98
N ILE A 218 -3.01 -34.99 15.32
CA ILE A 218 -3.06 -34.84 13.86
C ILE A 218 -3.42 -33.39 13.57
N GLN A 219 -2.50 -32.66 12.96
CA GLN A 219 -2.75 -31.32 12.45
C GLN A 219 -2.99 -31.36 10.94
N THR A 220 -3.99 -30.61 10.50
CA THR A 220 -4.31 -30.32 9.09
C THR A 220 -4.40 -28.83 8.90
N ALA A 221 -4.23 -28.37 7.65
CA ALA A 221 -4.30 -26.96 7.31
C ALA A 221 -5.26 -26.73 6.13
N THR A 222 -5.88 -25.55 6.13
CA THR A 222 -6.54 -24.95 4.97
C THR A 222 -5.76 -23.71 4.55
N THR A 223 -6.31 -22.87 3.67
CA THR A 223 -5.64 -21.66 3.19
C THR A 223 -5.28 -20.68 4.33
N TRP A 224 -6.16 -20.48 5.30
CA TRP A 224 -5.99 -19.50 6.39
C TRP A 224 -6.10 -20.09 7.81
N THR A 225 -6.40 -21.39 7.98
CA THR A 225 -6.54 -22.01 9.32
C THR A 225 -5.80 -23.34 9.46
N THR A 226 -5.64 -23.77 10.72
CA THR A 226 -5.22 -25.13 11.08
C THR A 226 -6.23 -25.77 12.02
N ALA A 227 -6.39 -27.09 11.91
CA ALA A 227 -7.18 -27.89 12.83
C ALA A 227 -6.32 -29.02 13.41
N ILE A 228 -6.44 -29.27 14.71
CA ILE A 228 -5.75 -30.33 15.46
C ILE A 228 -6.80 -31.25 16.09
N VAL A 229 -6.63 -32.56 15.93
CA VAL A 229 -7.45 -33.57 16.61
C VAL A 229 -6.56 -34.56 17.35
N GLY A 230 -6.97 -34.94 18.56
CA GLY A 230 -6.30 -36.00 19.32
C GLY A 230 -6.56 -37.39 18.73
N VAL A 231 -5.65 -38.31 19.01
CA VAL A 231 -5.76 -39.75 18.70
C VAL A 231 -6.15 -40.49 19.98
N ARG A 232 -7.03 -41.48 19.89
CA ARG A 232 -7.40 -42.34 21.03
C ARG A 232 -6.73 -43.70 21.00
N ASP A 233 -6.38 -44.17 19.80
CA ASP A 233 -5.74 -45.47 19.59
C ASP A 233 -5.10 -45.56 18.19
N VAL A 234 -4.06 -46.37 18.07
CA VAL A 234 -3.37 -46.69 16.81
C VAL A 234 -3.50 -48.18 16.54
N THR A 235 -4.20 -48.52 15.48
CA THR A 235 -4.47 -49.91 15.10
C THR A 235 -3.98 -50.22 13.68
N THR A 236 -4.13 -51.48 13.26
CA THR A 236 -3.88 -51.89 11.87
C THR A 236 -5.21 -52.30 11.24
N SER A 237 -5.45 -51.90 10.00
CA SER A 237 -6.68 -52.26 9.27
C SER A 237 -6.88 -53.77 9.22
N GLU A 238 -8.13 -54.22 9.11
CA GLU A 238 -8.48 -55.66 9.11
C GLU A 238 -7.78 -56.46 8.01
N ASP A 239 -7.48 -55.83 6.87
CA ASP A 239 -6.76 -56.42 5.75
C ASP A 239 -5.22 -56.36 5.90
N GLY A 240 -4.72 -55.72 6.95
CA GLY A 240 -3.31 -55.59 7.26
C GLY A 240 -2.54 -54.59 6.39
N THR A 241 -3.23 -53.74 5.62
CA THR A 241 -2.60 -52.89 4.60
C THR A 241 -2.28 -51.46 5.07
N SER A 242 -2.92 -50.98 6.13
CA SER A 242 -2.79 -49.59 6.62
C SER A 242 -2.66 -49.54 8.14
N ARG A 243 -1.95 -48.51 8.64
CA ARG A 243 -2.15 -48.04 10.02
C ARG A 243 -3.40 -47.19 10.09
N VAL A 244 -4.09 -47.26 11.21
CA VAL A 244 -5.32 -46.51 11.47
C VAL A 244 -5.12 -45.74 12.76
N LEU A 245 -5.20 -44.41 12.69
CA LEU A 245 -5.29 -43.57 13.88
C LEU A 245 -6.77 -43.30 14.11
N LEU A 246 -7.31 -43.83 15.20
CA LEU A 246 -8.68 -43.58 15.64
C LEU A 246 -8.72 -42.25 16.40
N PHE A 247 -9.66 -41.38 16.08
CA PHE A 247 -9.70 -40.03 16.64
C PHE A 247 -10.29 -40.00 18.04
N GLN A 248 -9.90 -39.03 18.87
CA GLN A 248 -10.62 -38.72 20.09
C GLN A 248 -11.97 -38.07 19.74
N GLN A 249 -13.06 -38.74 20.11
CA GLN A 249 -14.43 -38.28 19.88
C GLN A 249 -15.05 -37.83 21.20
N PRO A 250 -15.88 -36.78 21.22
CA PRO A 250 -16.48 -36.09 20.07
C PRO A 250 -15.64 -34.94 19.47
N GLY A 251 -14.48 -34.60 20.05
CA GLY A 251 -13.69 -33.44 19.62
C GLY A 251 -13.33 -33.45 18.13
N ALA A 252 -12.92 -34.60 17.59
CA ALA A 252 -12.64 -34.73 16.17
C ALA A 252 -13.88 -34.55 15.28
N ALA A 253 -15.06 -35.00 15.72
CA ALA A 253 -16.30 -34.73 14.99
C ALA A 253 -16.64 -33.24 14.98
N ILE A 254 -16.47 -32.53 16.12
CA ILE A 254 -16.67 -31.07 16.19
C ILE A 254 -15.72 -30.36 15.23
N ALA A 255 -14.44 -30.73 15.23
CA ALA A 255 -13.45 -30.18 14.32
C ALA A 255 -13.75 -30.47 12.84
N ALA A 256 -14.30 -31.65 12.52
CA ALA A 256 -14.65 -32.04 11.16
C ALA A 256 -15.94 -31.38 10.65
N GLY A 257 -16.91 -31.11 11.54
CA GLY A 257 -18.19 -30.49 11.20
C GLY A 257 -18.12 -28.98 10.96
N ALA A 258 -17.05 -28.33 11.43
CA ALA A 258 -16.90 -26.88 11.36
C ALA A 258 -17.05 -26.29 9.95
N PHE A 259 -17.76 -25.17 9.84
CA PHE A 259 -17.87 -24.45 8.58
C PHE A 259 -16.54 -23.75 8.22
N ASN A 260 -16.14 -23.78 6.93
CA ASN A 260 -14.97 -23.08 6.36
C ASN A 260 -13.68 -23.07 7.21
N GLY A 261 -13.21 -24.26 7.58
CA GLY A 261 -11.96 -24.46 8.30
C GLY A 261 -11.86 -25.84 8.93
N ASN A 262 -12.63 -26.81 8.45
CA ASN A 262 -12.78 -28.11 9.07
C ASN A 262 -11.49 -28.92 9.01
N PHE A 263 -11.37 -29.84 9.96
CA PHE A 263 -10.37 -30.89 9.93
C PHE A 263 -10.52 -31.74 8.66
N GLN A 264 -9.44 -31.83 7.88
CA GLN A 264 -9.43 -32.58 6.62
C GLN A 264 -9.03 -34.02 6.85
N VAL A 265 -9.93 -34.99 6.70
CA VAL A 265 -9.60 -36.42 6.90
C VAL A 265 -8.72 -37.02 5.78
N ARG A 266 -8.54 -36.29 4.68
CA ARG A 266 -7.73 -36.67 3.51
C ARG A 266 -6.71 -35.58 3.22
N GLY A 267 -5.63 -35.95 2.54
CA GLY A 267 -4.59 -35.01 2.12
C GLY A 267 -3.38 -35.05 3.05
N SER A 268 -2.69 -33.92 3.16
CA SER A 268 -1.48 -33.79 3.97
C SER A 268 -1.83 -33.61 5.44
N HIS A 269 -1.20 -34.43 6.29
CA HIS A 269 -1.36 -34.43 7.73
C HIS A 269 0.01 -34.29 8.38
N LYS A 270 0.12 -33.46 9.41
CA LYS A 270 1.25 -33.44 10.34
C LYS A 270 0.89 -34.28 11.56
N LEU A 271 1.52 -35.45 11.69
CA LEU A 271 1.37 -36.32 12.86
C LEU A 271 2.38 -35.89 13.92
N MET A 272 1.96 -35.72 15.16
CA MET A 272 2.79 -35.15 16.22
C MET A 272 2.78 -36.04 17.46
N ASN A 273 3.80 -35.88 18.30
CA ASN A 273 3.92 -36.46 19.63
C ASN A 273 4.11 -37.98 19.69
N ALA A 274 5.03 -38.52 18.90
CA ALA A 274 5.47 -39.92 19.04
C ALA A 274 6.99 -39.99 19.12
N TYR A 275 7.52 -40.87 19.97
CA TYR A 275 8.97 -41.07 20.09
C TYR A 275 9.59 -41.52 18.76
N GLU A 276 8.84 -42.30 17.97
CA GLU A 276 9.26 -42.79 16.66
C GLU A 276 9.43 -41.68 15.61
N PHE A 277 9.01 -40.44 15.91
CA PHE A 277 9.20 -39.26 15.07
C PHE A 277 10.29 -38.31 15.60
N LEU A 278 10.95 -38.63 16.72
CA LEU A 278 12.04 -37.82 17.26
C LEU A 278 13.32 -38.08 16.47
N ASP A 279 13.57 -37.28 15.43
CA ASP A 279 14.66 -37.55 14.48
C ASP A 279 15.48 -36.34 14.02
N GLU A 280 15.08 -35.11 14.36
CA GLU A 280 15.81 -33.89 14.01
C GLU A 280 16.17 -33.01 15.24
N PRO A 281 17.29 -32.26 15.22
CA PRO A 281 17.63 -31.32 16.28
C PRO A 281 16.54 -30.28 16.58
N GLY A 282 16.35 -29.99 17.87
CA GLY A 282 15.31 -29.08 18.35
C GLY A 282 13.97 -29.76 18.64
N GLU A 283 13.82 -31.05 18.31
CA GLU A 283 12.60 -31.79 18.59
C GLU A 283 12.55 -32.36 20.02
N PHE A 284 11.34 -32.47 20.58
CA PHE A 284 11.12 -33.14 21.87
C PHE A 284 9.94 -34.12 21.84
N TYR A 285 9.99 -35.09 22.76
CA TYR A 285 8.90 -36.01 23.07
C TYR A 285 8.79 -36.21 24.58
N TYR A 286 7.58 -36.17 25.14
CA TYR A 286 7.35 -36.50 26.54
C TYR A 286 6.67 -37.86 26.66
N ASP A 287 7.38 -38.81 27.27
CA ASP A 287 6.81 -40.10 27.65
C ASP A 287 6.07 -39.96 28.98
N ARG A 288 4.74 -39.84 28.90
CA ARG A 288 3.86 -39.63 30.04
C ARG A 288 3.82 -40.82 30.99
N ASP A 289 3.92 -42.04 30.47
CA ASP A 289 3.95 -43.27 31.26
C ASP A 289 5.29 -43.42 31.99
N ALA A 290 6.40 -43.12 31.30
CA ALA A 290 7.74 -43.19 31.88
C ALA A 290 8.14 -41.94 32.68
N LYS A 291 7.33 -40.87 32.66
CA LYS A 291 7.64 -39.58 33.30
C LYS A 291 9.00 -39.01 32.87
N THR A 292 9.28 -39.07 31.57
CA THR A 292 10.59 -38.73 30.99
C THR A 292 10.42 -37.88 29.74
N VAL A 293 11.08 -36.73 29.70
CA VAL A 293 11.22 -35.91 28.49
C VAL A 293 12.45 -36.37 27.72
N TYR A 294 12.32 -36.50 26.42
CA TYR A 294 13.39 -36.73 25.46
C TYR A 294 13.52 -35.50 24.55
N TYR A 295 14.75 -35.08 24.29
CA TYR A 295 15.05 -33.92 23.47
C TYR A 295 16.22 -34.23 22.54
N TYR A 296 16.07 -33.96 21.26
CA TYR A 296 17.14 -34.08 20.28
C TYR A 296 17.91 -32.76 20.26
N LYS A 297 19.14 -32.76 20.79
CA LYS A 297 19.91 -31.51 20.90
C LYS A 297 20.52 -31.08 19.55
N ALA A 298 20.66 -29.77 19.36
CA ALA A 298 21.51 -29.21 18.33
C ALA A 298 23.01 -29.38 18.65
N GLU A 299 23.85 -29.31 17.61
CA GLU A 299 25.32 -29.43 17.78
C GLU A 299 25.88 -28.31 18.67
N SER A 300 25.30 -27.10 18.57
CA SER A 300 25.67 -25.92 19.35
C SER A 300 25.27 -25.98 20.83
N GLU A 301 24.43 -26.94 21.22
CA GLU A 301 23.87 -27.01 22.58
C GLU A 301 24.68 -27.92 23.51
N ASP A 302 24.87 -27.44 24.74
CA ASP A 302 25.38 -28.21 25.87
C ASP A 302 24.29 -28.43 26.91
N MET A 303 23.70 -29.64 26.90
CA MET A 303 22.62 -30.03 27.81
C MET A 303 23.05 -30.10 29.29
N ALA A 304 24.34 -30.08 29.60
CA ALA A 304 24.81 -30.01 30.98
C ALA A 304 24.63 -28.61 31.60
N THR A 305 24.53 -27.58 30.76
CA THR A 305 24.37 -26.17 31.17
C THR A 305 23.12 -25.51 30.58
N ALA A 306 22.38 -26.22 29.73
CA ALA A 306 21.17 -25.69 29.11
C ALA A 306 20.10 -25.36 30.16
N SER A 307 19.45 -24.22 29.98
CA SER A 307 18.27 -23.83 30.73
C SER A 307 17.05 -24.42 30.02
N VAL A 308 16.33 -25.35 30.66
CA VAL A 308 15.19 -26.03 30.03
C VAL A 308 13.93 -25.87 30.87
N PHE A 309 12.85 -25.37 30.29
CA PHE A 309 11.56 -25.15 30.97
C PHE A 309 10.44 -25.92 30.28
N ALA A 310 9.55 -26.49 31.09
CA ALA A 310 8.25 -27.01 30.65
C ALA A 310 7.12 -26.25 31.34
N PRO A 311 6.04 -25.87 30.63
CA PRO A 311 4.85 -25.32 31.25
C PRO A 311 4.27 -26.21 32.38
N GLY A 312 3.71 -25.56 33.39
CA GLY A 312 3.29 -26.17 34.66
C GLY A 312 1.78 -26.35 34.82
N ASN A 313 1.00 -26.55 33.74
CA ASN A 313 -0.46 -26.65 33.76
C ASN A 313 -1.21 -25.37 34.20
N VAL A 314 -0.62 -24.19 33.95
CA VAL A 314 -1.28 -22.91 34.21
C VAL A 314 -1.48 -22.17 32.90
N GLU A 315 -2.73 -22.05 32.47
CA GLU A 315 -3.10 -21.40 31.20
C GLU A 315 -3.15 -19.88 31.35
N THR A 316 -3.76 -19.42 32.44
CA THR A 316 -3.89 -18.00 32.81
C THR A 316 -3.17 -17.73 34.11
N VAL A 317 -2.23 -16.79 34.09
CA VAL A 317 -1.45 -16.38 35.27
C VAL A 317 -2.16 -15.26 36.01
N LEU A 318 -2.66 -14.25 35.31
CA LEU A 318 -3.40 -13.13 35.88
C LEU A 318 -4.81 -13.08 35.32
N SER A 319 -5.83 -13.07 36.18
CA SER A 319 -7.22 -12.88 35.76
C SER A 319 -7.82 -11.67 36.49
N VAL A 320 -8.33 -10.70 35.72
CA VAL A 320 -9.02 -9.51 36.22
C VAL A 320 -10.48 -9.60 35.79
N ALA A 321 -11.35 -10.02 36.70
CA ALA A 321 -12.71 -10.41 36.37
C ALA A 321 -13.74 -9.74 37.29
N GLY A 322 -14.51 -8.81 36.74
CA GLY A 322 -15.73 -8.32 37.39
C GLY A 322 -16.87 -9.32 37.29
N THR A 323 -18.02 -8.99 37.88
CA THR A 323 -19.18 -9.89 37.85
C THR A 323 -20.27 -9.43 36.88
N SER A 324 -20.29 -8.15 36.48
CA SER A 324 -21.29 -7.59 35.57
C SER A 324 -20.85 -6.22 35.02
N THR A 325 -21.64 -5.67 34.09
CA THR A 325 -21.48 -4.29 33.58
C THR A 325 -21.64 -3.18 34.64
N THR A 326 -22.10 -3.55 35.84
CA THR A 326 -22.29 -2.61 36.97
C THR A 326 -21.40 -2.92 38.17
N ASP A 327 -20.66 -4.02 38.15
CA ASP A 327 -19.79 -4.50 39.23
C ASP A 327 -18.47 -4.97 38.62
N ARG A 328 -17.75 -3.99 38.08
CA ARG A 328 -16.48 -4.17 37.37
C ARG A 328 -15.31 -4.16 38.34
N VAL A 329 -14.21 -4.83 37.98
CA VAL A 329 -12.90 -4.48 38.57
C VAL A 329 -12.46 -3.14 38.00
N HIS A 330 -11.94 -2.23 38.81
CA HIS A 330 -11.49 -0.95 38.29
C HIS A 330 -10.28 -0.32 39.00
N ASP A 331 -9.63 0.63 38.32
CA ASP A 331 -8.50 1.42 38.83
C ASP A 331 -7.29 0.55 39.26
N LEU A 332 -6.95 -0.46 38.44
CA LEU A 332 -5.87 -1.42 38.68
C LEU A 332 -4.76 -1.28 37.62
N SER A 333 -3.49 -1.28 38.04
CA SER A 333 -2.34 -1.22 37.15
C SER A 333 -1.36 -2.38 37.38
N PHE A 334 -0.76 -2.88 36.29
CA PHE A 334 0.39 -3.78 36.29
C PHE A 334 1.52 -3.15 35.48
N GLU A 335 2.69 -2.96 36.10
CA GLU A 335 3.78 -2.18 35.53
C GLU A 335 5.12 -2.94 35.61
N GLY A 336 5.76 -3.22 34.46
CA GLY A 336 7.08 -3.85 34.44
C GLY A 336 7.12 -5.33 34.86
N ILE A 337 5.98 -6.03 34.84
CA ILE A 337 5.88 -7.44 35.25
C ILE A 337 6.09 -8.36 34.06
N THR A 338 6.86 -9.43 34.24
CA THR A 338 7.04 -10.48 33.23
C THR A 338 6.16 -11.69 33.56
N VAL A 339 5.44 -12.24 32.59
CA VAL A 339 4.68 -13.49 32.67
C VAL A 339 5.26 -14.48 31.66
N ARG A 340 5.63 -15.71 32.09
CA ARG A 340 6.22 -16.71 31.19
C ARG A 340 5.67 -18.13 31.36
N HIS A 341 5.82 -18.91 30.30
CA HIS A 341 5.69 -20.38 30.26
C HIS A 341 4.30 -20.89 30.65
N THR A 342 3.24 -20.20 30.22
CA THR A 342 1.88 -20.72 30.37
C THR A 342 1.65 -21.95 29.51
N ASP A 343 0.72 -22.79 29.95
CA ASP A 343 0.37 -24.06 29.31
C ASP A 343 -0.95 -23.93 28.52
N TRP A 344 -1.26 -24.91 27.67
CA TRP A 344 -2.61 -25.11 27.15
C TRP A 344 -2.76 -26.48 26.48
N ASP A 345 -3.73 -27.29 26.91
CA ASP A 345 -3.90 -28.69 26.48
C ASP A 345 -4.92 -28.90 25.32
N LEU A 346 -5.22 -27.82 24.60
CA LEU A 346 -6.29 -27.68 23.61
C LEU A 346 -7.71 -27.63 24.24
N ALA A 347 -8.72 -27.35 23.42
CA ALA A 347 -10.10 -27.36 23.87
C ALA A 347 -10.54 -28.79 24.16
N GLU A 348 -11.26 -28.99 25.26
CA GLU A 348 -11.76 -30.30 25.65
C GLU A 348 -13.29 -30.34 25.62
N VAL A 349 -13.84 -31.36 24.94
CA VAL A 349 -15.26 -31.69 25.02
C VAL A 349 -15.41 -33.18 25.28
N ASP A 350 -16.06 -33.53 26.39
CA ASP A 350 -16.34 -34.92 26.82
C ASP A 350 -15.07 -35.81 26.83
N GLY A 351 -13.95 -35.26 27.31
CA GLY A 351 -12.66 -35.94 27.42
C GLY A 351 -11.88 -36.06 26.10
N ALA A 352 -12.30 -35.38 25.03
CA ALA A 352 -11.59 -35.33 23.76
C ALA A 352 -10.98 -33.95 23.52
N SER A 353 -9.66 -33.92 23.32
CA SER A 353 -8.91 -32.68 23.04
C SER A 353 -8.85 -32.40 21.54
N PHE A 354 -9.12 -31.15 21.16
CA PHE A 354 -9.05 -30.70 19.77
C PHE A 354 -8.86 -29.19 19.69
N LYS A 355 -8.43 -28.73 18.51
CA LYS A 355 -8.45 -27.33 18.13
C LYS A 355 -9.04 -27.25 16.74
N GLN A 356 -10.11 -26.48 16.60
CA GLN A 356 -10.55 -26.04 15.29
C GLN A 356 -11.08 -24.62 15.45
N ALA A 357 -10.62 -23.75 14.55
CA ALA A 357 -10.94 -22.34 14.50
C ALA A 357 -11.39 -21.98 13.09
N GLN A 358 -12.26 -20.99 12.98
CA GLN A 358 -12.30 -20.15 11.80
C GLN A 358 -11.76 -18.77 12.14
N GLN A 359 -10.53 -18.49 11.70
CA GLN A 359 -9.85 -17.19 11.87
C GLN A 359 -9.71 -16.74 13.35
N ALA A 360 -8.81 -15.79 13.65
CA ALA A 360 -8.70 -15.16 14.97
C ALA A 360 -8.58 -16.12 16.18
N ASN A 361 -7.95 -17.28 15.97
CA ASN A 361 -7.70 -18.29 16.98
C ASN A 361 -8.93 -18.78 17.81
N ILE A 362 -10.15 -18.75 17.26
CA ILE A 362 -11.35 -19.20 18.00
C ILE A 362 -11.43 -20.72 18.18
N ILE A 363 -12.32 -21.21 19.04
CA ILE A 363 -12.58 -22.64 19.28
C ILE A 363 -14.07 -22.91 19.06
N ASN A 364 -14.40 -23.94 18.29
CA ASN A 364 -15.77 -24.46 18.24
C ASN A 364 -16.14 -25.24 19.52
N SER A 365 -17.24 -24.90 20.16
CA SER A 365 -17.75 -25.55 21.38
C SER A 365 -18.82 -26.63 21.11
N ALA A 366 -19.32 -26.73 19.87
CA ALA A 366 -20.41 -27.62 19.52
C ALA A 366 -20.29 -28.20 18.10
N TYR A 367 -20.82 -29.41 17.93
CA TYR A 367 -20.99 -30.05 16.63
C TYR A 367 -22.19 -29.45 15.90
N VAL A 368 -21.88 -28.70 14.86
CA VAL A 368 -22.81 -28.06 13.92
C VAL A 368 -22.24 -28.21 12.51
N HIS A 369 -23.09 -28.44 11.52
CA HIS A 369 -22.72 -28.46 10.09
C HIS A 369 -23.12 -27.17 9.38
N GLY A 370 -24.07 -26.45 9.98
CA GLY A 370 -24.53 -25.17 9.49
C GLY A 370 -23.44 -24.11 9.51
N ASN A 371 -23.63 -23.11 8.66
CA ASN A 371 -22.84 -21.89 8.67
C ASN A 371 -22.91 -21.25 10.07
N PHE A 372 -21.78 -21.03 10.74
CA PHE A 372 -21.72 -20.51 12.13
C PHE A 372 -22.46 -19.16 12.31
N HIS A 373 -22.60 -18.37 11.23
CA HIS A 373 -23.33 -17.10 11.25
C HIS A 373 -24.80 -17.31 11.66
N VAL A 374 -25.44 -18.43 11.31
CA VAL A 374 -26.84 -18.71 11.68
C VAL A 374 -27.03 -18.86 13.19
N TYR A 375 -25.96 -19.17 13.92
CA TYR A 375 -25.97 -19.27 15.38
C TYR A 375 -25.44 -17.99 16.05
N HIS A 376 -25.16 -16.93 15.29
CA HIS A 376 -24.57 -15.68 15.79
C HIS A 376 -23.28 -15.94 16.60
N TYR A 377 -22.44 -16.87 16.11
CA TYR A 377 -21.19 -17.26 16.77
C TYR A 377 -21.32 -17.92 18.15
N ARG A 378 -22.52 -18.26 18.61
CA ARG A 378 -22.73 -18.89 19.93
C ARG A 378 -22.10 -20.28 20.06
N ASN A 379 -21.73 -20.88 18.94
CA ASN A 379 -21.00 -22.15 18.87
C ASN A 379 -19.47 -22.00 18.89
N VAL A 380 -18.94 -20.78 19.04
CA VAL A 380 -17.50 -20.51 19.09
C VAL A 380 -17.11 -19.67 20.30
N ASP A 381 -15.85 -19.78 20.74
CA ASP A 381 -15.30 -19.11 21.91
C ASP A 381 -13.80 -18.78 21.71
N LEU A 382 -13.21 -17.96 22.58
CA LEU A 382 -11.79 -17.64 22.60
C LEU A 382 -10.97 -18.71 23.31
N GLN A 383 -9.65 -18.69 23.07
CA GLN A 383 -8.68 -19.44 23.87
C GLN A 383 -8.40 -18.74 25.20
N PRO A 384 -7.90 -19.48 26.20
CA PRO A 384 -7.34 -18.83 27.38
C PRO A 384 -6.11 -17.99 27.02
N ALA A 385 -5.91 -16.91 27.77
CA ALA A 385 -4.72 -16.07 27.67
C ALA A 385 -3.90 -16.08 28.96
N ALA A 386 -2.60 -15.79 28.84
CA ALA A 386 -1.72 -15.66 30.01
C ALA A 386 -2.18 -14.53 30.97
N ILE A 387 -2.76 -13.46 30.41
CA ILE A 387 -3.44 -12.39 31.16
C ILE A 387 -4.85 -12.21 30.57
N GLU A 388 -5.87 -12.36 31.42
CA GLU A 388 -7.27 -12.17 31.03
C GLU A 388 -7.93 -11.02 31.79
N VAL A 389 -8.71 -10.22 31.08
CA VAL A 389 -9.46 -9.09 31.62
C VAL A 389 -10.89 -9.14 31.09
N THR A 390 -11.86 -9.10 31.99
CA THR A 390 -13.29 -9.06 31.66
C THR A 390 -14.11 -8.34 32.73
N SER A 391 -15.17 -7.64 32.32
CA SER A 391 -16.01 -6.80 33.17
C SER A 391 -15.15 -5.88 34.03
N ALA A 392 -14.38 -5.02 33.37
CA ALA A 392 -13.34 -4.23 34.01
C ALA A 392 -13.30 -2.79 33.45
N ALA A 393 -12.87 -1.82 34.24
CA ALA A 393 -12.77 -0.42 33.84
C ALA A 393 -11.44 0.20 34.30
N ASN A 394 -10.84 1.06 33.48
CA ASN A 394 -9.63 1.78 33.88
C ASN A 394 -8.46 0.86 34.29
N ILE A 395 -8.26 -0.24 33.54
CA ILE A 395 -7.15 -1.17 33.72
C ILE A 395 -5.95 -0.69 32.92
N SER A 396 -4.76 -0.71 33.51
CA SER A 396 -3.52 -0.33 32.83
C SER A 396 -2.50 -1.46 32.87
N LEU A 397 -1.99 -1.86 31.71
CA LEU A 397 -0.84 -2.74 31.54
C LEU A 397 0.28 -1.91 30.91
N GLU A 398 1.30 -1.57 31.70
CA GLU A 398 2.41 -0.73 31.25
C GLU A 398 3.76 -1.47 31.32
N ARG A 399 4.50 -1.49 30.21
CA ARG A 399 5.87 -2.05 30.16
C ARG A 399 6.00 -3.50 30.66
N ASN A 400 4.93 -4.28 30.56
CA ASN A 400 4.95 -5.69 30.91
C ASN A 400 5.56 -6.53 29.79
N ARG A 401 5.97 -7.75 30.14
CA ARG A 401 6.45 -8.75 29.19
C ARG A 401 5.59 -10.00 29.31
N VAL A 402 5.03 -10.48 28.19
CA VAL A 402 4.33 -11.76 28.13
C VAL A 402 5.05 -12.64 27.13
N GLU A 403 5.65 -13.72 27.60
CA GLU A 403 6.58 -14.50 26.77
C GLU A 403 6.32 -16.00 26.90
N HIS A 404 6.54 -16.77 25.84
CA HIS A 404 6.49 -18.24 25.89
C HIS A 404 5.15 -18.83 26.34
N THR A 405 4.05 -18.45 25.70
CA THR A 405 2.71 -18.91 26.09
C THR A 405 2.29 -20.19 25.35
N GLY A 406 1.41 -20.99 25.98
CA GLY A 406 0.77 -22.16 25.36
C GLY A 406 -0.42 -21.80 24.47
N ALA A 407 -1.03 -20.63 24.67
CA ALA A 407 -2.18 -20.11 23.95
C ALA A 407 -2.02 -18.59 23.70
N ASP A 408 -3.04 -17.78 24.01
CA ASP A 408 -3.01 -16.33 23.77
C ASP A 408 -2.18 -15.58 24.83
N GLY A 409 -1.74 -14.37 24.49
CA GLY A 409 -0.95 -13.52 25.38
C GLY A 409 -1.82 -12.76 26.38
N ILE A 410 -2.48 -11.70 25.89
CA ILE A 410 -3.33 -10.81 26.68
C ILE A 410 -4.71 -10.73 26.03
N SER A 411 -5.78 -10.95 26.80
CA SER A 411 -7.17 -10.90 26.29
C SER A 411 -8.05 -9.92 27.08
N LEU A 412 -8.62 -8.94 26.39
CA LEU A 412 -9.64 -8.00 26.88
C LEU A 412 -11.00 -8.43 26.32
N ILE A 413 -11.73 -9.28 27.05
CA ILE A 413 -12.73 -10.18 26.44
C ILE A 413 -14.12 -9.53 26.32
N ASN A 414 -14.71 -9.18 27.45
CA ASN A 414 -16.09 -8.71 27.53
C ASN A 414 -16.18 -7.58 28.53
N ASP A 415 -16.89 -6.50 28.17
CA ASP A 415 -17.17 -5.34 29.02
C ASP A 415 -15.90 -4.75 29.66
N VAL A 416 -14.83 -4.61 28.87
CA VAL A 416 -13.62 -3.91 29.28
C VAL A 416 -13.68 -2.49 28.76
N VAL A 417 -13.62 -1.50 29.66
CA VAL A 417 -13.79 -0.09 29.29
C VAL A 417 -12.66 0.79 29.79
N ASP A 418 -12.36 1.86 29.06
CA ASP A 418 -11.40 2.91 29.45
C ASP A 418 -10.02 2.36 29.84
N SER A 419 -9.52 1.34 29.14
CA SER A 419 -8.32 0.58 29.56
C SER A 419 -7.19 0.69 28.53
N GLN A 420 -5.95 0.54 29.00
CA GLN A 420 -4.75 0.80 28.20
C GLN A 420 -3.69 -0.29 28.33
N LEU A 421 -3.08 -0.65 27.20
CA LEU A 421 -1.90 -1.48 27.05
C LEU A 421 -0.81 -0.61 26.42
N THR A 422 0.14 -0.13 27.22
CA THR A 422 1.18 0.79 26.74
C THR A 422 2.59 0.26 26.99
N GLY A 423 3.44 0.26 25.98
CA GLY A 423 4.86 -0.08 26.19
C GLY A 423 5.13 -1.57 26.46
N ASN A 424 4.17 -2.48 26.22
CA ASN A 424 4.35 -3.90 26.54
C ASN A 424 5.11 -4.65 25.44
N VAL A 425 5.72 -5.77 25.81
CA VAL A 425 6.38 -6.70 24.89
C VAL A 425 5.67 -8.05 24.95
N THR A 426 5.32 -8.59 23.78
CA THR A 426 4.88 -9.99 23.67
C THR A 426 5.84 -10.75 22.78
N ARG A 427 6.29 -11.93 23.21
CA ARG A 427 7.27 -12.74 22.47
C ARG A 427 6.96 -14.22 22.51
N ASP A 428 7.08 -14.91 21.37
CA ASP A 428 6.89 -16.37 21.30
C ASP A 428 5.52 -16.80 21.87
N ILE A 429 4.46 -16.22 21.30
CA ILE A 429 3.07 -16.48 21.72
C ILE A 429 2.49 -17.65 20.94
N GLY A 430 1.86 -18.60 21.64
CA GLY A 430 1.25 -19.78 21.02
C GLY A 430 0.16 -19.41 19.99
N GLY A 431 -0.69 -18.44 20.33
CA GLY A 431 -1.79 -17.92 19.52
C GLY A 431 -1.70 -16.41 19.25
N THR A 432 -2.80 -15.71 19.51
CA THR A 432 -2.92 -14.25 19.39
C THR A 432 -2.18 -13.58 20.54
N ALA A 433 -1.31 -12.59 20.25
CA ALA A 433 -0.59 -11.87 21.29
C ALA A 433 -1.50 -10.96 22.11
N ILE A 434 -2.38 -10.21 21.43
CA ILE A 434 -3.35 -9.34 22.07
C ILE A 434 -4.72 -9.52 21.43
N ASN A 435 -5.73 -9.88 22.22
CA ASN A 435 -7.11 -10.02 21.77
C ASN A 435 -8.02 -8.98 22.44
N VAL A 436 -8.92 -8.37 21.68
CA VAL A 436 -9.93 -7.42 22.15
C VAL A 436 -11.32 -7.83 21.64
N GLY A 437 -12.26 -7.97 22.56
CA GLY A 437 -13.64 -8.32 22.25
C GLY A 437 -13.85 -9.82 22.06
N HIS A 438 -15.09 -10.16 21.72
CA HIS A 438 -15.54 -11.54 21.58
C HIS A 438 -16.38 -11.72 20.31
N PRO A 439 -16.30 -12.88 19.61
CA PRO A 439 -17.06 -13.12 18.38
C PRO A 439 -18.58 -13.13 18.58
N GLN A 440 -19.08 -13.33 19.79
CA GLN A 440 -20.53 -13.36 20.10
C GLN A 440 -21.15 -11.97 20.28
N HIS A 441 -20.37 -10.88 20.36
CA HIS A 441 -20.88 -9.51 20.54
C HIS A 441 -21.55 -8.90 19.29
N VAL A 442 -22.27 -9.72 18.53
CA VAL A 442 -23.03 -9.27 17.36
C VAL A 442 -24.10 -8.25 17.76
N TYR A 443 -24.84 -8.53 18.85
CA TYR A 443 -25.85 -7.65 19.43
C TYR A 443 -25.77 -7.68 20.95
N ILE A 444 -25.32 -6.57 21.56
CA ILE A 444 -25.20 -6.47 23.01
C ILE A 444 -26.57 -6.55 23.69
N GLY A 445 -26.69 -7.43 24.67
CA GLY A 445 -27.87 -7.60 25.53
C GLY A 445 -28.97 -8.46 24.92
N ASP A 446 -28.65 -9.26 23.88
CA ASP A 446 -29.62 -10.12 23.20
C ASP A 446 -29.76 -11.53 23.83
N ALA A 447 -29.04 -11.78 24.92
CA ALA A 447 -29.08 -13.04 25.66
C ALA A 447 -30.52 -13.47 26.03
N ALA A 448 -30.85 -14.72 25.71
CA ALA A 448 -32.14 -15.34 26.01
C ALA A 448 -31.96 -16.77 26.55
N GLU A 449 -32.95 -17.31 27.26
CA GLU A 449 -32.85 -18.62 27.92
C GLU A 449 -32.56 -19.78 26.94
N ASP A 450 -32.96 -19.64 25.67
CA ASP A 450 -32.88 -20.69 24.65
C ASP A 450 -31.93 -20.40 23.49
N ASN A 451 -31.31 -19.22 23.42
CA ASN A 451 -30.45 -18.84 22.29
C ASN A 451 -28.99 -19.30 22.43
N LYS A 452 -28.56 -19.73 23.62
CA LYS A 452 -27.21 -20.24 23.94
C LYS A 452 -26.12 -19.17 24.00
N GLU A 453 -26.50 -17.92 24.24
CA GLU A 453 -25.55 -16.81 24.46
C GLU A 453 -24.59 -17.12 25.61
N LYS A 454 -23.29 -16.82 25.44
CA LYS A 454 -22.28 -17.04 26.49
C LYS A 454 -22.46 -16.06 27.64
N PHE A 455 -22.73 -14.79 27.32
CA PHE A 455 -22.81 -13.72 28.31
C PHE A 455 -24.27 -13.42 28.67
N PRO A 456 -24.64 -13.44 29.96
CA PRO A 456 -25.94 -12.91 30.40
C PRO A 456 -26.07 -11.41 30.06
N ALA A 457 -27.30 -10.94 29.80
CA ALA A 457 -27.54 -9.57 29.35
C ALA A 457 -27.06 -8.45 30.32
N ASP A 458 -26.90 -8.74 31.62
CA ASP A 458 -26.35 -7.82 32.61
C ASP A 458 -24.82 -7.86 32.71
N VAL A 459 -24.19 -8.88 32.13
CA VAL A 459 -22.73 -9.08 32.06
C VAL A 459 -22.18 -8.66 30.69
N GLU A 460 -22.96 -8.84 29.63
CA GLU A 460 -22.54 -8.59 28.26
C GLU A 460 -22.31 -7.09 27.98
N GLY A 461 -21.13 -6.79 27.45
CA GLY A 461 -20.78 -5.46 26.97
C GLY A 461 -19.64 -5.54 25.96
N ALA A 462 -19.67 -4.66 24.96
CA ALA A 462 -18.55 -4.52 24.04
C ALA A 462 -17.38 -3.84 24.75
N PRO A 463 -16.12 -4.24 24.48
CA PRO A 463 -14.99 -3.42 24.90
C PRO A 463 -15.10 -2.02 24.29
N THR A 464 -14.82 -0.99 25.09
CA THR A 464 -14.98 0.41 24.67
C THR A 464 -13.85 1.30 25.17
N ASN A 465 -13.34 2.21 24.34
CA ASN A 465 -12.26 3.13 24.70
C ASN A 465 -11.00 2.36 25.15
N ILE A 466 -10.50 1.49 24.27
CA ILE A 466 -9.31 0.67 24.50
C ILE A 466 -8.11 1.29 23.78
N GLN A 467 -7.03 1.55 24.52
CA GLN A 467 -5.79 2.09 23.95
C GLN A 467 -4.69 1.03 23.95
N ILE A 468 -4.10 0.77 22.80
CA ILE A 468 -2.98 -0.15 22.61
C ILE A 468 -1.88 0.63 21.90
N THR A 469 -0.94 1.14 22.68
CA THR A 469 0.05 2.09 22.19
C THR A 469 1.49 1.70 22.53
N ASN A 470 2.43 1.95 21.62
CA ASN A 470 3.85 1.74 21.90
C ASN A 470 4.23 0.31 22.33
N ASN A 471 3.51 -0.72 21.86
CA ASN A 471 3.83 -2.11 22.18
C ASN A 471 4.72 -2.74 21.10
N TYR A 472 5.59 -3.66 21.51
CA TYR A 472 6.39 -4.47 20.60
C TYR A 472 5.89 -5.92 20.63
N VAL A 473 5.27 -6.34 19.53
CA VAL A 473 4.69 -7.66 19.36
C VAL A 473 5.57 -8.46 18.41
N TYR A 474 6.27 -9.46 18.94
CA TYR A 474 7.27 -10.23 18.20
C TYR A 474 6.94 -11.72 18.19
N ASP A 475 7.01 -12.38 17.03
CA ASP A 475 6.96 -13.84 16.89
C ASP A 475 5.72 -14.48 17.55
N SER A 476 4.54 -14.16 17.02
CA SER A 476 3.24 -14.65 17.50
C SER A 476 2.67 -15.77 16.62
N ALA A 477 1.63 -16.45 17.12
CA ALA A 477 0.95 -17.56 16.44
C ALA A 477 1.82 -18.81 16.20
N LYS A 478 2.70 -19.16 17.15
CA LYS A 478 3.67 -20.27 17.01
C LYS A 478 3.09 -21.67 17.02
N LEU A 479 1.94 -21.84 17.67
CA LEU A 479 1.22 -23.12 17.77
C LEU A 479 -0.07 -23.09 16.94
N PHE A 480 -0.73 -21.93 16.85
CA PHE A 480 -2.00 -21.74 16.16
C PHE A 480 -1.84 -20.76 14.99
N LEU A 481 -1.41 -21.31 13.85
CA LEU A 481 -0.90 -20.55 12.71
C LEU A 481 -1.94 -19.67 11.99
N GLY A 482 -3.24 -19.87 12.24
CA GLY A 482 -4.34 -19.03 11.73
C GLY A 482 -4.74 -17.87 12.64
N SER A 483 -3.86 -17.50 13.57
CA SER A 483 -4.09 -16.40 14.54
C SER A 483 -3.43 -15.12 14.04
N PRO A 484 -4.09 -13.95 14.15
CA PRO A 484 -3.42 -12.67 13.97
C PRO A 484 -2.49 -12.41 15.16
N ALA A 485 -1.54 -11.48 15.02
CA ALA A 485 -0.79 -11.01 16.18
C ALA A 485 -1.73 -10.23 17.13
N VAL A 486 -2.57 -9.36 16.57
CA VAL A 486 -3.61 -8.62 17.29
C VAL A 486 -4.99 -8.92 16.69
N GLY A 487 -5.91 -9.40 17.51
CA GLY A 487 -7.31 -9.63 17.14
C GLY A 487 -8.23 -8.60 17.80
N ALA A 488 -9.10 -7.96 17.04
CA ALA A 488 -10.15 -7.08 17.54
C ALA A 488 -11.48 -7.48 16.88
N PHE A 489 -12.40 -8.08 17.65
CA PHE A 489 -13.70 -8.52 17.15
C PHE A 489 -14.68 -7.33 17.02
N PHE A 490 -15.77 -7.33 17.78
CA PHE A 490 -16.71 -6.21 17.84
C PHE A 490 -16.28 -5.23 18.94
N VAL A 491 -15.59 -4.15 18.55
CA VAL A 491 -14.99 -3.16 19.47
C VAL A 491 -15.44 -1.74 19.10
N ASP A 492 -15.77 -0.94 20.11
CA ASP A 492 -16.13 0.47 19.97
C ASP A 492 -14.99 1.37 20.47
N THR A 493 -14.49 2.28 19.64
CA THR A 493 -13.49 3.27 20.06
C THR A 493 -12.19 2.59 20.55
N MET A 494 -11.50 1.89 19.66
CA MET A 494 -10.14 1.39 19.89
C MET A 494 -9.09 2.29 19.24
N THR A 495 -8.02 2.58 19.97
CA THR A 495 -6.82 3.26 19.48
C THR A 495 -5.66 2.27 19.44
N PHE A 496 -5.21 1.91 18.24
CA PHE A 496 -4.05 1.06 18.02
C PHE A 496 -2.96 1.88 17.31
N GLU A 497 -2.04 2.46 18.08
CA GLU A 497 -1.08 3.42 17.55
C GLU A 497 0.37 3.22 18.01
N HIS A 498 1.32 3.54 17.14
CA HIS A 498 2.76 3.48 17.47
C HIS A 498 3.23 2.10 17.93
N ASN A 499 2.65 1.00 17.44
CA ASN A 499 3.09 -0.35 17.75
C ASN A 499 4.03 -0.89 16.66
N VAL A 500 4.91 -1.81 17.04
CA VAL A 500 5.71 -2.60 16.10
C VAL A 500 5.21 -4.04 16.19
N ILE A 501 4.77 -4.60 15.06
CA ILE A 501 4.43 -6.01 14.93
C ILE A 501 5.46 -6.65 13.99
N GLU A 502 6.17 -7.66 14.47
CA GLU A 502 7.21 -8.34 13.72
C GLU A 502 7.03 -9.87 13.75
N LYS A 503 7.18 -10.52 12.58
CA LYS A 503 7.17 -11.98 12.43
C LYS A 503 5.89 -12.64 12.93
N THR A 504 4.81 -12.54 12.16
CA THR A 504 3.56 -13.27 12.44
C THR A 504 3.25 -14.28 11.34
N SER A 505 2.62 -15.40 11.73
CA SER A 505 2.19 -16.46 10.81
C SER A 505 1.11 -15.99 9.82
N TRP A 506 0.21 -15.11 10.25
CA TRP A 506 -0.95 -14.64 9.50
C TRP A 506 -1.04 -13.10 9.58
N ALA A 507 -2.22 -12.50 9.75
CA ALA A 507 -2.37 -11.05 9.84
C ALA A 507 -1.52 -10.44 10.97
N GLY A 508 -1.06 -9.21 10.78
CA GLY A 508 -0.56 -8.37 11.89
C GLY A 508 -1.71 -8.00 12.81
N ILE A 509 -2.72 -7.34 12.27
CA ILE A 509 -3.98 -7.02 12.97
C ILE A 509 -5.19 -7.45 12.14
N SER A 510 -6.16 -8.09 12.80
CA SER A 510 -7.48 -8.41 12.26
C SER A 510 -8.53 -7.62 13.05
N MET A 511 -9.22 -6.67 12.40
CA MET A 511 -10.16 -5.76 13.06
C MET A 511 -11.57 -5.83 12.48
N GLY A 512 -12.55 -5.99 13.36
CA GLY A 512 -13.95 -6.21 13.00
C GLY A 512 -14.28 -7.69 12.81
N TRP A 513 -15.57 -7.97 12.72
CA TRP A 513 -16.10 -9.32 12.60
C TRP A 513 -17.49 -9.31 11.96
N GLY A 514 -18.04 -10.48 11.64
CA GLY A 514 -19.43 -10.60 11.20
C GLY A 514 -19.65 -10.80 9.69
N TRP A 515 -18.64 -10.48 8.86
CA TRP A 515 -18.76 -10.48 7.38
C TRP A 515 -20.02 -9.72 6.92
N TRP A 516 -20.54 -9.98 5.72
CA TRP A 516 -21.81 -9.40 5.25
C TRP A 516 -23.05 -9.96 5.97
N ASN A 517 -22.89 -10.97 6.82
CA ASN A 517 -24.01 -11.69 7.45
C ASN A 517 -24.76 -10.86 8.49
N PHE A 518 -24.18 -9.76 8.99
CA PHE A 518 -24.80 -8.86 9.96
C PHE A 518 -24.85 -7.39 9.50
N ASN A 519 -24.76 -7.15 8.18
CA ASN A 519 -24.85 -5.81 7.60
C ASN A 519 -26.31 -5.32 7.38
N GLY A 520 -27.32 -6.12 7.74
CA GLY A 520 -28.73 -5.77 7.59
C GLY A 520 -29.27 -5.80 6.16
N SER A 521 -28.48 -6.18 5.16
CA SER A 521 -28.94 -6.33 3.78
C SER A 521 -30.01 -7.42 3.64
N PRO A 522 -30.85 -7.42 2.58
CA PRO A 522 -31.89 -8.43 2.40
C PRO A 522 -31.42 -9.90 2.39
N GLY A 523 -30.14 -10.14 2.08
CA GLY A 523 -29.54 -11.49 2.08
C GLY A 523 -28.82 -11.87 3.37
N SER A 524 -28.58 -10.92 4.28
CA SER A 524 -27.88 -11.16 5.55
C SER A 524 -28.67 -12.11 6.48
N ILE A 525 -28.04 -12.59 7.55
CA ILE A 525 -28.69 -13.47 8.54
C ILE A 525 -29.81 -12.73 9.28
N GLU A 526 -29.64 -11.44 9.53
CA GLU A 526 -30.62 -10.57 10.20
C GLU A 526 -31.03 -9.37 9.30
N PRO A 527 -31.87 -9.59 8.27
CA PRO A 527 -32.27 -8.54 7.35
C PRO A 527 -32.97 -7.35 8.04
N GLY A 528 -32.53 -6.13 7.73
CA GLY A 528 -33.06 -4.89 8.28
C GLY A 528 -32.56 -4.55 9.69
N ASN A 529 -31.67 -5.35 10.26
CA ASN A 529 -31.08 -5.12 11.58
C ASN A 529 -29.54 -5.24 11.50
N PRO A 530 -28.82 -4.21 11.00
CA PRO A 530 -27.36 -4.24 10.99
C PRO A 530 -26.80 -4.21 12.43
N THR A 531 -25.67 -4.90 12.65
CA THR A 531 -24.89 -4.68 13.88
C THR A 531 -24.32 -3.26 13.91
N THR A 532 -24.17 -2.70 15.11
CA THR A 532 -23.70 -1.33 15.35
C THR A 532 -22.57 -1.26 16.36
N VAL A 533 -22.02 -2.42 16.74
CA VAL A 533 -21.06 -2.54 17.84
C VAL A 533 -19.68 -2.06 17.43
N ALA A 534 -19.18 -2.50 16.26
CA ALA A 534 -17.88 -2.08 15.77
C ALA A 534 -17.95 -0.67 15.15
N ARG A 535 -17.19 0.29 15.70
CA ARG A 535 -17.16 1.70 15.24
C ARG A 535 -16.04 2.50 15.92
N ASN A 536 -15.72 3.67 15.38
CA ASN A 536 -14.80 4.67 15.94
C ASN A 536 -13.37 4.15 16.18
N ASN A 537 -12.93 3.14 15.41
CA ASN A 537 -11.64 2.49 15.66
C ASN A 537 -10.50 3.19 14.88
N SER A 538 -9.27 3.03 15.34
CA SER A 538 -8.10 3.61 14.67
C SER A 538 -6.89 2.69 14.70
N ILE A 539 -6.21 2.57 13.56
CA ILE A 539 -4.94 1.86 13.36
C ILE A 539 -3.98 2.86 12.72
N ARG A 540 -3.10 3.49 13.51
CA ARG A 540 -2.24 4.57 13.00
C ARG A 540 -0.78 4.52 13.44
N TYR A 541 0.13 4.97 12.59
CA TYR A 541 1.55 5.06 12.94
C TYR A 541 2.17 3.73 13.40
N ASN A 542 1.63 2.59 12.96
CA ASN A 542 2.19 1.28 13.29
C ASN A 542 3.17 0.82 12.22
N GLU A 543 4.11 -0.02 12.64
CA GLU A 543 5.10 -0.66 11.77
C GLU A 543 4.86 -2.18 11.76
N PHE A 544 4.67 -2.73 10.58
CA PHE A 544 4.41 -4.16 10.35
C PHE A 544 5.59 -4.75 9.58
N ILE A 545 6.38 -5.60 10.24
CA ILE A 545 7.63 -6.15 9.70
C ILE A 545 7.47 -7.66 9.51
N ASP A 546 7.70 -8.15 8.29
CA ASP A 546 7.63 -9.58 7.97
C ASP A 546 6.34 -10.22 8.51
N THR A 547 5.19 -9.66 8.17
CA THR A 547 3.90 -10.25 8.54
C THR A 547 3.40 -11.20 7.45
N VAL A 548 2.44 -12.07 7.77
CA VAL A 548 1.89 -13.06 6.82
C VAL A 548 2.96 -14.09 6.39
N ASN A 549 3.66 -14.72 7.33
CA ASN A 549 4.78 -15.63 6.99
C ASN A 549 4.42 -17.09 6.69
N ASP A 550 3.17 -17.53 6.88
CA ASP A 550 2.88 -18.97 6.81
C ASP A 550 1.48 -19.27 6.25
N ARG A 551 0.44 -18.58 6.73
CA ARG A 551 -0.91 -18.64 6.19
C ARG A 551 -1.16 -17.53 5.16
N ASN A 552 -2.15 -17.72 4.30
CA ASN A 552 -2.50 -16.80 3.22
C ASN A 552 -3.93 -16.26 3.41
N ASP A 553 -4.49 -15.60 2.40
CA ASP A 553 -5.84 -15.00 2.41
C ASP A 553 -6.00 -13.94 3.53
N THR A 554 -4.99 -13.08 3.63
CA THR A 554 -4.91 -12.00 4.61
C THR A 554 -3.91 -10.93 4.15
N GLY A 555 -3.81 -9.84 4.90
CA GLY A 555 -2.73 -8.86 4.81
C GLY A 555 -2.28 -8.44 6.21
N PRO A 556 -1.13 -7.73 6.35
CA PRO A 556 -0.68 -7.12 7.59
C PRO A 556 -1.79 -6.41 8.37
N VAL A 557 -2.65 -5.67 7.67
CA VAL A 557 -3.90 -5.09 8.20
C VAL A 557 -5.07 -5.71 7.47
N TYR A 558 -5.97 -6.32 8.24
CA TYR A 558 -7.15 -7.02 7.75
C TYR A 558 -8.42 -6.50 8.44
N THR A 559 -9.48 -6.21 7.68
CA THR A 559 -10.77 -5.74 8.23
C THR A 559 -11.97 -6.58 7.81
N LEU A 560 -12.98 -6.65 8.67
CA LEU A 560 -14.25 -7.34 8.43
C LEU A 560 -15.46 -6.54 8.91
N GLY A 561 -16.55 -6.61 8.15
CA GLY A 561 -17.84 -6.01 8.53
C GLY A 561 -17.84 -4.48 8.54
N ALA A 562 -19.03 -3.89 8.71
CA ALA A 562 -19.19 -2.44 8.72
C ALA A 562 -18.63 -1.85 10.03
N GLN A 563 -17.82 -0.80 9.92
CA GLN A 563 -17.14 -0.18 11.06
C GLN A 563 -17.14 1.35 10.93
N PRO A 564 -18.29 2.03 11.15
CA PRO A 564 -18.41 3.48 11.01
C PRO A 564 -17.31 4.26 11.72
N ASP A 565 -16.82 5.31 11.05
CA ASP A 565 -15.81 6.25 11.55
C ASP A 565 -14.46 5.60 11.92
N THR A 566 -14.12 4.48 11.25
CA THR A 566 -12.83 3.80 11.46
C THR A 566 -11.75 4.34 10.53
N ILE A 567 -10.56 4.60 11.07
CA ILE A 567 -9.42 5.21 10.36
C ILE A 567 -8.17 4.33 10.42
N ILE A 568 -7.63 3.97 9.27
CA ILE A 568 -6.41 3.19 9.09
C ILE A 568 -5.42 4.09 8.34
N SER A 569 -4.48 4.71 9.04
CA SER A 569 -3.64 5.72 8.39
C SER A 569 -2.22 5.81 8.90
N HIS A 570 -1.29 6.28 8.07
CA HIS A 570 0.11 6.49 8.48
C HIS A 570 0.79 5.20 8.97
N ASN A 571 0.39 4.03 8.48
CA ASN A 571 1.07 2.78 8.82
C ASN A 571 2.16 2.47 7.78
N TYR A 572 3.25 1.85 8.25
CA TYR A 572 4.30 1.31 7.40
C TYR A 572 4.24 -0.21 7.40
N ILE A 573 4.06 -0.79 6.22
CA ILE A 573 4.14 -2.22 5.98
C ILE A 573 5.48 -2.47 5.30
N ASP A 574 6.38 -3.11 6.04
CA ASP A 574 7.70 -3.54 5.62
C ASP A 574 7.69 -5.07 5.47
N GLY A 575 7.42 -5.53 4.25
CA GLY A 575 7.46 -6.94 3.92
C GLY A 575 6.09 -7.62 3.88
N VAL A 576 5.74 -8.06 2.67
CA VAL A 576 4.84 -9.18 2.39
C VAL A 576 5.48 -9.99 1.27
N ARG A 577 5.82 -11.25 1.56
CA ARG A 577 6.58 -12.08 0.61
C ARG A 577 5.76 -12.48 -0.63
N ALA A 578 6.46 -12.74 -1.73
CA ALA A 578 5.88 -13.28 -2.96
C ALA A 578 5.02 -14.54 -2.71
N GLY A 579 3.91 -14.65 -3.45
CA GLY A 579 2.98 -15.78 -3.36
C GLY A 579 1.82 -15.59 -2.38
N HIS A 580 1.76 -14.44 -1.68
CA HIS A 580 0.62 -14.05 -0.86
C HIS A 580 -0.37 -13.16 -1.60
N THR A 581 -1.59 -13.10 -1.07
CA THR A 581 -2.68 -12.46 -1.79
C THR A 581 -2.75 -10.95 -1.57
N TYR A 582 -2.58 -10.41 -0.36
CA TYR A 582 -2.92 -8.99 -0.10
C TYR A 582 -1.85 -8.22 0.70
N GLY A 583 -1.61 -6.96 0.33
CA GLY A 583 -0.90 -5.97 1.15
C GLY A 583 -1.80 -5.36 2.23
N LEU A 584 -2.88 -4.70 1.82
CA LEU A 584 -3.99 -4.29 2.69
C LEU A 584 -5.25 -5.09 2.34
N HIS A 585 -5.97 -5.61 3.34
CA HIS A 585 -7.09 -6.51 3.10
C HIS A 585 -8.39 -6.01 3.77
N ALA A 586 -9.15 -5.19 3.05
CA ALA A 586 -10.57 -4.99 3.36
C ALA A 586 -11.37 -6.19 2.83
N ASP A 587 -11.82 -7.06 3.74
CA ASP A 587 -12.58 -8.28 3.39
C ASP A 587 -14.11 -8.03 3.49
N GLU A 588 -14.93 -9.07 3.36
CA GLU A 588 -16.39 -9.00 3.21
C GLU A 588 -17.06 -7.99 4.16
N ALA A 589 -17.90 -7.14 3.56
CA ALA A 589 -18.68 -6.07 4.16
C ALA A 589 -17.89 -5.02 4.95
N SER A 590 -16.56 -4.95 4.78
CA SER A 590 -15.79 -3.78 5.17
C SER A 590 -16.44 -2.53 4.59
N ALA A 591 -16.87 -1.62 5.47
CA ALA A 591 -17.58 -0.41 5.08
C ALA A 591 -17.43 0.71 6.10
N TYR A 592 -17.45 1.96 5.60
CA TYR A 592 -17.27 3.19 6.37
C TYR A 592 -15.88 3.31 7.01
N ILE A 593 -14.86 2.81 6.29
CA ILE A 593 -13.47 2.76 6.74
C ILE A 593 -12.63 3.66 5.84
N THR A 594 -11.81 4.51 6.45
CA THR A 594 -10.84 5.37 5.75
C THR A 594 -9.44 4.77 5.84
N PHE A 595 -8.85 4.46 4.69
CA PHE A 595 -7.44 4.15 4.51
C PHE A 595 -6.74 5.39 3.94
N ASP A 596 -5.83 6.00 4.70
CA ASP A 596 -5.16 7.23 4.26
C ASP A 596 -3.66 7.21 4.59
N SER A 597 -2.81 7.68 3.69
CA SER A 597 -1.39 7.90 3.99
C SER A 597 -0.63 6.64 4.44
N ASN A 598 -0.89 5.47 3.85
CA ASN A 598 -0.20 4.22 4.21
C ASN A 598 0.93 3.90 3.20
N VAL A 599 2.03 3.34 3.69
CA VAL A 599 3.21 2.97 2.87
C VAL A 599 3.38 1.45 2.88
N LEU A 600 3.40 0.84 1.69
CA LEU A 600 3.48 -0.60 1.47
C LEU A 600 4.76 -0.97 0.72
N ASP A 601 5.79 -1.38 1.44
CA ASP A 601 6.97 -2.03 0.89
C ASP A 601 6.72 -3.55 0.83
N ILE A 602 6.27 -4.03 -0.33
CA ILE A 602 5.83 -5.42 -0.52
C ILE A 602 6.43 -6.02 -1.79
N SER A 603 6.48 -7.35 -1.86
CA SER A 603 7.04 -8.05 -3.03
C SER A 603 6.14 -7.94 -4.26
N ASP A 604 6.77 -7.82 -5.43
CA ASP A 604 6.17 -7.96 -6.77
C ASP A 604 5.24 -9.18 -6.93
N GLY A 605 5.51 -10.28 -6.24
CA GLY A 605 4.68 -11.48 -6.23
C GLY A 605 3.42 -11.43 -5.36
N VAL A 606 3.07 -10.29 -4.77
CA VAL A 606 1.83 -10.11 -3.98
C VAL A 606 0.64 -9.81 -4.90
N THR A 607 -0.44 -10.58 -4.81
CA THR A 607 -1.51 -10.50 -5.84
C THR A 607 -2.25 -9.17 -5.88
N TYR A 608 -2.56 -8.59 -4.72
CA TYR A 608 -3.29 -7.34 -4.55
C TYR A 608 -2.52 -6.40 -3.63
N THR A 609 -2.27 -5.18 -4.10
CA THR A 609 -1.72 -4.13 -3.24
C THR A 609 -2.73 -3.78 -2.15
N ILE A 610 -4.01 -3.64 -2.54
CA ILE A 610 -5.15 -3.52 -1.62
C ILE A 610 -6.38 -4.27 -2.17
N ASN A 611 -7.08 -5.02 -1.31
CA ASN A 611 -8.35 -5.65 -1.68
C ASN A 611 -9.48 -4.61 -1.70
N SER A 612 -9.77 -4.08 -2.89
CA SER A 612 -10.79 -3.05 -3.08
C SER A 612 -11.76 -3.38 -4.23
N GLU A 613 -12.08 -4.66 -4.45
CA GLU A 613 -13.04 -5.08 -5.49
C GLU A 613 -14.51 -5.10 -5.01
N ASP A 614 -15.48 -5.00 -5.92
CA ASP A 614 -16.93 -5.18 -5.68
C ASP A 614 -17.32 -6.65 -5.44
N TRP A 615 -16.61 -7.32 -4.55
CA TRP A 615 -16.95 -8.62 -4.03
C TRP A 615 -17.13 -8.56 -2.50
N GLY A 616 -18.11 -9.29 -1.98
CA GLY A 616 -18.34 -9.38 -0.53
C GLY A 616 -19.14 -8.22 0.08
N SER A 617 -19.85 -7.41 -0.73
CA SER A 617 -20.66 -6.26 -0.25
C SER A 617 -19.86 -5.18 0.48
N LYS A 618 -18.61 -4.92 0.04
CA LYS A 618 -17.83 -3.77 0.50
C LYS A 618 -18.41 -2.49 -0.07
N HIS A 619 -18.42 -1.40 0.70
CA HIS A 619 -18.92 -0.10 0.24
C HIS A 619 -18.48 1.03 1.17
N ASN A 620 -18.62 2.29 0.77
CA ASN A 620 -18.22 3.45 1.58
C ASN A 620 -16.78 3.35 2.13
N LEU A 621 -15.86 2.86 1.30
CA LEU A 621 -14.43 2.91 1.60
C LEU A 621 -13.88 4.25 1.12
N THR A 622 -12.96 4.83 1.86
CA THR A 622 -12.15 5.97 1.41
C THR A 622 -10.70 5.51 1.39
N ILE A 623 -10.07 5.43 0.23
CA ILE A 623 -8.67 5.01 0.07
C ILE A 623 -7.95 6.16 -0.63
N THR A 624 -7.07 6.86 0.10
CA THR A 624 -6.37 8.06 -0.37
C THR A 624 -4.90 7.99 0.01
N ASN A 625 -4.04 8.76 -0.68
CA ASN A 625 -2.63 8.94 -0.32
C ASN A 625 -1.87 7.62 -0.03
N THR A 626 -2.09 6.56 -0.80
CA THR A 626 -1.43 5.26 -0.53
C THR A 626 -0.21 5.08 -1.43
N TRP A 627 0.94 4.77 -0.84
CA TRP A 627 2.19 4.52 -1.53
C TRP A 627 2.54 3.03 -1.50
N ALA A 628 3.02 2.48 -2.60
CA ALA A 628 3.43 1.07 -2.66
C ALA A 628 4.61 0.85 -3.61
N THR A 629 5.33 -0.25 -3.43
CA THR A 629 6.38 -0.70 -4.36
C THR A 629 5.81 -1.35 -5.62
N VAL A 630 4.54 -1.77 -5.60
CA VAL A 630 3.94 -2.56 -6.67
C VAL A 630 2.56 -2.06 -7.06
N TRP A 631 2.30 -2.05 -8.37
CA TRP A 631 1.00 -1.81 -8.98
C TRP A 631 0.40 -3.13 -9.50
N ASN A 632 0.04 -4.04 -8.59
CA ASN A 632 -0.52 -5.32 -9.00
C ASN A 632 -2.03 -5.21 -9.23
N LYS A 633 -2.84 -5.58 -8.24
CA LYS A 633 -4.30 -5.55 -8.35
C LYS A 633 -4.92 -4.69 -7.25
N TYR A 634 -5.71 -3.71 -7.66
CA TYR A 634 -6.69 -2.99 -6.85
C TYR A 634 -7.83 -2.57 -7.79
N ALA A 635 -9.01 -2.34 -7.24
CA ALA A 635 -10.17 -1.91 -8.02
C ALA A 635 -10.82 -0.67 -7.39
N ASN A 636 -11.56 0.08 -8.20
CA ASN A 636 -12.28 1.29 -7.80
C ASN A 636 -13.80 1.13 -7.92
N ASP A 637 -14.28 -0.12 -7.87
CA ASP A 637 -15.67 -0.50 -8.09
C ASP A 637 -16.53 -0.80 -6.85
N PRO A 638 -16.06 -0.79 -5.57
CA PRO A 638 -16.95 -0.93 -4.43
C PRO A 638 -17.94 0.24 -4.39
N PRO A 639 -19.25 -0.02 -4.21
CA PRO A 639 -20.27 1.02 -4.18
C PRO A 639 -19.97 2.14 -3.18
N ASP A 640 -20.36 3.37 -3.53
CA ASP A 640 -20.30 4.56 -2.67
C ASP A 640 -18.90 4.83 -2.05
N SER A 641 -17.83 4.35 -2.70
CA SER A 641 -16.44 4.47 -2.23
C SER A 641 -15.66 5.51 -3.02
N HIS A 642 -14.68 6.14 -2.37
CA HIS A 642 -13.73 7.08 -2.96
C HIS A 642 -12.33 6.45 -2.91
N ILE A 643 -11.78 6.08 -4.06
CA ILE A 643 -10.50 5.35 -4.14
C ILE A 643 -9.60 6.06 -5.14
N GLU A 644 -8.51 6.63 -4.64
CA GLU A 644 -7.46 7.23 -5.46
C GLU A 644 -6.50 6.16 -6.00
N PRO A 645 -5.84 6.44 -7.13
CA PRO A 645 -4.70 5.63 -7.60
C PRO A 645 -3.62 5.48 -6.51
N ILE A 646 -3.15 4.26 -6.32
CA ILE A 646 -1.93 3.97 -5.55
C ILE A 646 -0.71 4.62 -6.23
N MET A 647 0.10 5.36 -5.46
CA MET A 647 1.33 5.95 -5.97
C MET A 647 2.47 4.93 -5.88
N VAL A 648 3.05 4.55 -7.02
CA VAL A 648 3.95 3.39 -7.12
C VAL A 648 5.40 3.83 -7.25
N TYR A 649 6.27 3.27 -6.41
CA TYR A 649 7.72 3.52 -6.37
C TYR A 649 8.46 2.18 -6.36
N GLU A 650 8.70 1.62 -7.55
CA GLU A 650 9.23 0.25 -7.73
C GLU A 650 10.63 0.04 -7.15
N ASP A 651 11.42 1.11 -7.01
CA ASP A 651 12.75 1.08 -6.42
C ASP A 651 12.75 1.26 -4.89
N ALA A 652 11.55 1.36 -4.29
CA ALA A 652 11.32 1.64 -2.87
C ALA A 652 11.97 2.95 -2.37
N VAL A 653 12.31 3.90 -3.26
CA VAL A 653 12.84 5.21 -2.88
C VAL A 653 11.68 6.20 -2.75
N TRP A 654 11.22 6.39 -1.52
CA TRP A 654 9.98 7.07 -1.21
C TRP A 654 10.07 8.60 -1.35
N PRO A 655 9.01 9.29 -1.81
CA PRO A 655 8.93 10.74 -1.70
C PRO A 655 8.91 11.13 -0.22
N LEU A 656 9.35 12.36 0.09
CA LEU A 656 9.49 12.81 1.49
C LEU A 656 8.22 12.65 2.34
N ALA A 657 7.03 12.80 1.74
CA ALA A 657 5.76 12.58 2.42
C ALA A 657 5.57 11.13 2.88
N ALA A 658 5.82 10.16 2.00
CA ALA A 658 5.75 8.73 2.31
C ALA A 658 6.86 8.32 3.29
N TYR A 659 8.09 8.79 3.06
CA TYR A 659 9.19 8.54 4.01
C TYR A 659 8.93 9.11 5.40
N ALA A 660 8.27 10.27 5.51
CA ALA A 660 7.87 10.80 6.82
C ALA A 660 6.91 9.85 7.55
N VAL A 661 6.06 9.09 6.84
CA VAL A 661 5.24 8.04 7.44
C VAL A 661 6.12 6.93 8.01
N THR A 662 7.10 6.43 7.25
CA THR A 662 8.00 5.36 7.71
C THR A 662 8.88 5.82 8.89
N ALA A 663 9.40 7.05 8.88
CA ALA A 663 10.20 7.60 9.97
C ALA A 663 9.42 7.77 11.29
N ASN A 664 8.10 8.03 11.21
CA ASN A 664 7.24 8.26 12.36
C ASN A 664 6.40 7.03 12.77
N SER A 665 6.43 5.95 11.99
CA SER A 665 5.78 4.69 12.36
C SER A 665 6.56 3.94 13.45
N GLY A 666 5.87 3.00 14.08
CA GLY A 666 6.41 2.18 15.16
C GLY A 666 6.53 2.94 16.48
N LEU A 667 7.43 2.48 17.34
CA LEU A 667 7.56 2.98 18.71
C LEU A 667 8.02 4.44 18.77
N GLU A 668 7.36 5.24 19.60
CA GLU A 668 7.80 6.58 19.95
C GLU A 668 9.12 6.54 20.76
N PRO A 669 9.92 7.64 20.77
CA PRO A 669 11.24 7.65 21.40
C PRO A 669 11.31 7.16 22.86
N ALA A 670 10.25 7.36 23.66
CA ALA A 670 10.19 6.91 25.05
C ALA A 670 10.07 5.38 25.22
N TYR A 671 9.79 4.65 24.15
CA TYR A 671 9.55 3.19 24.17
C TYR A 671 10.47 2.40 23.24
N ARG A 672 11.35 3.06 22.47
CA ARG A 672 12.27 2.36 21.56
C ARG A 672 13.26 1.41 22.25
N ASP A 673 13.51 1.60 23.55
CA ASP A 673 14.32 0.68 24.33
C ASP A 673 13.74 -0.74 24.42
N LEU A 674 12.44 -0.91 24.12
CA LEU A 674 11.79 -2.22 24.04
C LEU A 674 12.34 -3.10 22.90
N LEU A 675 12.88 -2.51 21.83
CA LEU A 675 13.55 -3.22 20.74
C LEU A 675 14.94 -3.74 21.14
N GLY A 676 15.52 -3.17 22.19
CA GLY A 676 16.89 -3.42 22.62
C GLY A 676 17.92 -2.47 21.98
N ALA A 677 19.07 -2.34 22.66
CA ALA A 677 20.12 -1.40 22.28
C ALA A 677 20.77 -1.73 20.92
N GLU A 678 20.88 -3.01 20.56
CA GLU A 678 21.46 -3.42 19.28
C GLU A 678 20.57 -3.00 18.10
N ALA A 679 19.26 -3.24 18.19
CA ALA A 679 18.30 -2.85 17.16
C ALA A 679 18.23 -1.33 16.98
N THR A 680 18.16 -0.58 18.08
CA THR A 680 18.08 0.90 18.03
C THR A 680 19.37 1.57 17.52
N MET A 681 20.53 0.94 17.73
CA MET A 681 21.81 1.40 17.18
C MET A 681 22.04 1.01 15.71
N SER A 682 21.16 0.19 15.12
CA SER A 682 21.25 -0.19 13.71
C SER A 682 21.01 1.04 12.81
N PRO A 683 21.84 1.26 11.78
CA PRO A 683 21.58 2.32 10.82
C PRO A 683 20.24 2.13 10.07
N ASP A 684 19.76 0.89 9.91
CA ASP A 684 18.45 0.57 9.31
C ASP A 684 17.27 0.87 10.24
N HIS A 685 17.51 0.95 11.56
CA HIS A 685 16.48 1.49 12.45
C HIS A 685 16.42 3.01 12.32
N VAL A 686 17.58 3.67 12.24
CA VAL A 686 17.69 5.14 12.17
C VAL A 686 17.13 5.67 10.85
N LEU A 687 17.44 5.00 9.73
CA LEU A 687 16.89 5.22 8.40
C LEU A 687 16.00 4.03 8.02
N PRO A 688 14.68 4.09 8.32
CA PRO A 688 13.81 2.92 8.21
C PRO A 688 13.32 2.60 6.79
N ALA A 689 13.59 3.47 5.82
CA ALA A 689 13.28 3.24 4.40
C ALA A 689 14.10 4.19 3.54
N SER A 690 14.22 3.89 2.25
CA SER A 690 14.89 4.76 1.28
C SER A 690 14.06 5.99 0.95
N VAL A 691 14.69 7.14 0.67
CA VAL A 691 14.00 8.42 0.45
C VAL A 691 14.60 9.26 -0.67
N GLU A 692 13.72 9.85 -1.48
CA GLU A 692 14.02 10.93 -2.41
C GLU A 692 13.86 12.28 -1.67
N ALA A 693 14.96 13.03 -1.62
CA ALA A 693 15.01 14.35 -1.01
C ALA A 693 15.39 15.40 -2.06
N ASP A 694 14.39 16.00 -2.68
CA ASP A 694 14.55 17.02 -3.72
C ASP A 694 15.02 18.39 -3.17
N GLY A 695 15.22 19.36 -4.07
CA GLY A 695 15.73 20.68 -3.72
C GLY A 695 14.87 21.45 -2.70
N SER A 696 13.61 21.05 -2.47
CA SER A 696 12.74 21.65 -1.46
C SER A 696 13.13 21.23 -0.02
N ALA A 697 13.78 20.09 0.15
CA ALA A 697 14.19 19.58 1.45
C ALA A 697 15.58 20.10 1.86
N THR A 698 15.73 20.48 3.12
CA THR A 698 17.04 20.82 3.74
C THR A 698 17.48 19.81 4.80
N SER A 699 16.54 18.98 5.26
CA SER A 699 16.74 17.88 6.21
C SER A 699 15.67 16.82 6.01
N ILE A 700 15.94 15.59 6.45
CA ILE A 700 14.95 14.51 6.53
C ILE A 700 14.70 14.11 8.00
N PRO A 701 13.51 13.62 8.37
CA PRO A 701 13.28 13.00 9.67
C PRO A 701 14.10 11.71 9.79
N ILE A 702 14.56 11.36 10.98
CA ILE A 702 15.24 10.07 11.27
C ILE A 702 14.82 9.56 12.64
N ARG A 703 15.04 8.27 12.92
CA ARG A 703 14.83 7.70 14.26
C ARG A 703 16.11 7.82 15.08
N GLY A 704 16.08 8.47 16.24
CA GLY A 704 17.25 8.51 17.13
C GLY A 704 17.66 7.12 17.64
N THR A 705 18.96 6.91 17.84
CA THR A 705 19.57 5.66 18.34
C THR A 705 19.32 5.39 19.82
N GLY A 706 18.83 6.38 20.57
CA GLY A 706 18.71 6.33 22.03
C GLY A 706 20.01 6.62 22.78
N ASP A 707 21.15 6.74 22.09
CA ASP A 707 22.44 7.13 22.66
C ASP A 707 22.89 8.52 22.15
N ALA A 708 22.69 9.55 22.96
CA ALA A 708 23.10 10.92 22.64
C ALA A 708 24.63 11.09 22.49
N SER A 709 25.43 10.13 22.95
CA SER A 709 26.89 10.15 22.79
C SER A 709 27.35 9.63 21.43
N ALA A 710 26.50 8.90 20.71
CA ALA A 710 26.74 8.50 19.34
C ALA A 710 26.60 9.70 18.38
N THR A 711 27.12 9.56 17.17
CA THR A 711 26.95 10.52 16.07
C THR A 711 26.40 9.78 14.86
N ILE A 712 25.31 10.30 14.29
CA ILE A 712 24.70 9.81 13.07
C ILE A 712 25.32 10.59 11.90
N TRP A 713 25.69 9.87 10.85
CA TRP A 713 26.30 10.44 9.65
C TRP A 713 25.49 10.05 8.43
N LEU A 714 25.27 11.02 7.54
CA LEU A 714 24.77 10.77 6.19
C LEU A 714 25.94 11.03 5.23
N ALA A 715 26.39 9.99 4.54
CA ALA A 715 27.62 10.02 3.74
C ALA A 715 27.57 9.03 2.55
N PRO A 716 28.41 9.19 1.51
CA PRO A 716 28.48 8.25 0.39
C PRO A 716 28.88 6.84 0.84
N GLU A 717 28.45 5.83 0.07
CA GLU A 717 28.86 4.44 0.30
C GLU A 717 30.39 4.29 0.31
N GLY A 718 30.92 3.44 1.20
CA GLY A 718 32.36 3.19 1.34
C GLY A 718 33.13 4.28 2.11
N THR A 719 32.45 5.26 2.71
CA THR A 719 33.07 6.25 3.60
C THR A 719 33.73 5.56 4.80
N THR A 720 34.99 5.94 5.08
CA THR A 720 35.76 5.44 6.23
C THR A 720 36.34 6.55 7.10
N ASP A 721 36.36 7.78 6.59
CA ASP A 721 36.82 8.99 7.29
C ASP A 721 35.67 10.01 7.31
N PHE A 722 35.07 10.24 8.47
CA PHE A 722 33.89 11.09 8.62
C PHE A 722 34.27 12.53 8.95
N ALA A 723 33.85 13.47 8.11
CA ALA A 723 34.02 14.91 8.31
C ALA A 723 32.91 15.69 7.62
N SER A 724 32.29 16.64 8.31
CA SER A 724 31.21 17.44 7.73
C SER A 724 31.73 18.29 6.56
N GLY A 725 30.94 18.37 5.50
CA GLY A 725 31.24 19.11 4.28
C GLY A 725 30.08 19.01 3.29
N ASP A 726 30.35 19.34 2.03
CA ASP A 726 29.29 19.45 1.01
C ASP A 726 28.64 18.09 0.66
N THR A 727 29.35 16.99 0.94
CA THR A 727 28.93 15.60 0.66
C THR A 727 28.63 14.78 1.92
N MET A 728 28.78 15.34 3.12
CA MET A 728 28.54 14.59 4.35
C MET A 728 28.04 15.50 5.47
N THR A 729 26.97 15.08 6.13
CA THR A 729 26.38 15.78 7.28
C THR A 729 26.35 14.87 8.50
N ALA A 730 26.20 15.48 9.68
CA ALA A 730 26.17 14.75 10.94
C ALA A 730 25.08 15.30 11.86
N ALA A 731 24.52 14.42 12.68
CA ALA A 731 23.58 14.74 13.73
C ALA A 731 23.97 14.00 15.04
N PRO A 732 23.61 14.54 16.22
CA PRO A 732 23.69 13.79 17.47
C PRO A 732 22.94 12.45 17.40
N GLY A 733 23.37 11.45 18.16
CA GLY A 733 22.77 10.12 18.14
C GLY A 733 21.31 10.06 18.59
N ASP A 734 20.82 11.05 19.32
CA ASP A 734 19.42 11.22 19.75
C ASP A 734 18.61 12.19 18.87
N ALA A 735 19.18 12.63 17.74
CA ALA A 735 18.49 13.51 16.81
C ALA A 735 17.30 12.81 16.13
N THR A 736 16.24 13.59 15.88
CA THR A 736 15.04 13.15 15.15
C THR A 736 15.02 13.65 13.70
N SER A 737 16.06 14.36 13.29
CA SER A 737 16.27 14.81 11.90
C SER A 737 17.77 14.95 11.63
N ILE A 738 18.15 14.86 10.35
CA ILE A 738 19.52 15.10 9.89
C ILE A 738 19.49 16.04 8.69
N GLU A 739 20.40 17.01 8.67
CA GLU A 739 20.59 17.91 7.53
C GLU A 739 21.04 17.11 6.30
N LEU A 740 20.57 17.48 5.13
CA LEU A 740 20.99 16.83 3.88
C LEU A 740 22.31 17.42 3.39
N PRO A 741 23.20 16.61 2.79
CA PRO A 741 24.34 17.13 2.02
C PRO A 741 23.89 18.14 0.95
N SER A 742 24.73 19.15 0.72
CA SER A 742 24.44 20.21 -0.25
C SER A 742 24.70 19.79 -1.69
N GLU A 743 25.47 18.73 -1.93
CA GLU A 743 25.67 18.14 -3.25
C GLU A 743 24.61 17.08 -3.57
N ALA A 744 24.20 17.01 -4.83
CA ALA A 744 23.37 15.92 -5.34
C ALA A 744 24.12 14.58 -5.29
N GLY A 745 23.41 13.49 -5.03
CA GLY A 745 24.01 12.15 -4.94
C GLY A 745 23.20 11.15 -4.12
N THR A 746 23.73 9.94 -4.02
CA THR A 746 23.18 8.87 -3.17
C THR A 746 24.02 8.76 -1.90
N TYR A 747 23.34 8.77 -0.76
CA TYR A 747 23.96 8.73 0.56
C TYR A 747 23.37 7.59 1.40
N HIS A 748 24.17 7.05 2.31
CA HIS A 748 23.77 6.05 3.29
C HIS A 748 24.02 6.56 4.71
N LEU A 749 23.27 6.01 5.66
CA LEU A 749 23.40 6.34 7.06
C LEU A 749 24.44 5.46 7.76
N PHE A 750 25.23 6.08 8.63
CA PHE A 750 26.18 5.41 9.50
C PHE A 750 26.00 5.89 10.94
N VAL A 751 26.14 4.99 11.90
CA VAL A 751 26.19 5.31 13.33
C VAL A 751 27.63 5.16 13.81
N VAL A 752 28.17 6.21 14.42
CA VAL A 752 29.51 6.22 15.02
C VAL A 752 29.38 6.37 16.53
N THR A 753 29.83 5.36 17.28
CA THR A 753 29.76 5.36 18.75
C THR A 753 30.73 6.37 19.37
N GLU A 754 30.56 6.71 20.66
CA GLU A 754 31.51 7.57 21.40
C GLU A 754 32.96 7.02 21.35
N SER A 755 33.11 5.69 21.24
CA SER A 755 34.42 5.03 21.15
C SER A 755 35.08 5.14 19.76
N GLY A 756 34.35 5.63 18.75
CA GLY A 756 34.79 5.75 17.35
C GLY A 756 34.58 4.50 16.51
N GLU A 757 33.80 3.52 17.00
CA GLU A 757 33.36 2.37 16.20
C GLU A 757 32.25 2.80 15.23
N VAL A 758 32.36 2.37 13.98
CA VAL A 758 31.46 2.73 12.87
C VAL A 758 30.61 1.52 12.51
N SER A 759 29.30 1.70 12.38
CA SER A 759 28.37 0.68 11.89
C SER A 759 28.65 0.31 10.42
N ALA A 760 27.96 -0.71 9.92
CA ALA A 760 27.76 -0.85 8.48
C ALA A 760 26.99 0.38 7.93
N ALA A 761 27.01 0.59 6.62
CA ALA A 761 26.08 1.50 5.97
C ALA A 761 24.65 0.96 6.12
N SER A 762 23.66 1.84 6.19
CA SER A 762 22.26 1.45 6.03
C SER A 762 22.06 0.74 4.68
N THR A 763 21.17 -0.25 4.67
CA THR A 763 20.68 -0.89 3.45
C THR A 763 19.91 0.12 2.61
N ASP A 764 19.08 0.93 3.26
CA ASP A 764 18.36 2.04 2.64
C ASP A 764 19.23 3.25 2.31
N LEU A 765 18.79 4.02 1.32
CA LEU A 765 19.50 5.17 0.78
C LEU A 765 18.72 6.48 0.92
N VAL A 766 19.46 7.59 0.88
CA VAL A 766 18.92 8.94 0.68
C VAL A 766 19.39 9.40 -0.70
N ARG A 767 18.46 9.58 -1.64
CA ARG A 767 18.73 10.15 -2.96
C ARG A 767 18.50 11.66 -2.91
N ARG A 768 19.54 12.43 -3.21
CA ARG A 768 19.52 13.90 -3.18
C ARG A 768 19.50 14.45 -4.59
N THR A 769 18.42 15.11 -4.94
CA THR A 769 18.24 15.80 -6.24
C THR A 769 18.16 17.31 -6.02
N LEU A 770 18.80 18.11 -6.87
CA LEU A 770 18.86 19.58 -6.75
C LEU A 770 18.21 20.26 -7.95
N ALA A 771 17.96 21.58 -7.82
CA ALA A 771 17.43 22.37 -8.92
C ALA A 771 18.44 22.52 -10.06
N GLU A 772 18.07 22.08 -11.26
CA GLU A 772 18.84 22.20 -12.49
C GLU A 772 17.88 22.35 -13.68
N PHE A 773 18.08 23.34 -14.55
CA PHE A 773 17.25 23.50 -15.75
C PHE A 773 17.49 22.34 -16.71
N THR A 774 16.41 21.74 -17.20
CA THR A 774 16.44 20.65 -18.19
C THR A 774 16.01 21.12 -19.57
N ASP A 775 15.28 22.24 -19.67
CA ASP A 775 14.95 22.91 -20.93
C ASP A 775 14.94 24.45 -20.74
N VAL A 776 15.53 25.18 -21.70
CA VAL A 776 15.65 26.65 -21.69
C VAL A 776 15.33 27.28 -23.06
N ASP A 777 14.96 26.47 -24.05
CA ASP A 777 14.67 26.92 -25.41
C ASP A 777 13.20 27.34 -25.54
N VAL A 778 12.95 28.62 -25.28
CA VAL A 778 11.60 29.19 -25.21
C VAL A 778 11.08 29.57 -26.62
N PRO A 779 9.89 29.09 -27.04
CA PRO A 779 9.33 29.36 -28.38
C PRO A 779 9.03 30.84 -28.67
N ALA A 780 8.98 31.21 -29.95
CA ALA A 780 8.62 32.58 -30.37
C ALA A 780 7.10 32.84 -30.25
N GLY A 781 6.71 34.08 -29.95
CA GLY A 781 5.32 34.54 -29.90
C GLY A 781 4.95 35.51 -31.03
N VAL A 782 3.68 35.91 -31.10
CA VAL A 782 3.16 36.87 -32.09
C VAL A 782 2.34 37.95 -31.38
N VAL A 783 2.46 39.20 -31.82
CA VAL A 783 1.70 40.33 -31.25
C VAL A 783 0.21 40.02 -31.29
N ASP A 784 -0.47 40.28 -30.17
CA ASP A 784 -1.91 40.09 -29.96
C ASP A 784 -2.39 38.61 -30.05
N VAL A 785 -1.47 37.64 -29.93
CA VAL A 785 -1.80 36.19 -29.87
C VAL A 785 -1.46 35.63 -28.48
N PRO A 786 -2.36 34.84 -27.85
CA PRO A 786 -2.06 34.17 -26.59
C PRO A 786 -0.81 33.29 -26.67
N TYR A 787 -0.01 33.32 -25.61
CA TYR A 787 1.24 32.61 -25.47
C TYR A 787 1.24 31.88 -24.12
N SER A 788 1.68 30.62 -24.09
CA SER A 788 1.91 29.83 -22.88
C SER A 788 3.08 28.86 -23.10
N TYR A 789 4.02 28.79 -22.17
CA TYR A 789 5.15 27.86 -22.18
C TYR A 789 5.66 27.62 -20.75
N GLU A 790 5.88 26.38 -20.35
CA GLU A 790 6.38 26.02 -19.02
C GLU A 790 7.88 25.70 -19.06
N LEU A 791 8.66 26.32 -18.18
CA LEU A 791 10.09 26.03 -18.02
C LEU A 791 10.31 24.73 -17.25
N LYS A 792 11.21 23.86 -17.72
CA LYS A 792 11.51 22.57 -17.06
C LYS A 792 12.80 22.62 -16.24
N ALA A 793 12.73 22.13 -15.01
CA ALA A 793 13.89 21.94 -14.13
C ALA A 793 13.69 20.74 -13.18
N THR A 794 14.79 20.08 -12.80
CA THR A 794 14.80 19.05 -11.73
C THR A 794 14.64 19.69 -10.36
N GLY A 795 14.35 18.89 -9.32
CA GLY A 795 14.47 19.33 -7.92
C GLY A 795 13.38 20.29 -7.42
N SER A 796 12.24 20.33 -8.11
CA SER A 796 11.01 21.06 -7.73
C SER A 796 11.23 22.55 -7.33
N PRO A 797 11.83 23.39 -8.19
CA PRO A 797 12.09 24.80 -7.87
C PRO A 797 10.88 25.70 -8.16
N THR A 798 10.88 26.89 -7.57
CA THR A 798 10.05 28.03 -8.02
C THR A 798 10.83 28.93 -8.98
N PHE A 799 10.15 29.57 -9.93
CA PHE A 799 10.79 30.38 -10.97
C PHE A 799 10.54 31.89 -10.79
N ASP A 800 11.56 32.72 -11.03
CA ASP A 800 11.43 34.18 -11.01
C ASP A 800 12.34 34.85 -12.07
N VAL A 801 11.94 36.03 -12.53
CA VAL A 801 12.73 36.87 -13.44
C VAL A 801 13.63 37.78 -12.60
N ILE A 802 14.94 37.55 -12.66
CA ILE A 802 15.90 38.25 -11.81
C ILE A 802 16.70 39.37 -12.51
N ASP A 803 16.80 39.33 -13.85
CA ASP A 803 17.32 40.44 -14.67
C ASP A 803 16.66 40.44 -16.07
N GLY A 804 16.65 41.59 -16.75
CA GLY A 804 15.95 41.77 -18.02
C GLY A 804 14.44 41.94 -17.88
N ALA A 805 13.70 41.70 -18.97
CA ALA A 805 12.24 41.78 -18.97
C ALA A 805 11.65 40.84 -20.01
N LEU A 806 10.55 40.19 -19.66
CA LEU A 806 9.69 39.51 -20.62
C LEU A 806 9.04 40.52 -21.58
N PRO A 807 8.60 40.10 -22.78
CA PRO A 807 7.84 40.95 -23.69
C PRO A 807 6.61 41.58 -23.00
N ASP A 808 6.30 42.84 -23.31
CA ASP A 808 5.14 43.55 -22.76
C ASP A 808 3.84 42.76 -23.01
N GLY A 809 3.21 42.29 -21.93
CA GLY A 809 1.98 41.47 -21.99
C GLY A 809 2.18 39.98 -21.66
N LEU A 810 3.43 39.54 -21.42
CA LEU A 810 3.75 38.23 -20.85
C LEU A 810 4.17 38.34 -19.37
N THR A 811 3.87 37.32 -18.59
CA THR A 811 4.26 37.14 -17.18
C THR A 811 4.80 35.75 -16.95
N LEU A 812 5.66 35.59 -15.94
CA LEU A 812 6.14 34.29 -15.44
C LEU A 812 5.44 33.99 -14.12
N ALA A 813 4.85 32.80 -13.99
CA ALA A 813 4.32 32.26 -12.74
C ALA A 813 5.40 31.50 -11.94
N GLU A 814 5.16 31.31 -10.64
CA GLU A 814 6.12 30.65 -9.73
C GLU A 814 6.38 29.18 -10.11
N ASP A 815 5.45 28.53 -10.81
CA ASP A 815 5.59 27.15 -11.32
C ASP A 815 6.46 27.02 -12.57
N GLY A 816 6.89 28.15 -13.17
CA GLY A 816 7.69 28.15 -14.39
C GLY A 816 6.92 28.50 -15.66
N THR A 817 5.60 28.70 -15.56
CA THR A 817 4.74 29.02 -16.72
C THR A 817 4.89 30.48 -17.14
N ILE A 818 5.37 30.70 -18.37
CA ILE A 818 5.37 31.98 -19.06
C ILE A 818 4.07 32.09 -19.87
N SER A 819 3.17 33.00 -19.49
CA SER A 819 1.87 33.15 -20.15
C SER A 819 1.45 34.61 -20.38
N GLY A 820 0.55 34.84 -21.34
CA GLY A 820 -0.05 36.15 -21.59
C GLY A 820 -0.29 36.44 -23.08
N THR A 821 -0.37 37.72 -23.45
CA THR A 821 -0.53 38.17 -24.84
C THR A 821 0.46 39.30 -25.12
N PRO A 822 1.51 39.07 -25.93
CA PRO A 822 2.54 40.07 -26.14
C PRO A 822 2.02 41.19 -27.06
N THR A 823 2.35 42.43 -26.76
CA THR A 823 1.79 43.62 -27.44
C THR A 823 2.79 44.33 -28.35
N THR A 824 4.08 43.97 -28.26
CA THR A 824 5.15 44.62 -29.00
C THR A 824 6.07 43.58 -29.65
N ALA A 825 6.25 43.70 -30.97
CA ALA A 825 7.19 42.86 -31.72
C ALA A 825 8.64 43.22 -31.36
N GLY A 826 9.52 42.22 -31.23
CA GLY A 826 10.90 42.40 -30.83
C GLY A 826 11.61 41.11 -30.43
N THR A 827 12.84 41.22 -29.93
CA THR A 827 13.55 40.12 -29.27
C THR A 827 13.88 40.57 -27.86
N PHE A 828 13.47 39.79 -26.89
CA PHE A 828 13.54 40.08 -25.47
C PHE A 828 14.37 39.00 -24.79
N THR A 829 15.18 39.38 -23.81
CA THR A 829 16.01 38.46 -23.03
C THR A 829 15.73 38.69 -21.56
N ALA A 830 15.59 37.60 -20.82
CA ALA A 830 15.38 37.62 -19.38
C ALA A 830 16.25 36.55 -18.71
N ASP A 831 16.87 36.90 -17.59
CA ASP A 831 17.57 35.94 -16.74
C ASP A 831 16.53 35.36 -15.76
N ILE A 832 16.33 34.05 -15.86
CA ILE A 832 15.40 33.28 -15.03
C ILE A 832 16.17 32.54 -13.96
N GLN A 833 15.70 32.65 -12.72
CA GLN A 833 16.18 31.88 -11.60
C GLN A 833 15.19 30.76 -11.29
N ALA A 834 15.68 29.52 -11.22
CA ALA A 834 14.99 28.42 -10.58
C ALA A 834 15.55 28.30 -9.15
N GLN A 835 14.70 28.52 -8.15
CA GLN A 835 15.04 28.59 -6.74
C GLN A 835 14.37 27.44 -5.98
N SER A 836 15.16 26.62 -5.30
CA SER A 836 14.68 25.64 -4.31
C SER A 836 15.13 26.05 -2.91
N ALA A 837 14.74 25.32 -1.85
CA ALA A 837 15.26 25.59 -0.51
C ALA A 837 16.77 25.29 -0.40
N ALA A 838 17.27 24.37 -1.23
CA ALA A 838 18.64 23.87 -1.21
C ALA A 838 19.62 24.69 -2.06
N ASN A 839 19.19 25.12 -3.24
CA ASN A 839 20.05 25.79 -4.20
C ASN A 839 19.26 26.75 -5.12
N ALA A 840 19.98 27.63 -5.80
CA ALA A 840 19.44 28.51 -6.83
C ALA A 840 20.31 28.40 -8.07
N VAL A 841 19.69 28.17 -9.23
CA VAL A 841 20.36 28.15 -10.53
C VAL A 841 19.74 29.21 -11.44
N THR A 842 20.56 29.79 -12.31
CA THR A 842 20.13 30.87 -13.22
C THR A 842 20.48 30.51 -14.64
N THR A 843 19.56 30.80 -15.56
CA THR A 843 19.78 30.71 -17.00
C THR A 843 19.22 31.95 -17.70
N THR A 844 19.67 32.23 -18.92
CA THR A 844 19.12 33.33 -19.73
C THR A 844 18.22 32.74 -20.80
N ILE A 845 16.95 33.17 -20.84
CA ILE A 845 16.01 32.83 -21.92
C ILE A 845 15.93 33.97 -22.95
N THR A 846 15.64 33.62 -24.19
CA THR A 846 15.40 34.58 -25.27
C THR A 846 14.03 34.34 -25.91
N ILE A 847 13.13 35.32 -25.83
CA ILE A 847 11.79 35.26 -26.43
C ILE A 847 11.70 36.25 -27.60
N ARG A 848 11.33 35.76 -28.79
CA ARG A 848 11.11 36.60 -29.98
C ARG A 848 9.61 36.78 -30.23
N ILE A 849 9.14 38.01 -30.41
CA ILE A 849 7.76 38.36 -30.74
C ILE A 849 7.67 38.94 -32.16
N HIS A 850 6.81 38.36 -33.02
CA HIS A 850 6.58 38.80 -34.40
C HIS A 850 5.37 39.75 -34.54
N ALA A 851 5.41 40.68 -35.50
CA ALA A 851 4.34 41.70 -35.67
C ALA A 851 3.07 41.19 -36.36
N GLU A 852 3.20 40.22 -37.27
CA GLU A 852 2.11 39.51 -37.94
C GLU A 852 2.58 38.07 -38.16
N ARG A 853 1.65 37.11 -38.25
CA ARG A 853 1.98 35.71 -38.50
C ARG A 853 2.56 35.57 -39.92
N PRO A 854 3.85 35.24 -40.09
CA PRO A 854 4.45 35.01 -41.41
C PRO A 854 3.75 33.84 -42.11
N ALA A 855 3.52 33.94 -43.42
CA ALA A 855 3.02 32.82 -44.19
C ALA A 855 4.12 31.76 -44.38
N SER A 856 3.84 30.51 -44.01
CA SER A 856 4.79 29.42 -44.08
C SER A 856 5.30 29.20 -45.53
N PRO A 857 6.61 29.03 -45.75
CA PRO A 857 7.15 28.67 -47.07
C PRO A 857 6.57 27.34 -47.57
N VAL A 858 6.43 27.16 -48.89
CA VAL A 858 6.00 25.88 -49.47
C VAL A 858 7.25 25.11 -49.91
N VAL A 859 7.47 23.95 -49.31
CA VAL A 859 8.62 23.08 -49.57
C VAL A 859 8.14 21.79 -50.22
N THR A 860 8.73 21.41 -51.36
CA THR A 860 8.44 20.14 -52.05
C THR A 860 9.72 19.34 -52.23
N VAL A 861 9.68 18.04 -51.90
CA VAL A 861 10.82 17.12 -52.04
C VAL A 861 10.58 16.16 -53.20
N THR A 862 11.59 15.95 -54.05
CA THR A 862 11.55 14.94 -55.12
C THR A 862 12.82 14.08 -55.05
N GLU A 863 12.66 12.76 -54.99
CA GLU A 863 13.77 11.81 -54.85
C GLU A 863 14.19 11.22 -56.21
N GLU A 864 15.50 11.17 -56.50
CA GLU A 864 16.02 10.54 -57.73
C GLU A 864 17.17 9.56 -57.43
N ARG A 865 17.03 8.29 -57.87
CA ARG A 865 17.94 7.18 -57.49
C ARG A 865 19.21 7.12 -58.34
N ALA A 866 20.39 7.10 -57.71
CA ALA A 866 21.64 6.69 -58.36
C ALA A 866 21.88 5.17 -58.19
N SER A 867 21.91 4.44 -59.30
CA SER A 867 22.00 2.97 -59.32
C SER A 867 23.46 2.47 -59.26
N THR A 868 23.99 2.27 -58.06
CA THR A 868 25.18 1.41 -57.86
C THR A 868 25.11 0.58 -56.57
N PRO A 869 25.21 -0.75 -56.64
CA PRO A 869 25.15 -1.62 -55.46
C PRO A 869 26.42 -1.50 -54.61
N GLY A 870 26.25 -1.22 -53.32
CA GLY A 870 27.29 -1.39 -52.30
C GLY A 870 27.71 -0.17 -51.50
N ASN A 871 27.02 0.98 -51.57
CA ASN A 871 27.41 2.14 -50.75
C ASN A 871 26.26 2.95 -50.12
N GLY A 872 25.01 2.52 -50.24
CA GLY A 872 23.89 3.07 -49.45
C GLY A 872 23.57 4.57 -49.63
N THR A 873 24.04 5.26 -50.69
CA THR A 873 23.85 6.72 -50.85
C THR A 873 22.81 7.10 -51.93
N GLY A 874 21.94 8.09 -51.66
CA GLY A 874 20.89 8.66 -52.53
C GLY A 874 21.04 10.17 -52.82
N VAL A 875 20.15 10.72 -53.66
CA VAL A 875 20.06 12.15 -54.00
C VAL A 875 18.63 12.65 -53.83
N ALA A 876 18.44 13.77 -53.13
CA ALA A 876 17.16 14.44 -52.95
C ALA A 876 17.19 15.86 -53.52
N ALA A 877 16.17 16.24 -54.29
CA ALA A 877 15.99 17.59 -54.81
C ALA A 877 14.87 18.30 -54.05
N LEU A 878 15.20 19.42 -53.40
CA LEU A 878 14.27 20.25 -52.64
C LEU A 878 13.93 21.52 -53.42
N THR A 879 12.63 21.79 -53.59
CA THR A 879 12.13 23.02 -54.22
C THR A 879 11.43 23.88 -53.18
N ILE A 880 11.86 25.14 -53.06
CA ILE A 880 11.32 26.13 -52.12
C ILE A 880 10.62 27.22 -52.92
N GLY A 881 9.34 27.47 -52.61
CA GLY A 881 8.54 28.54 -53.21
C GLY A 881 8.08 29.57 -52.17
N ASN A 882 8.16 30.87 -52.50
CA ASN A 882 7.68 31.96 -51.64
C ASN A 882 6.43 32.66 -52.25
N PRO A 883 5.26 32.61 -51.59
CA PRO A 883 4.06 33.33 -52.06
C PRO A 883 4.00 34.82 -51.65
N THR A 884 4.96 35.34 -50.88
CA THR A 884 4.93 36.70 -50.29
C THR A 884 5.75 37.74 -51.09
N PRO A 885 5.57 39.06 -50.85
CA PRO A 885 6.12 40.12 -51.70
C PRO A 885 7.59 40.50 -51.45
N ASP A 886 8.24 39.96 -50.42
CA ASP A 886 9.60 40.34 -50.00
C ASP A 886 10.67 39.27 -50.31
N GLU A 887 11.92 39.69 -50.51
CA GLU A 887 13.08 38.81 -50.75
C GLU A 887 13.47 38.13 -49.42
N VAL A 888 13.33 36.80 -49.35
CA VAL A 888 13.62 36.02 -48.14
C VAL A 888 14.77 35.06 -48.42
N THR A 889 15.72 35.02 -47.48
CA THR A 889 16.78 34.00 -47.48
C THR A 889 16.32 32.85 -46.59
N TYR A 890 16.41 31.63 -47.13
CA TYR A 890 16.07 30.39 -46.45
C TYR A 890 17.33 29.58 -46.20
N SER A 891 17.47 29.06 -44.99
CA SER A 891 18.41 27.99 -44.64
C SER A 891 17.68 26.67 -44.70
N VAL A 892 18.24 25.72 -45.43
CA VAL A 892 17.78 24.34 -45.51
C VAL A 892 18.78 23.48 -44.78
N GLU A 893 18.31 22.78 -43.77
CA GLU A 893 19.07 21.78 -43.04
C GLU A 893 18.36 20.45 -43.21
N VAL A 894 19.08 19.45 -43.71
CA VAL A 894 18.62 18.07 -43.79
C VAL A 894 19.31 17.35 -42.66
N ALA A 895 18.53 16.98 -41.67
CA ALA A 895 18.96 16.14 -40.55
C ALA A 895 18.61 14.69 -40.84
N ASP A 896 19.41 13.76 -40.34
CA ASP A 896 19.04 12.34 -40.33
C ASP A 896 18.00 12.05 -39.23
N GLY A 897 17.55 10.80 -39.13
CA GLY A 897 16.52 10.39 -38.17
C GLY A 897 16.93 10.51 -36.70
N ALA A 898 18.21 10.81 -36.41
CA ALA A 898 18.69 11.15 -35.06
C ALA A 898 18.70 12.68 -34.82
N GLY A 899 18.24 13.47 -35.78
CA GLY A 899 18.24 14.93 -35.72
C GLY A 899 19.61 15.56 -36.00
N GLU A 900 20.63 14.80 -36.42
CA GLU A 900 21.96 15.34 -36.71
C GLU A 900 22.00 15.92 -38.15
N ALA A 901 22.44 17.17 -38.28
CA ALA A 901 22.52 17.87 -39.57
C ALA A 901 23.55 17.24 -40.52
N VAL A 902 23.09 16.48 -41.51
CA VAL A 902 23.96 15.81 -42.50
C VAL A 902 24.18 16.64 -43.77
N PHE A 903 23.31 17.61 -44.06
CA PHE A 903 23.46 18.55 -45.16
C PHE A 903 22.84 19.91 -44.80
N SER A 904 23.55 20.99 -45.13
CA SER A 904 23.04 22.36 -44.93
C SER A 904 23.34 23.24 -46.14
N SER A 905 22.37 24.04 -46.58
CA SER A 905 22.52 24.99 -47.68
C SER A 905 21.63 26.21 -47.49
N THR A 906 21.97 27.32 -48.13
CA THR A 906 21.16 28.56 -48.09
C THR A 906 20.75 28.96 -49.49
N ALA A 907 19.47 29.33 -49.67
CA ALA A 907 18.95 29.85 -50.92
C ALA A 907 18.18 31.15 -50.70
N THR A 908 18.45 32.14 -51.54
CA THR A 908 17.69 33.39 -51.60
C THR A 908 16.65 33.27 -52.70
N VAL A 909 15.38 33.49 -52.36
CA VAL A 909 14.25 33.33 -53.28
C VAL A 909 13.59 34.69 -53.51
N ASP A 910 13.61 35.15 -54.76
CA ASP A 910 12.91 36.36 -55.19
C ASP A 910 11.39 36.17 -55.10
N ALA A 911 10.65 37.26 -54.87
CA ALA A 911 9.19 37.25 -54.74
C ALA A 911 8.50 36.54 -55.93
N GLY A 912 7.78 35.45 -55.64
CA GLY A 912 7.06 34.63 -56.62
C GLY A 912 7.92 33.69 -57.48
N ALA A 913 9.19 33.45 -57.12
CA ALA A 913 10.09 32.50 -57.79
C ALA A 913 10.25 31.18 -56.99
N GLU A 914 10.79 30.15 -57.65
CA GLU A 914 11.17 28.86 -57.04
C GLU A 914 12.69 28.69 -57.10
N ALA A 915 13.28 28.13 -56.05
CA ALA A 915 14.69 27.74 -56.02
C ALA A 915 14.82 26.23 -55.73
N ALA A 916 15.71 25.55 -56.46
CA ALA A 916 16.00 24.14 -56.28
C ALA A 916 17.37 23.93 -55.63
N ILE A 917 17.43 23.04 -54.63
CA ILE A 917 18.63 22.65 -53.90
C ILE A 917 18.79 21.13 -53.99
N GLU A 918 19.96 20.66 -54.44
CA GLU A 918 20.27 19.22 -54.52
C GLU A 918 21.15 18.81 -53.34
N ALA A 919 20.68 17.82 -52.56
CA ALA A 919 21.43 17.15 -51.51
C ALA A 919 21.88 15.78 -52.02
N THR A 920 23.20 15.56 -52.05
CA THR A 920 23.83 14.34 -52.59
C THR A 920 24.54 13.56 -51.48
N ASP A 921 24.78 12.27 -51.71
CA ASP A 921 25.51 11.38 -50.80
C ASP A 921 24.79 11.10 -49.45
N LEU A 922 23.47 11.26 -49.41
CA LEU A 922 22.63 10.94 -48.24
C LEU A 922 22.54 9.42 -48.07
N VAL A 923 22.81 8.89 -46.89
CA VAL A 923 22.75 7.44 -46.64
C VAL A 923 21.30 6.93 -46.53
N ILE A 924 21.09 5.64 -46.29
CA ILE A 924 19.74 5.09 -46.07
C ILE A 924 19.30 5.44 -44.65
N GLY A 925 18.13 6.05 -44.53
CA GLY A 925 17.60 6.57 -43.27
C GLY A 925 16.41 7.49 -43.47
N SER A 926 15.74 7.81 -42.37
CA SER A 926 14.75 8.88 -42.34
C SER A 926 15.48 10.22 -42.32
N TYR A 927 14.98 11.19 -43.06
CA TYR A 927 15.55 12.53 -43.12
C TYR A 927 14.49 13.57 -42.93
N THR A 928 14.88 14.64 -42.27
CA THR A 928 14.02 15.76 -41.97
C THR A 928 14.65 16.98 -42.60
N ALA A 929 14.04 17.50 -43.67
CA ALA A 929 14.45 18.77 -44.25
C ALA A 929 13.71 19.90 -43.56
N THR A 930 14.44 20.65 -42.77
CA THR A 930 13.97 21.85 -42.08
C THR A 930 14.35 23.06 -42.90
N VAL A 931 13.33 23.75 -43.44
CA VAL A 931 13.50 25.01 -44.16
C VAL A 931 13.13 26.16 -43.24
N THR A 932 14.14 26.85 -42.75
CA THR A 932 13.99 28.01 -41.89
C THR A 932 14.14 29.26 -42.73
N GLY A 933 13.06 30.02 -42.87
CA GLY A 933 13.14 31.37 -43.40
C GLY A 933 13.61 32.32 -42.31
N ASN A 934 14.48 33.28 -42.65
CA ASN A 934 14.97 34.26 -41.66
C ASN A 934 13.83 35.05 -40.98
N ASP A 935 12.63 35.07 -41.57
CA ASP A 935 11.44 35.78 -41.11
C ASP A 935 10.18 34.90 -40.97
N ALA A 936 10.27 33.55 -41.03
CA ALA A 936 9.11 32.66 -40.82
C ALA A 936 8.90 32.37 -39.32
N SER A 937 7.64 32.30 -38.85
CA SER A 937 7.35 32.04 -37.42
C SER A 937 7.58 30.60 -37.02
N GLU A 938 7.57 29.67 -37.98
CA GLU A 938 7.85 28.25 -37.76
C GLU A 938 8.69 27.71 -38.93
N PRO A 939 9.72 26.89 -38.66
CA PRO A 939 10.42 26.19 -39.72
C PRO A 939 9.46 25.26 -40.46
N VAL A 940 9.57 25.22 -41.79
CA VAL A 940 8.78 24.26 -42.58
C VAL A 940 9.59 23.01 -42.73
N THR A 941 9.13 22.00 -42.03
CA THR A 941 9.77 20.70 -41.96
C THR A 941 9.07 19.73 -42.90
N VAL A 942 9.84 19.10 -43.79
CA VAL A 942 9.36 18.03 -44.64
C VAL A 942 10.19 16.80 -44.37
N SER A 943 9.54 15.78 -43.82
CA SER A 943 10.16 14.46 -43.63
C SER A 943 10.08 13.67 -44.93
N PHE A 944 11.20 13.04 -45.28
CA PHE A 944 11.32 12.16 -46.44
C PHE A 944 12.31 11.06 -46.09
N GLU A 945 12.17 9.89 -46.70
CA GLU A 945 13.01 8.75 -46.35
C GLU A 945 13.79 8.26 -47.54
N ILE A 946 15.10 8.12 -47.35
CA ILE A 946 15.93 7.37 -48.29
C ILE A 946 15.93 5.92 -47.80
N THR A 947 15.05 5.08 -48.32
CA THR A 947 14.91 3.68 -47.88
C THR A 947 15.72 2.71 -48.74
N GLU A 948 16.31 1.68 -48.11
CA GLU A 948 16.48 0.38 -48.76
C GLU A 948 15.12 -0.33 -48.73
N ALA A 949 14.87 -1.30 -49.62
CA ALA A 949 13.64 -2.10 -49.49
C ALA A 949 13.61 -2.76 -48.09
N GLU A 950 12.58 -2.46 -47.27
CA GLU A 950 12.50 -2.75 -45.82
C GLU A 950 12.81 -4.20 -45.41
N ILE A 951 13.59 -4.34 -44.34
CA ILE A 951 13.89 -5.57 -43.57
C ILE A 951 13.75 -5.18 -42.07
N ARG A 952 12.77 -5.75 -41.33
CA ARG A 952 12.47 -5.43 -39.90
C ARG A 952 13.17 -6.40 -38.93
N TYR A 953 13.78 -5.94 -37.83
CA TYR A 953 14.43 -6.82 -36.82
C TYR A 953 13.60 -6.90 -35.52
N ALA A 954 13.48 -8.07 -34.90
CA ALA A 954 12.85 -8.27 -33.59
C ALA A 954 13.59 -9.35 -32.78
N LYS A 955 13.52 -9.28 -31.43
CA LYS A 955 13.81 -10.45 -30.59
C LYS A 955 12.56 -11.33 -30.56
N VAL A 956 12.75 -12.64 -30.74
CA VAL A 956 11.64 -13.61 -30.67
C VAL A 956 11.76 -14.37 -29.35
N ILE A 957 10.93 -14.00 -28.37
CA ILE A 957 11.01 -14.45 -26.98
C ILE A 957 9.96 -15.53 -26.72
N GLY A 958 10.37 -16.71 -26.27
CA GLY A 958 9.44 -17.78 -25.92
C GLY A 958 8.71 -17.48 -24.61
N VAL A 959 7.38 -17.30 -24.66
CA VAL A 959 6.54 -16.85 -23.53
C VAL A 959 6.71 -17.71 -22.27
N ALA A 960 6.78 -19.03 -22.41
CA ALA A 960 6.96 -19.93 -21.26
C ALA A 960 8.35 -19.84 -20.60
N SER A 961 9.35 -19.33 -21.31
CA SER A 961 10.75 -19.41 -20.90
C SER A 961 11.42 -18.06 -20.68
N GLU A 962 10.81 -16.99 -21.20
CA GLU A 962 11.37 -15.63 -21.30
C GLU A 962 12.74 -15.59 -22.01
N ARG A 963 13.04 -16.61 -22.83
CA ARG A 963 14.31 -16.78 -23.55
C ARG A 963 14.13 -16.60 -25.05
N CYS A 964 15.18 -16.17 -25.71
CA CYS A 964 15.18 -15.81 -27.12
C CYS A 964 15.45 -17.01 -28.04
N LEU A 965 14.77 -17.04 -29.19
CA LEU A 965 15.13 -17.87 -30.33
C LEU A 965 16.54 -17.49 -30.81
N THR A 966 17.46 -18.43 -30.73
CA THR A 966 18.90 -18.16 -30.85
C THR A 966 19.59 -19.15 -31.79
N VAL A 967 20.49 -18.66 -32.64
CA VAL A 967 21.47 -19.52 -33.32
C VAL A 967 22.71 -19.66 -32.42
N PRO A 968 23.04 -20.88 -31.95
CA PRO A 968 24.07 -21.06 -30.94
C PRO A 968 25.48 -20.73 -31.45
N GLY A 969 26.24 -19.98 -30.65
CA GLY A 969 27.66 -19.70 -30.86
C GLY A 969 27.96 -18.83 -32.08
N ASP A 970 27.04 -17.94 -32.47
CA ASP A 970 27.15 -17.06 -33.65
C ASP A 970 27.51 -17.79 -34.96
N SER A 971 27.15 -19.08 -35.04
CA SER A 971 27.50 -19.93 -36.17
C SER A 971 26.70 -19.54 -37.42
N THR A 972 27.41 -19.06 -38.45
CA THR A 972 26.85 -18.82 -39.79
C THR A 972 26.90 -20.07 -40.69
N ASP A 973 27.29 -21.23 -40.15
CA ASP A 973 27.31 -22.48 -40.90
C ASP A 973 25.87 -22.94 -41.20
N VAL A 974 25.61 -23.27 -42.47
CA VAL A 974 24.33 -23.87 -42.90
C VAL A 974 24.10 -25.21 -42.20
N GLY A 975 22.91 -25.37 -41.64
CA GLY A 975 22.48 -26.57 -40.90
C GLY A 975 22.61 -26.47 -39.39
N THR A 976 22.99 -25.31 -38.85
CA THR A 976 23.03 -25.05 -37.40
C THR A 976 21.61 -25.02 -36.83
N GLN A 977 21.34 -25.80 -35.78
CA GLN A 977 20.00 -25.89 -35.16
C GLN A 977 19.73 -24.72 -34.21
N ALA A 978 18.58 -24.08 -34.35
CA ALA A 978 18.12 -23.02 -33.46
C ALA A 978 17.72 -23.57 -32.08
N ILE A 979 17.95 -22.78 -31.04
CA ILE A 979 17.71 -23.11 -29.63
C ILE A 979 17.02 -21.95 -28.88
N LEU A 980 16.52 -22.23 -27.67
CA LEU A 980 16.29 -21.20 -26.65
C LEU A 980 17.60 -20.83 -25.97
N PHE A 981 17.83 -19.54 -25.77
CA PHE A 981 18.93 -19.03 -24.96
C PHE A 981 18.54 -17.69 -24.32
N ASP A 982 19.13 -17.35 -23.18
CA ASP A 982 18.91 -16.06 -22.51
C ASP A 982 19.07 -14.91 -23.50
N CYS A 983 18.16 -13.93 -23.43
CA CYS A 983 18.12 -12.82 -24.36
C CYS A 983 19.30 -11.86 -24.12
N HIS A 984 20.17 -11.73 -25.11
CA HIS A 984 21.34 -10.85 -25.11
C HIS A 984 21.41 -9.94 -26.35
N GLY A 985 20.49 -10.07 -27.32
CA GLY A 985 20.26 -9.09 -28.39
C GLY A 985 21.30 -9.03 -29.51
N GLU A 986 22.25 -9.95 -29.51
CA GLU A 986 23.30 -10.04 -30.54
C GLU A 986 22.77 -10.53 -31.89
N ALA A 987 23.58 -10.43 -32.94
CA ALA A 987 23.17 -10.71 -34.33
C ALA A 987 22.56 -12.10 -34.55
N ASN A 988 22.90 -13.08 -33.71
CA ASN A 988 22.37 -14.44 -33.71
C ASN A 988 21.00 -14.61 -33.01
N GLN A 989 20.46 -13.54 -32.40
CA GLN A 989 19.14 -13.46 -31.78
C GLN A 989 18.24 -12.39 -32.41
N ARG A 990 18.79 -11.57 -33.31
CA ARG A 990 18.02 -10.62 -34.12
C ARG A 990 17.38 -11.35 -35.29
N ILE A 991 16.08 -11.56 -35.19
CA ILE A 991 15.30 -12.25 -36.21
C ILE A 991 14.54 -11.23 -37.04
N THR A 992 14.62 -11.35 -38.35
CA THR A 992 13.87 -10.52 -39.28
C THR A 992 12.81 -11.31 -40.02
N VAL A 993 11.60 -10.79 -39.98
CA VAL A 993 10.51 -11.24 -40.84
C VAL A 993 10.58 -10.45 -42.15
N THR A 994 10.88 -11.13 -43.26
CA THR A 994 10.85 -10.52 -44.59
C THR A 994 9.41 -10.37 -45.10
N ALA A 995 9.18 -9.47 -46.06
CA ALA A 995 7.86 -9.29 -46.68
C ALA A 995 7.33 -10.58 -47.37
N ASP A 996 8.22 -11.50 -47.75
CA ASP A 996 7.88 -12.79 -48.36
C ASP A 996 7.66 -13.93 -47.33
N GLY A 997 7.71 -13.59 -46.03
CA GLY A 997 7.44 -14.51 -44.91
C GLY A 997 8.62 -15.35 -44.45
N GLU A 998 9.85 -15.06 -44.91
CA GLU A 998 11.05 -15.73 -44.40
C GLU A 998 11.47 -15.14 -43.05
N LEU A 999 11.91 -16.01 -42.12
CA LEU A 999 12.59 -15.58 -40.90
C LEU A 999 14.10 -15.62 -41.14
N THR A 1000 14.76 -14.47 -41.12
CA THR A 1000 16.19 -14.33 -41.32
C THR A 1000 16.91 -13.96 -40.02
N VAL A 1001 18.18 -14.29 -39.92
CA VAL A 1001 19.06 -14.08 -38.77
C VAL A 1001 20.43 -13.59 -39.26
N PHE A 1002 21.23 -12.98 -38.39
CA PHE A 1002 22.47 -12.28 -38.76
C PHE A 1002 22.20 -11.16 -39.77
N ASP A 1003 21.32 -10.25 -39.37
CA ASP A 1003 20.96 -9.04 -40.10
C ASP A 1003 20.49 -9.28 -41.54
N GLY A 1004 19.80 -10.41 -41.78
CA GLY A 1004 19.20 -10.77 -43.08
C GLY A 1004 20.04 -11.72 -43.96
N SER A 1005 21.24 -12.11 -43.51
CA SER A 1005 22.16 -12.90 -44.33
C SER A 1005 21.87 -14.40 -44.37
N THR A 1006 21.09 -14.93 -43.43
CA THR A 1006 20.80 -16.37 -43.29
C THR A 1006 19.33 -16.60 -42.97
N CYS A 1007 18.70 -17.63 -43.54
CA CYS A 1007 17.29 -17.96 -43.30
C CYS A 1007 17.14 -19.12 -42.31
N LEU A 1008 16.10 -19.09 -41.48
CA LEU A 1008 15.65 -20.22 -40.68
C LEU A 1008 14.64 -21.06 -41.49
N GLY A 1009 14.95 -22.34 -41.67
CA GLY A 1009 14.11 -23.26 -42.43
C GLY A 1009 14.10 -24.68 -41.84
N THR A 1010 13.18 -25.50 -42.31
CA THR A 1010 13.07 -26.88 -41.82
C THR A 1010 14.22 -27.74 -42.33
N GLN A 1011 14.85 -28.52 -41.44
CA GLN A 1011 16.02 -29.33 -41.78
C GLN A 1011 15.73 -30.30 -42.94
N GLY A 1012 16.49 -30.16 -44.03
CA GLY A 1012 16.33 -30.99 -45.24
C GLY A 1012 14.98 -30.84 -45.94
N GLY A 1013 14.21 -29.79 -45.64
CA GLY A 1013 12.84 -29.59 -46.14
C GLY A 1013 11.81 -30.52 -45.51
N GLY A 1014 12.10 -31.08 -44.32
CA GLY A 1014 11.16 -31.93 -43.59
C GLY A 1014 9.88 -31.16 -43.18
N THR A 1015 8.76 -31.87 -43.17
CA THR A 1015 7.41 -31.30 -42.93
C THR A 1015 6.64 -32.01 -41.82
N GLY A 1016 7.27 -32.98 -41.14
CA GLY A 1016 6.66 -33.73 -40.02
C GLY A 1016 7.03 -33.14 -38.66
N THR A 1017 6.26 -33.48 -37.62
CA THR A 1017 6.57 -33.12 -36.23
C THR A 1017 7.92 -33.72 -35.82
N GLY A 1018 8.71 -32.98 -35.04
CA GLY A 1018 10.09 -33.30 -34.68
C GLY A 1018 11.14 -32.92 -35.72
N THR A 1019 10.76 -32.28 -36.83
CA THR A 1019 11.73 -31.70 -37.77
C THR A 1019 12.40 -30.48 -37.14
N ALA A 1020 13.73 -30.47 -37.06
CA ALA A 1020 14.48 -29.36 -36.49
C ALA A 1020 14.40 -28.08 -37.35
N ILE A 1021 14.44 -26.92 -36.70
CA ILE A 1021 14.61 -25.62 -37.36
C ILE A 1021 16.09 -25.28 -37.40
N VAL A 1022 16.62 -25.04 -38.61
CA VAL A 1022 18.05 -24.86 -38.85
C VAL A 1022 18.34 -23.66 -39.75
N THR A 1023 19.54 -23.10 -39.65
CA THR A 1023 20.06 -22.08 -40.57
C THR A 1023 20.26 -22.64 -41.98
N GLN A 1024 19.91 -21.85 -43.01
CA GLN A 1024 20.03 -22.20 -44.43
C GLN A 1024 20.30 -20.94 -45.27
N ASP A 1025 20.86 -21.11 -46.46
CA ASP A 1025 20.91 -20.03 -47.46
C ASP A 1025 19.48 -19.54 -47.76
N CYS A 1026 19.25 -18.24 -47.83
CA CYS A 1026 17.95 -17.68 -48.22
C CYS A 1026 17.68 -17.93 -49.70
N THR A 1027 16.72 -18.81 -49.99
CA THR A 1027 16.42 -19.25 -51.37
C THR A 1027 15.02 -18.85 -51.83
N GLY A 1028 14.18 -18.27 -50.98
CA GLY A 1028 12.77 -18.04 -51.27
C GLY A 1028 11.92 -19.32 -51.22
N ALA A 1029 12.48 -20.44 -50.75
CA ALA A 1029 11.79 -21.72 -50.74
C ALA A 1029 10.65 -21.72 -49.70
N GLU A 1030 9.53 -22.35 -50.04
CA GLU A 1030 8.37 -22.42 -49.13
C GLU A 1030 8.72 -23.03 -47.75
N THR A 1031 9.69 -23.93 -47.67
CA THR A 1031 10.19 -24.52 -46.40
C THR A 1031 10.99 -23.56 -45.51
N GLN A 1032 11.20 -22.32 -45.96
CA GLN A 1032 11.83 -21.21 -45.22
C GLN A 1032 10.81 -20.13 -44.83
N LYS A 1033 9.53 -20.33 -45.17
CA LYS A 1033 8.46 -19.36 -44.93
C LYS A 1033 7.62 -19.71 -43.70
N TRP A 1034 7.24 -18.68 -42.98
CA TRP A 1034 6.57 -18.72 -41.69
C TRP A 1034 5.39 -17.74 -41.65
N GLU A 1035 4.31 -18.16 -41.00
CA GLU A 1035 3.12 -17.35 -40.76
C GLU A 1035 3.05 -17.05 -39.26
N ILE A 1036 3.25 -15.79 -38.88
CA ILE A 1036 3.12 -15.31 -37.51
C ILE A 1036 1.64 -15.03 -37.24
N GLN A 1037 1.12 -15.57 -36.14
CA GLN A 1037 -0.28 -15.46 -35.77
C GLN A 1037 -0.47 -14.41 -34.65
N PRO A 1038 -1.64 -13.73 -34.58
CA PRO A 1038 -1.93 -12.76 -33.53
C PRO A 1038 -1.88 -13.34 -32.11
N ASP A 1039 -2.03 -14.65 -31.99
CA ASP A 1039 -1.99 -15.37 -30.72
C ASP A 1039 -0.56 -15.72 -30.28
N GLY A 1040 0.47 -15.19 -30.96
CA GLY A 1040 1.88 -15.42 -30.66
C GLY A 1040 2.43 -16.75 -31.20
N SER A 1041 1.64 -17.57 -31.90
CA SER A 1041 2.17 -18.80 -32.53
C SER A 1041 2.86 -18.51 -33.87
N ILE A 1042 4.01 -19.16 -34.14
CA ILE A 1042 4.72 -19.09 -35.43
C ILE A 1042 4.48 -20.40 -36.18
N ARG A 1043 3.82 -20.35 -37.34
CA ARG A 1043 3.42 -21.56 -38.10
C ARG A 1043 4.24 -21.72 -39.37
N SER A 1044 4.57 -22.94 -39.75
CA SER A 1044 5.19 -23.21 -41.06
C SER A 1044 4.18 -22.92 -42.17
N ALA A 1045 4.53 -22.05 -43.13
CA ALA A 1045 3.65 -21.72 -44.26
C ALA A 1045 3.34 -22.95 -45.16
N VAL A 1046 4.16 -24.01 -45.10
CA VAL A 1046 3.96 -25.25 -45.87
C VAL A 1046 2.90 -26.16 -45.24
N THR A 1047 2.81 -26.20 -43.92
CA THR A 1047 2.06 -27.26 -43.20
C THR A 1047 1.10 -26.75 -42.14
N GLY A 1048 1.21 -25.50 -41.71
CA GLY A 1048 0.42 -24.89 -40.64
C GLY A 1048 0.77 -25.39 -39.23
N VAL A 1049 1.81 -26.20 -39.06
CA VAL A 1049 2.27 -26.69 -37.74
C VAL A 1049 3.19 -25.66 -37.06
N CYS A 1050 3.25 -25.66 -35.74
CA CYS A 1050 3.85 -24.60 -34.94
C CYS A 1050 5.35 -24.82 -34.70
N MET A 1051 6.09 -23.72 -34.60
CA MET A 1051 7.45 -23.67 -34.06
C MET A 1051 7.37 -23.82 -32.53
N ASP A 1052 8.07 -24.83 -32.02
CA ASP A 1052 7.90 -25.35 -30.67
C ASP A 1052 9.26 -25.45 -29.95
N ALA A 1053 9.29 -25.03 -28.68
CA ALA A 1053 10.38 -25.34 -27.77
C ALA A 1053 10.24 -26.78 -27.27
N TRP A 1054 11.19 -27.62 -27.68
CA TRP A 1054 11.11 -29.08 -27.57
C TRP A 1054 10.78 -29.57 -26.15
N GLU A 1055 9.78 -30.44 -26.04
CA GLU A 1055 9.30 -31.02 -24.77
C GLU A 1055 8.80 -29.98 -23.74
N ALA A 1056 8.46 -28.77 -24.20
CA ALA A 1056 8.12 -27.62 -23.34
C ALA A 1056 9.21 -27.25 -22.32
N ALA A 1057 10.47 -27.61 -22.60
CA ALA A 1057 11.59 -27.25 -21.74
C ALA A 1057 11.92 -25.75 -21.86
N THR A 1058 12.34 -25.14 -20.75
CA THR A 1058 12.57 -23.68 -20.65
C THR A 1058 14.06 -23.32 -20.48
N SER A 1059 14.96 -24.30 -20.39
CA SER A 1059 16.39 -24.08 -20.15
C SER A 1059 17.16 -23.63 -21.39
N ASN A 1060 18.28 -22.90 -21.21
CA ASN A 1060 19.25 -22.62 -22.26
C ASN A 1060 19.71 -23.89 -23.00
N GLY A 1061 19.76 -23.83 -24.33
CA GLY A 1061 20.11 -24.97 -25.18
C GLY A 1061 18.93 -25.86 -25.55
N THR A 1062 17.72 -25.58 -25.07
CA THR A 1062 16.50 -26.28 -25.51
C THR A 1062 16.33 -26.11 -27.02
N ARG A 1063 16.04 -27.19 -27.73
CA ARG A 1063 16.00 -27.21 -29.19
C ARG A 1063 14.68 -26.69 -29.74
N ILE A 1064 14.73 -26.05 -30.90
CA ILE A 1064 13.52 -25.63 -31.62
C ILE A 1064 13.21 -26.59 -32.78
N ALA A 1065 11.95 -27.00 -32.86
CA ALA A 1065 11.46 -27.94 -33.87
C ALA A 1065 10.02 -27.64 -34.28
N LEU A 1066 9.55 -28.28 -35.35
CA LEU A 1066 8.14 -28.30 -35.71
C LEU A 1066 7.36 -29.26 -34.81
N TRP A 1067 6.21 -28.82 -34.29
CA TRP A 1067 5.27 -29.67 -33.58
C TRP A 1067 3.82 -29.29 -33.88
N TRP A 1068 2.86 -30.18 -33.63
CA TRP A 1068 1.45 -29.85 -33.85
C TRP A 1068 1.04 -28.72 -32.90
N CYS A 1069 0.23 -27.77 -33.39
CA CYS A 1069 -0.18 -26.63 -32.60
C CYS A 1069 -1.13 -27.06 -31.46
N SER A 1070 -0.67 -26.99 -30.22
CA SER A 1070 -1.44 -27.30 -29.01
C SER A 1070 -2.06 -26.06 -28.37
N GLY A 1071 -1.48 -24.88 -28.63
CA GLY A 1071 -1.88 -23.62 -28.01
C GLY A 1071 -1.23 -23.37 -26.65
N ASP A 1072 -0.40 -24.31 -26.17
CA ASP A 1072 0.34 -24.21 -24.92
C ASP A 1072 1.46 -23.16 -24.99
N ALA A 1073 1.91 -22.68 -23.84
CA ALA A 1073 2.84 -21.56 -23.73
C ALA A 1073 4.22 -21.79 -24.40
N ASN A 1074 4.66 -23.04 -24.57
CA ASN A 1074 5.93 -23.38 -25.23
C ASN A 1074 5.89 -23.26 -26.78
N GLN A 1075 4.74 -22.90 -27.34
CA GLN A 1075 4.53 -22.58 -28.76
C GLN A 1075 4.15 -21.12 -28.98
N ARG A 1076 4.20 -20.31 -27.91
CA ARG A 1076 3.88 -18.88 -27.92
C ARG A 1076 5.17 -18.07 -27.88
N TRP A 1077 5.25 -17.09 -28.77
CA TRP A 1077 6.41 -16.27 -29.00
C TRP A 1077 5.99 -14.80 -29.02
N MET A 1078 6.67 -13.99 -28.21
CA MET A 1078 6.55 -12.54 -28.22
C MET A 1078 7.62 -11.96 -29.14
N PHE A 1079 7.23 -10.93 -29.88
CA PHE A 1079 8.14 -10.17 -30.73
C PHE A 1079 8.37 -8.84 -30.01
N ASP A 1080 9.52 -8.69 -29.36
CA ASP A 1080 9.92 -7.46 -28.68
C ASP A 1080 10.59 -6.53 -29.70
N GLY A 1081 9.99 -5.34 -29.88
CA GLY A 1081 10.38 -4.35 -30.89
C GLY A 1081 9.77 -2.96 -30.74
N ASP A 1082 9.22 -2.59 -29.58
CA ASP A 1082 8.61 -1.27 -29.34
C ASP A 1082 9.08 -0.71 -27.99
N MET A 1083 9.62 0.52 -27.98
CA MET A 1083 10.18 1.20 -26.81
C MET A 1083 9.54 2.57 -26.52
N GLU A 1084 8.52 3.00 -27.25
CA GLU A 1084 7.92 4.34 -27.10
C GLU A 1084 6.48 4.26 -26.56
N ALA A 1085 6.12 5.19 -25.67
CA ALA A 1085 4.76 5.30 -25.12
C ALA A 1085 3.88 6.13 -26.07
N PRO A 1086 2.55 5.96 -26.06
CA PRO A 1086 1.67 6.76 -26.89
C PRO A 1086 1.74 8.24 -26.50
N THR A 1087 1.48 9.12 -27.46
CA THR A 1087 1.42 10.57 -27.26
C THR A 1087 -0.01 11.05 -27.22
N VAL A 1088 -0.29 12.10 -26.44
CA VAL A 1088 -1.62 12.72 -26.30
C VAL A 1088 -1.56 14.22 -26.51
N SER A 1089 -2.69 14.83 -26.88
CA SER A 1089 -2.84 16.27 -27.00
C SER A 1089 -4.29 16.69 -26.80
N LEU A 1090 -4.55 17.66 -25.92
CA LEU A 1090 -5.88 18.25 -25.74
C LEU A 1090 -6.14 19.30 -26.83
N THR A 1091 -7.24 19.15 -27.55
CA THR A 1091 -7.69 20.09 -28.59
C THR A 1091 -8.84 20.98 -28.14
N SER A 1092 -9.54 20.61 -27.06
CA SER A 1092 -10.56 21.43 -26.38
C SER A 1092 -10.73 20.97 -24.94
N PRO A 1093 -10.95 21.85 -23.95
CA PRO A 1093 -10.93 23.31 -24.07
C PRO A 1093 -9.51 23.84 -24.35
N ALA A 1094 -9.40 24.95 -25.08
CA ALA A 1094 -8.13 25.61 -25.38
C ALA A 1094 -7.91 26.89 -24.55
N GLY A 1095 -8.76 27.11 -23.54
CA GLY A 1095 -8.82 28.27 -22.66
C GLY A 1095 -10.17 28.34 -21.94
N ASP A 1096 -10.42 29.44 -21.23
CA ASP A 1096 -11.68 29.67 -20.50
C ASP A 1096 -12.91 29.56 -21.41
N VAL A 1097 -13.96 28.96 -20.88
CA VAL A 1097 -15.17 28.61 -21.61
C VAL A 1097 -16.32 29.48 -21.13
N SER A 1098 -16.86 30.34 -21.99
CA SER A 1098 -18.04 31.17 -21.69
C SER A 1098 -19.34 30.48 -22.08
N ALA A 1099 -19.68 29.40 -21.38
CA ALA A 1099 -20.87 28.59 -21.62
C ALA A 1099 -21.32 27.86 -20.33
N ASN A 1100 -22.45 27.16 -20.39
CA ASN A 1100 -22.95 26.31 -19.29
C ASN A 1100 -22.55 24.82 -19.49
N GLU A 1101 -21.71 24.52 -20.48
CA GLU A 1101 -21.16 23.20 -20.78
C GLU A 1101 -19.76 23.35 -21.39
N VAL A 1102 -18.89 22.35 -21.22
CA VAL A 1102 -17.55 22.28 -21.79
C VAL A 1102 -17.41 21.03 -22.66
N THR A 1103 -16.76 21.16 -23.82
CA THR A 1103 -16.37 20.02 -24.66
C THR A 1103 -14.89 19.72 -24.45
N VAL A 1104 -14.60 18.50 -24.03
CA VAL A 1104 -13.25 17.95 -23.87
C VAL A 1104 -12.93 17.08 -25.07
N ASN A 1105 -11.88 17.43 -25.81
CA ASN A 1105 -11.40 16.70 -26.96
C ASN A 1105 -9.91 16.37 -26.82
N VAL A 1106 -9.54 15.09 -26.89
CA VAL A 1106 -8.15 14.62 -26.75
C VAL A 1106 -7.79 13.76 -27.96
N ASP A 1107 -6.75 14.16 -28.68
CA ASP A 1107 -6.17 13.37 -29.77
C ASP A 1107 -4.96 12.58 -29.25
N ALA A 1108 -4.78 11.34 -29.71
CA ALA A 1108 -3.65 10.49 -29.35
C ALA A 1108 -3.02 9.83 -30.58
N SER A 1109 -1.71 9.53 -30.51
CA SER A 1109 -0.99 8.79 -31.54
C SER A 1109 0.07 7.83 -31.00
N ASP A 1110 0.29 6.72 -31.70
CA ASP A 1110 1.22 5.65 -31.33
C ASP A 1110 1.72 4.92 -32.59
N ASP A 1111 2.96 4.44 -32.58
CA ASP A 1111 3.60 3.80 -33.74
C ASP A 1111 3.20 2.33 -33.93
N VAL A 1112 2.69 1.67 -32.88
CA VAL A 1112 2.27 0.26 -32.87
C VAL A 1112 0.75 0.08 -32.66
N GLY A 1113 0.06 1.12 -32.19
CA GLY A 1113 -1.40 1.25 -32.17
C GLY A 1113 -1.96 1.50 -30.77
N LEU A 1114 -3.07 2.24 -30.72
CA LEU A 1114 -3.74 2.65 -29.48
C LEU A 1114 -4.82 1.65 -29.03
N LYS A 1115 -5.05 1.61 -27.72
CA LYS A 1115 -6.07 0.81 -27.03
C LYS A 1115 -7.19 1.68 -26.43
N SER A 1116 -6.86 2.79 -25.77
CA SER A 1116 -7.86 3.67 -25.13
C SER A 1116 -7.34 5.09 -24.92
N ILE A 1117 -8.25 6.06 -24.84
CA ILE A 1117 -7.98 7.47 -24.49
C ILE A 1117 -8.94 7.87 -23.36
N SER A 1118 -8.46 8.55 -22.32
CA SER A 1118 -9.26 9.05 -21.18
C SER A 1118 -9.08 10.55 -20.97
N ALA A 1119 -10.12 11.20 -20.44
CA ALA A 1119 -10.09 12.58 -19.99
C ALA A 1119 -11.02 12.76 -18.78
N ASP A 1120 -10.48 13.33 -17.71
CA ASP A 1120 -11.09 13.39 -16.38
C ASP A 1120 -11.10 14.85 -15.89
N ILE A 1121 -12.26 15.37 -15.52
CA ILE A 1121 -12.44 16.75 -15.04
C ILE A 1121 -12.45 16.80 -13.51
N TYR A 1122 -11.66 17.69 -12.94
CA TYR A 1122 -11.49 17.96 -11.51
C TYR A 1122 -11.88 19.40 -11.17
N GLN A 1123 -12.27 19.64 -9.91
CA GLN A 1123 -12.51 20.95 -9.32
C GLN A 1123 -11.96 20.93 -7.89
N ASP A 1124 -11.13 21.92 -7.52
CA ASP A 1124 -10.47 21.97 -6.20
C ASP A 1124 -9.70 20.69 -5.82
N GLY A 1125 -9.18 19.96 -6.83
CA GLY A 1125 -8.47 18.70 -6.65
C GLY A 1125 -9.35 17.45 -6.52
N GLU A 1126 -10.68 17.60 -6.47
CA GLU A 1126 -11.64 16.48 -6.46
C GLU A 1126 -12.13 16.15 -7.88
N LEU A 1127 -12.22 14.86 -8.23
CA LEU A 1127 -12.74 14.42 -9.53
C LEU A 1127 -14.25 14.69 -9.62
N VAL A 1128 -14.64 15.52 -10.60
CA VAL A 1128 -16.03 15.88 -10.89
C VAL A 1128 -16.66 14.92 -11.89
N GLN A 1129 -15.94 14.55 -12.95
CA GLN A 1129 -16.45 13.69 -14.02
C GLN A 1129 -15.32 12.98 -14.77
N SER A 1130 -15.46 11.68 -15.07
CA SER A 1130 -14.54 10.92 -15.93
C SER A 1130 -15.18 10.55 -17.27
N THR A 1131 -14.41 10.60 -18.35
CA THR A 1131 -14.82 10.19 -19.71
C THR A 1131 -13.70 9.42 -20.44
N HIS A 1132 -14.06 8.45 -21.29
CA HIS A 1132 -13.07 7.68 -22.07
C HIS A 1132 -13.61 7.20 -23.42
N THR A 1133 -12.71 6.74 -24.30
CA THR A 1133 -13.02 6.08 -25.57
C THR A 1133 -12.07 4.91 -25.82
N ASP A 1134 -12.64 3.72 -26.02
CA ASP A 1134 -11.90 2.54 -26.46
C ASP A 1134 -11.58 2.64 -27.96
N VAL A 1135 -10.33 2.39 -28.34
CA VAL A 1135 -9.87 2.43 -29.72
C VAL A 1135 -9.92 1.02 -30.31
N ALA A 1136 -10.85 0.80 -31.25
CA ALA A 1136 -10.96 -0.48 -31.95
C ALA A 1136 -9.92 -0.60 -33.09
N ASP A 1137 -9.42 -1.82 -33.31
CA ASP A 1137 -8.55 -2.21 -34.44
C ASP A 1137 -7.13 -1.60 -34.47
N GLY A 1138 -6.53 -1.27 -33.32
CA GLY A 1138 -5.09 -0.95 -33.24
C GLY A 1138 -4.67 0.26 -34.06
N ALA A 1139 -5.53 1.27 -34.13
CA ALA A 1139 -5.27 2.47 -34.90
C ALA A 1139 -4.10 3.25 -34.29
N ALA A 1140 -3.15 3.66 -35.14
CA ALA A 1140 -2.00 4.49 -34.77
C ALA A 1140 -2.37 5.93 -34.34
N THR A 1141 -3.62 6.34 -34.58
CA THR A 1141 -4.15 7.65 -34.13
C THR A 1141 -5.63 7.51 -33.80
N ALA A 1142 -6.09 8.19 -32.75
CA ALA A 1142 -7.50 8.23 -32.35
C ALA A 1142 -7.82 9.50 -31.56
N SER A 1143 -9.11 9.79 -31.39
CA SER A 1143 -9.60 10.96 -30.66
C SER A 1143 -10.70 10.57 -29.67
N HIS A 1144 -10.70 11.23 -28.51
CA HIS A 1144 -11.78 11.23 -27.53
C HIS A 1144 -12.51 12.58 -27.58
N GLU A 1145 -13.85 12.58 -27.55
CA GLU A 1145 -14.69 13.78 -27.48
C GLU A 1145 -15.84 13.56 -26.48
N ALA A 1146 -16.00 14.48 -25.53
CA ALA A 1146 -17.09 14.48 -24.56
C ALA A 1146 -17.57 15.91 -24.22
N THR A 1147 -18.88 16.15 -24.24
CA THR A 1147 -19.47 17.42 -23.76
C THR A 1147 -20.12 17.22 -22.40
N ILE A 1148 -19.71 18.03 -21.42
CA ILE A 1148 -20.04 17.90 -20.01
C ILE A 1148 -20.66 19.21 -19.51
N ALA A 1149 -21.83 19.13 -18.90
CA ALA A 1149 -22.47 20.28 -18.26
C ALA A 1149 -21.91 20.46 -16.85
N LEU A 1150 -21.39 21.65 -16.54
CA LEU A 1150 -20.78 21.98 -15.24
C LEU A 1150 -21.34 23.32 -14.73
N ALA A 1151 -21.23 23.55 -13.42
CA ALA A 1151 -21.51 24.85 -12.84
C ALA A 1151 -20.36 25.84 -13.17
N GLY A 1152 -20.59 27.14 -13.05
CA GLY A 1152 -19.50 28.11 -13.25
C GLY A 1152 -18.42 27.98 -12.17
N GLY A 1153 -17.15 28.01 -12.56
CA GLY A 1153 -16.00 27.84 -11.67
C GLY A 1153 -14.73 27.38 -12.40
N GLU A 1154 -13.63 27.27 -11.66
CA GLU A 1154 -12.34 26.78 -12.16
C GLU A 1154 -12.34 25.24 -12.17
N TYR A 1155 -11.86 24.65 -13.26
CA TYR A 1155 -11.80 23.20 -13.47
C TYR A 1155 -10.46 22.79 -14.10
N GLU A 1156 -9.99 21.59 -13.78
CA GLU A 1156 -8.79 20.97 -14.37
C GLU A 1156 -9.20 19.71 -15.14
N VAL A 1157 -8.86 19.56 -16.42
CA VAL A 1157 -9.00 18.30 -17.15
C VAL A 1157 -7.67 17.56 -17.23
N ARG A 1158 -7.61 16.31 -16.78
CA ARG A 1158 -6.45 15.40 -16.86
C ARG A 1158 -6.71 14.33 -17.91
N TYR A 1159 -5.76 14.06 -18.80
CA TYR A 1159 -5.98 13.16 -19.94
C TYR A 1159 -4.74 12.33 -20.30
N ALA A 1160 -4.99 11.11 -20.81
CA ALA A 1160 -3.95 10.14 -21.16
C ALA A 1160 -4.44 9.12 -22.21
N ALA A 1161 -3.52 8.39 -22.84
CA ALA A 1161 -3.82 7.29 -23.75
C ALA A 1161 -2.99 6.05 -23.44
N THR A 1162 -3.50 4.87 -23.77
CA THR A 1162 -2.81 3.58 -23.58
C THR A 1162 -2.69 2.86 -24.92
N ASP A 1163 -1.53 2.25 -25.17
CA ASP A 1163 -1.23 1.50 -26.39
C ASP A 1163 -1.70 0.02 -26.32
N LEU A 1164 -1.53 -0.73 -27.41
CA LEU A 1164 -1.84 -2.15 -27.48
C LEU A 1164 -0.89 -3.03 -26.64
N SER A 1165 0.30 -2.53 -26.34
CA SER A 1165 1.34 -3.19 -25.52
C SER A 1165 1.12 -2.97 -24.01
N GLY A 1166 0.18 -2.12 -23.62
CA GLY A 1166 -0.20 -1.80 -22.25
C GLY A 1166 0.54 -0.62 -21.61
N ARG A 1167 1.35 0.15 -22.35
CA ARG A 1167 1.99 1.37 -21.83
C ARG A 1167 1.06 2.57 -21.99
N THR A 1168 1.13 3.50 -21.04
CA THR A 1168 0.30 4.70 -20.99
C THR A 1168 1.17 5.94 -21.20
N SER A 1169 0.64 6.95 -21.89
CA SER A 1169 1.28 8.26 -22.00
C SER A 1169 1.47 8.89 -20.63
N GLU A 1170 2.38 9.86 -20.50
CA GLU A 1170 2.32 10.78 -19.36
C GLU A 1170 0.92 11.41 -19.29
N THR A 1171 0.39 11.58 -18.07
CA THR A 1171 -0.91 12.22 -17.88
C THR A 1171 -0.71 13.72 -17.97
N GLU A 1172 -1.30 14.32 -19.00
CA GLU A 1172 -1.30 15.76 -19.17
C GLU A 1172 -2.52 16.38 -18.48
N SER A 1173 -2.42 17.65 -18.10
CA SER A 1173 -3.52 18.39 -17.48
C SER A 1173 -3.71 19.77 -18.12
N PHE A 1174 -4.92 20.30 -18.02
CA PHE A 1174 -5.26 21.64 -18.49
C PHE A 1174 -6.34 22.27 -17.62
N THR A 1175 -6.05 23.45 -17.06
CA THR A 1175 -7.00 24.22 -16.25
C THR A 1175 -7.77 25.23 -17.11
N PHE A 1176 -9.05 25.39 -16.85
CA PHE A 1176 -9.91 26.38 -17.50
C PHE A 1176 -10.99 26.89 -16.53
N ASP A 1177 -11.36 28.17 -16.66
CA ASP A 1177 -12.56 28.70 -16.02
C ASP A 1177 -13.79 28.47 -16.89
N LEU A 1178 -14.84 27.87 -16.33
CA LEU A 1178 -16.16 27.88 -16.93
C LEU A 1178 -16.94 29.11 -16.43
N ILE A 1179 -17.14 30.08 -17.31
CA ILE A 1179 -17.87 31.32 -17.03
C ILE A 1179 -19.34 31.11 -17.40
N ALA A 1180 -20.16 30.84 -16.38
CA ALA A 1180 -21.60 30.65 -16.52
C ALA A 1180 -22.26 31.86 -17.22
N GLN A 1181 -23.16 31.59 -18.16
CA GLN A 1181 -23.83 32.64 -18.93
C GLN A 1181 -25.28 32.80 -18.47
N PRO A 1182 -25.77 34.04 -18.28
CA PRO A 1182 -27.12 34.22 -17.77
C PRO A 1182 -28.19 33.71 -18.73
N GLU A 1183 -29.23 33.07 -18.20
CA GLU A 1183 -30.31 32.46 -18.98
C GLU A 1183 -31.50 33.41 -19.17
N PHE A 1184 -31.89 33.66 -20.43
CA PHE A 1184 -33.05 34.50 -20.73
C PHE A 1184 -33.70 34.15 -22.07
N THR A 1185 -35.00 34.43 -22.15
CA THR A 1185 -35.78 34.35 -23.39
C THR A 1185 -36.15 35.75 -23.85
N VAL A 1186 -35.89 36.07 -25.11
CA VAL A 1186 -36.26 37.36 -25.69
C VAL A 1186 -37.06 37.20 -26.99
N GLU A 1187 -38.04 38.09 -27.16
CA GLU A 1187 -38.83 38.23 -28.39
C GLU A 1187 -38.85 39.70 -28.82
N ALA A 1188 -38.74 39.97 -30.13
CA ALA A 1188 -38.90 41.30 -30.71
C ALA A 1188 -39.91 41.27 -31.87
N TRP A 1189 -40.84 42.23 -31.89
CA TRP A 1189 -41.83 42.33 -32.96
C TRP A 1189 -42.40 43.75 -33.11
N THR A 1190 -42.93 44.05 -34.31
CA THR A 1190 -43.61 45.32 -34.61
C THR A 1190 -45.12 45.19 -34.59
N GLU A 1191 -45.84 46.22 -34.16
CA GLU A 1191 -47.30 46.29 -34.19
C GLU A 1191 -47.83 47.69 -34.55
N CYS A 1192 -49.08 47.77 -35.04
CA CYS A 1192 -49.73 49.03 -35.38
C CYS A 1192 -50.48 49.67 -34.23
N VAL A 1193 -50.19 50.93 -33.92
CA VAL A 1193 -50.91 51.74 -32.93
C VAL A 1193 -51.42 53.01 -33.58
N GLY A 1194 -52.62 52.94 -34.16
CA GLY A 1194 -53.17 54.01 -35.02
C GLY A 1194 -52.43 54.05 -36.38
N PRO A 1195 -52.06 55.24 -36.91
CA PRO A 1195 -51.32 55.36 -38.17
C PRO A 1195 -49.80 55.21 -38.01
N LYS A 1196 -49.31 54.76 -36.85
CA LYS A 1196 -47.88 54.67 -36.52
C LYS A 1196 -47.51 53.23 -36.14
N VAL A 1197 -46.28 52.83 -36.43
CA VAL A 1197 -45.69 51.55 -36.00
C VAL A 1197 -45.07 51.69 -34.60
N MET A 1198 -45.19 50.65 -33.78
CA MET A 1198 -44.50 50.48 -32.50
C MET A 1198 -43.64 49.21 -32.58
N LEU A 1199 -42.37 49.31 -32.17
CA LEU A 1199 -41.51 48.15 -31.91
C LEU A 1199 -41.63 47.75 -30.44
N ARG A 1200 -41.83 46.47 -30.17
CA ARG A 1200 -41.79 45.89 -28.83
C ARG A 1200 -40.70 44.85 -28.73
N THR A 1201 -40.08 44.81 -27.56
CA THR A 1201 -39.29 43.67 -27.12
C THR A 1201 -39.86 43.15 -25.81
N SER A 1202 -39.77 41.85 -25.57
CA SER A 1202 -40.05 41.23 -24.28
C SER A 1202 -38.84 40.38 -23.91
N VAL A 1203 -38.31 40.57 -22.72
CA VAL A 1203 -37.19 39.81 -22.16
C VAL A 1203 -37.69 39.16 -20.88
N THR A 1204 -37.60 37.83 -20.79
CA THR A 1204 -37.91 37.05 -19.60
C THR A 1204 -36.60 36.58 -18.98
N ASN A 1205 -36.40 36.87 -17.71
CA ASN A 1205 -35.30 36.30 -16.95
C ASN A 1205 -35.64 34.83 -16.64
N ASP A 1206 -34.91 33.90 -17.25
CA ASP A 1206 -35.07 32.46 -17.01
C ASP A 1206 -33.99 31.92 -16.05
N ASP A 1207 -33.04 32.77 -15.69
CA ASP A 1207 -32.01 32.57 -14.68
C ASP A 1207 -32.58 32.44 -13.26
N ASP A 1208 -31.82 31.80 -12.38
CA ASP A 1208 -32.17 31.62 -10.97
C ASP A 1208 -31.78 32.83 -10.09
N GLU A 1209 -30.97 33.75 -10.64
CA GLU A 1209 -30.64 35.04 -10.02
C GLU A 1209 -31.33 36.26 -10.66
N GLN A 1210 -31.18 37.43 -10.03
CA GLN A 1210 -31.69 38.69 -10.57
C GLN A 1210 -30.77 39.21 -11.68
N VAL A 1211 -31.33 39.70 -12.79
CA VAL A 1211 -30.55 40.20 -13.93
C VAL A 1211 -30.87 41.66 -14.27
N ALA A 1212 -29.85 42.40 -14.71
CA ALA A 1212 -29.97 43.68 -15.37
C ALA A 1212 -30.16 43.45 -16.88
N VAL A 1213 -31.11 44.14 -17.50
CA VAL A 1213 -31.44 43.99 -18.93
C VAL A 1213 -31.30 45.33 -19.63
N HIS A 1214 -30.52 45.37 -20.71
CA HIS A 1214 -30.38 46.51 -21.61
C HIS A 1214 -30.86 46.11 -23.02
N VAL A 1215 -31.80 46.87 -23.58
CA VAL A 1215 -32.32 46.68 -24.93
C VAL A 1215 -31.97 47.90 -25.77
N SER A 1216 -31.25 47.70 -26.88
CA SER A 1216 -30.93 48.72 -27.87
C SER A 1216 -31.56 48.40 -29.23
N THR A 1217 -32.12 49.43 -29.88
CA THR A 1217 -32.74 49.34 -31.20
C THR A 1217 -32.44 50.60 -32.00
N ALA A 1218 -32.63 50.56 -33.31
CA ALA A 1218 -32.51 51.74 -34.17
C ALA A 1218 -33.47 52.90 -33.79
N TYR A 1219 -34.48 52.64 -32.96
CA TYR A 1219 -35.50 53.62 -32.55
C TYR A 1219 -35.36 54.06 -31.08
N GLY A 1220 -34.33 53.58 -30.37
CA GLY A 1220 -34.01 53.98 -29.00
C GLY A 1220 -33.60 52.82 -28.11
N GLU A 1221 -33.26 53.15 -26.87
CA GLU A 1221 -32.71 52.23 -25.87
C GLU A 1221 -33.55 52.21 -24.58
N LYS A 1222 -33.50 51.10 -23.85
CA LYS A 1222 -34.16 50.95 -22.57
C LYS A 1222 -33.45 49.95 -21.67
N SER A 1223 -33.39 50.25 -20.37
CA SER A 1223 -32.73 49.37 -19.38
C SER A 1223 -33.57 49.17 -18.13
N TRP A 1224 -33.32 48.05 -17.45
CA TRP A 1224 -33.84 47.72 -16.12
C TRP A 1224 -32.74 47.04 -15.33
N ASP A 1225 -32.47 47.51 -14.12
CA ASP A 1225 -31.31 47.02 -13.36
C ASP A 1225 -31.62 45.76 -12.53
N ASP A 1226 -32.92 45.44 -12.34
CA ASP A 1226 -33.39 44.46 -11.33
C ASP A 1226 -34.57 43.60 -11.85
N VAL A 1227 -34.34 42.67 -12.77
CA VAL A 1227 -35.36 41.74 -13.28
C VAL A 1227 -35.26 40.41 -12.54
N ASN A 1228 -36.20 40.15 -11.63
CA ASN A 1228 -36.21 38.90 -10.83
C ASN A 1228 -36.44 37.63 -11.69
N PRO A 1229 -35.97 36.46 -11.22
CA PRO A 1229 -36.23 35.15 -11.83
C PRO A 1229 -37.69 34.94 -12.24
N GLY A 1230 -37.91 34.40 -13.43
CA GLY A 1230 -39.22 34.11 -14.01
C GLY A 1230 -40.09 35.34 -14.30
N ARG A 1231 -39.52 36.56 -14.29
CA ARG A 1231 -40.24 37.81 -14.61
C ARG A 1231 -39.81 38.36 -15.95
N SER A 1232 -40.78 38.90 -16.69
CA SER A 1232 -40.53 39.56 -17.96
C SER A 1232 -40.61 41.08 -17.86
N LYS A 1233 -39.78 41.78 -18.65
CA LYS A 1233 -39.86 43.21 -18.94
C LYS A 1233 -40.06 43.42 -20.42
N SER A 1234 -40.82 44.47 -20.78
CA SER A 1234 -41.02 44.80 -22.18
C SER A 1234 -40.65 46.25 -22.50
N ALA A 1235 -39.86 46.45 -23.56
CA ALA A 1235 -39.61 47.77 -24.12
C ALA A 1235 -40.66 48.08 -25.18
N ARG A 1236 -40.96 49.37 -25.35
CA ARG A 1236 -41.86 49.87 -26.40
C ARG A 1236 -41.24 51.12 -26.99
N PHE A 1237 -40.97 51.10 -28.28
CA PHE A 1237 -40.37 52.21 -29.02
C PHE A 1237 -41.36 52.67 -30.09
N MET A 1238 -41.89 53.89 -29.95
CA MET A 1238 -42.78 54.50 -30.93
C MET A 1238 -41.94 55.14 -32.03
N THR A 1239 -42.10 54.70 -33.28
CA THR A 1239 -41.21 55.13 -34.36
C THR A 1239 -41.61 56.46 -35.01
N GLU A 1240 -42.75 57.05 -34.62
CA GLU A 1240 -43.39 58.23 -35.25
C GLU A 1240 -43.79 58.06 -36.74
N GLU A 1241 -43.39 56.95 -37.37
CA GLU A 1241 -43.55 56.64 -38.80
C GLU A 1241 -44.70 55.66 -39.06
N SER A 1242 -45.32 55.76 -40.25
CA SER A 1242 -46.37 54.82 -40.68
C SER A 1242 -45.82 53.53 -41.31
N ALA A 1243 -44.51 53.45 -41.53
CA ALA A 1243 -43.81 52.31 -42.11
C ALA A 1243 -42.40 52.18 -41.51
N VAL A 1244 -42.00 50.97 -41.14
CA VAL A 1244 -40.64 50.65 -40.66
C VAL A 1244 -40.11 49.43 -41.42
N SER A 1245 -38.81 49.40 -41.69
CA SER A 1245 -38.13 48.24 -42.27
C SER A 1245 -37.83 47.18 -41.20
N ALA A 1246 -37.60 45.94 -41.62
CA ALA A 1246 -37.07 44.90 -40.74
C ALA A 1246 -35.72 45.32 -40.18
N GLY A 1247 -35.41 44.90 -38.96
CA GLY A 1247 -34.19 45.26 -38.24
C GLY A 1247 -33.94 44.33 -37.07
N VAL A 1248 -33.01 44.71 -36.19
CA VAL A 1248 -32.57 43.90 -35.05
C VAL A 1248 -32.67 44.73 -33.77
N ALA A 1249 -33.13 44.09 -32.70
CA ALA A 1249 -33.02 44.60 -31.34
C ALA A 1249 -31.90 43.84 -30.61
N THR A 1250 -30.88 44.54 -30.14
CA THR A 1250 -29.80 43.95 -29.36
C THR A 1250 -30.20 43.97 -27.89
N VAL A 1251 -30.17 42.82 -27.22
CA VAL A 1251 -30.52 42.66 -25.82
C VAL A 1251 -29.33 42.11 -25.05
N THR A 1252 -28.83 42.88 -24.10
CA THR A 1252 -27.76 42.49 -23.19
C THR A 1252 -28.36 42.22 -21.82
N VAL A 1253 -28.11 41.04 -21.26
CA VAL A 1253 -28.52 40.63 -19.93
C VAL A 1253 -27.28 40.39 -19.08
N THR A 1254 -27.23 40.98 -17.89
CA THR A 1254 -26.12 40.89 -16.96
C THR A 1254 -26.62 40.39 -15.61
N GLY A 1255 -26.03 39.32 -15.07
CA GLY A 1255 -26.31 38.85 -13.71
C GLY A 1255 -25.95 39.93 -12.68
N VAL A 1256 -26.88 40.25 -11.77
CA VAL A 1256 -26.68 41.35 -10.80
C VAL A 1256 -25.69 40.95 -9.71
N THR A 1257 -25.61 39.66 -9.37
CA THR A 1257 -24.68 39.16 -8.34
C THR A 1257 -23.36 38.72 -8.95
N THR A 1258 -23.42 37.99 -10.05
CA THR A 1258 -22.25 37.39 -10.73
C THR A 1258 -21.49 38.42 -11.57
N GLY A 1259 -22.19 39.37 -12.20
CA GLY A 1259 -21.62 40.32 -13.15
C GLY A 1259 -21.46 39.77 -14.57
N ASP A 1260 -21.79 38.50 -14.79
CA ASP A 1260 -21.68 37.82 -16.08
C ASP A 1260 -22.68 38.38 -17.08
N THR A 1261 -22.28 38.49 -18.35
CA THR A 1261 -23.07 39.20 -19.36
C THR A 1261 -23.23 38.38 -20.63
N ARG A 1262 -24.48 38.21 -21.07
CA ARG A 1262 -24.84 37.59 -22.35
C ARG A 1262 -25.62 38.57 -23.22
N THR A 1263 -25.25 38.68 -24.50
CA THR A 1263 -25.92 39.56 -25.48
C THR A 1263 -26.52 38.75 -26.61
N GLU A 1264 -27.76 39.05 -26.99
CA GLU A 1264 -28.47 38.41 -28.08
C GLU A 1264 -29.11 39.43 -29.04
N GLU A 1265 -29.08 39.12 -30.33
CA GLU A 1265 -29.64 39.95 -31.38
C GLU A 1265 -30.97 39.35 -31.88
N MET A 1266 -32.06 40.10 -31.67
CA MET A 1266 -33.41 39.65 -31.98
C MET A 1266 -33.99 40.37 -33.19
N PRO A 1267 -34.17 39.67 -34.32
CA PRO A 1267 -34.75 40.27 -35.50
C PRO A 1267 -36.22 40.61 -35.29
N TYR A 1268 -36.67 41.74 -35.84
CA TYR A 1268 -38.08 42.10 -35.96
C TYR A 1268 -38.43 42.40 -37.43
N ASP A 1269 -39.65 42.04 -37.82
CA ASP A 1269 -40.12 42.19 -39.19
C ASP A 1269 -40.44 43.65 -39.58
N ALA A 1270 -40.47 43.91 -40.90
CA ALA A 1270 -40.98 45.17 -41.43
C ALA A 1270 -42.49 45.29 -41.21
N ALA A 1271 -42.98 46.50 -40.90
CA ALA A 1271 -44.41 46.74 -40.72
C ALA A 1271 -44.87 48.08 -41.29
N HIS A 1272 -46.13 48.13 -41.75
CA HIS A 1272 -46.78 49.31 -42.30
C HIS A 1272 -48.20 49.44 -41.75
N CYS A 1273 -48.54 50.62 -41.21
CA CYS A 1273 -49.77 50.86 -40.47
C CYS A 1273 -50.61 51.98 -41.09
N GLY A 1274 -51.59 51.59 -41.91
CA GLY A 1274 -52.56 52.50 -42.55
C GLY A 1274 -52.35 52.65 -44.05
#